data_AF-C5M8X5-F1
#
_entry.id   AF-C5M8X5-F1
#
_cell.length_a   1.000
_cell.length_b   1.000
_cell.length_c   1.000
_cell.angle_alpha   90.00
_cell.angle_beta   90.00
_cell.angle_gamma   90.00
#
_symmetry.space_group_name_H-M   'P 1'
#
loop_
_entity.id
_entity.type
_entity.pdbx_description
1 polymer ?
#
loop_
_entity_poly.entity_id
_entity_poly.type
_entity_poly.pdbx_seq_one_letter_code
_entity_poly.pdbx_strand_id
1 'polypeptide(L)'
;MIKDRSVLRRSLMRRYPICRFTTSRLHKQEHAQQQFKEQPRVNQLGIQYLSNDLHKRIFPTTSTNDYLTPKSKELLEISKKHLDTNQLLGKKTQINEPINIQNFPNLVGKSLDEHFYKLGIKSSEPYLSMARKFLSGNIPIKPNEKEWILQSGWTRYEIGKEPELVEFPLEDELVFDVEVLFKVSKYPVMATCASSKAWYGWVSPVLIQILNGVPKNELDWNHLIPMNCMKKEKVIVGYNVSYDRARVLDEYNIKQSKAFYIDGMSLHVAISGICSQQRPTWAKYNKSKRMANDLDSNPDSETFLNKSINIANNWDPSELTNDEFQEILMKEFPESTVNMDIETDPWLLKGSPNSLANVANFHCNIELDKHDRKDFESENPQLLINRFHKLMNYCANDVMATFEVTKKLFPVFLSRVPHPVSFAALRHLGNLILPTTTKWSKYLESAESCYQKNRTEVTSTLEERANELVQFVIQQKSELIPDYEQDPWLSQLNWTLKQAKLKKDGTLPKKVAYLTGYPEWYRDLFKSTGGREMNLSLRTRITPLLLRLKWEGYPLFWVNSQGWCFKVPYGDDEVIEKLEAKNYIQPQLPEEEMDILDSLRANGKAYVLFKVPHPDGPKARCTHILSKQYVRYFEDGTLTSEYEHASKILKLNNEASYWLSNRNRIMDQFVVYNQSSKTKFFDTKKQIKEHKEMAIILPNLATMGTITRRATENTWLTASNAKKNRIGSELKALIEAPKGYCFIGADVDSEELWIASLVGDSMFEIHGGTALGWMTLEGEKSQKTDLHSKTSSILGISRNDAKVFNYGRIYGAGIKFASRLLKQFNNSISDKEANEIAKKLYDNTKGMTGRSKHFNNNQPKLYYGGSESVMFNALEAIAQQDEPKTPVLGARITDALNVKNLKNNNYMTSRVNWTIQSSGVDYLHLLIISMEYLCEKYGIEDARLAITVHDELRYLVKENDKYKAALLLQISNVWTRAMFCEQLGIKEVPQSCAFFSEVDIDFILRKEVSMDCVTPSNPTPIPSGESMNILGLLERCNNGKILEEGDKKIKPLKLTNVKYVKRDPVIFELDKDLPRSCKIAKVKLQSSNDTKEWKQNLYAFARAKGRANDQLDLGKDIEIEPPKRKKIIKKKPKRNDLIDVDIQVKDENLAKEIIKQYEEPPRYSPSLAGSNVTYKKDKILRSSRIVSTRNNSTTPRKSQILNNPRVVYKKDDELSRFVNSAPRSSSSASSASPRGIIYQRRNLSTSTMEITTREKLRRGIRLRSSHN
;
A
#
# COMPACT_ATOMS: atom_id res chain seq x y z
N MET A 1 -36.60 13.32 40.77
CA MET A 1 -37.27 14.01 41.90
C MET A 1 -36.87 13.33 43.20
N ILE A 2 -36.91 14.06 44.34
CA ILE A 2 -37.07 13.59 45.75
C ILE A 2 -36.31 12.28 46.10
N LYS A 3 -35.16 12.22 46.78
CA LYS A 3 -34.61 12.93 47.96
C LYS A 3 -35.11 12.43 49.34
N ASP A 4 -34.12 12.10 50.18
CA ASP A 4 -34.06 12.16 51.65
C ASP A 4 -34.43 10.95 52.55
N ARG A 5 -34.02 11.07 53.84
CA ARG A 5 -33.71 9.98 54.79
C ARG A 5 -34.62 9.91 56.02
N SER A 6 -34.79 8.70 56.56
CA SER A 6 -34.97 8.41 58.00
C SER A 6 -34.42 6.98 58.28
N VAL A 7 -33.74 6.59 59.37
CA VAL A 7 -33.73 6.98 60.80
C VAL A 7 -35.01 6.50 61.49
N LEU A 8 -35.02 5.64 62.52
CA LEU A 8 -34.13 5.50 63.69
C LEU A 8 -34.08 4.04 64.21
N ARG A 9 -33.01 3.63 64.93
CA ARG A 9 -32.90 2.34 65.67
C ARG A 9 -33.11 2.54 67.18
N ARG A 10 -33.78 1.59 67.87
CA ARG A 10 -33.50 1.08 69.25
C ARG A 10 -34.67 0.20 69.75
N SER A 11 -34.53 -0.73 70.70
CA SER A 11 -33.40 -1.61 71.10
C SER A 11 -33.83 -2.52 72.27
N LEU A 12 -33.38 -3.78 72.30
CA LEU A 12 -33.24 -4.56 73.54
C LEU A 12 -31.88 -5.27 73.53
N MET A 13 -31.11 -5.11 74.61
CA MET A 13 -29.69 -5.53 74.67
C MET A 13 -29.21 -5.56 76.14
N ARG A 14 -28.70 -6.71 76.60
CA ARG A 14 -28.14 -6.97 77.95
C ARG A 14 -27.56 -8.41 77.91
N ARG A 15 -26.39 -8.80 78.45
CA ARG A 15 -25.22 -8.14 79.11
C ARG A 15 -23.95 -8.80 78.50
N TYR A 16 -22.68 -8.38 78.63
CA TYR A 16 -21.83 -7.98 79.77
C TYR A 16 -20.62 -7.12 79.27
N PRO A 17 -19.60 -6.69 80.07
CA PRO A 17 -18.96 -5.37 79.88
C PRO A 17 -17.54 -5.32 79.26
N ILE A 18 -17.31 -4.27 78.44
CA ILE A 18 -16.28 -3.19 78.60
C ILE A 18 -14.93 -3.63 79.22
N CYS A 19 -13.74 -3.47 78.59
CA CYS A 19 -13.30 -2.65 77.43
C CYS A 19 -12.00 -3.28 76.78
N ARG A 20 -11.10 -2.65 76.00
CA ARG A 20 -10.82 -1.24 75.60
C ARG A 20 -10.29 -1.14 74.11
N PHE A 21 -9.45 -0.15 73.80
CA PHE A 21 -8.84 0.15 72.47
C PHE A 21 -7.54 -0.68 72.22
N THR A 22 -6.91 -0.79 71.03
CA THR A 22 -6.79 0.11 69.84
C THR A 22 -6.51 -0.62 68.49
N THR A 23 -6.85 0.06 67.37
CA THR A 23 -6.20 0.06 66.02
C THR A 23 -6.23 -1.16 65.05
N SER A 24 -6.07 -0.82 63.75
CA SER A 24 -5.74 -1.66 62.57
C SER A 24 -6.75 -2.71 62.03
N ARG A 25 -7.94 -2.25 61.62
CA ARG A 25 -8.66 -2.87 60.47
C ARG A 25 -8.12 -2.27 59.16
N LEU A 26 -7.20 -2.93 58.45
CA LEU A 26 -6.88 -2.62 57.04
C LEU A 26 -5.95 -3.67 56.37
N HIS A 27 -6.39 -4.93 56.23
CA HIS A 27 -5.97 -5.84 55.13
C HIS A 27 -6.83 -7.12 55.15
N LYS A 28 -7.07 -7.70 53.95
CA LYS A 28 -8.03 -8.76 53.57
C LYS A 28 -9.41 -8.25 53.11
N GLN A 29 -9.46 -7.78 51.87
CA GLN A 29 -10.54 -8.21 50.97
C GLN A 29 -10.03 -9.43 50.23
N GLU A 30 -10.79 -10.52 50.24
CA GLU A 30 -10.39 -11.79 49.65
C GLU A 30 -10.77 -11.81 48.17
N HIS A 31 -9.81 -12.14 47.30
CA HIS A 31 -10.07 -12.30 45.88
C HIS A 31 -10.89 -13.58 45.65
N ALA A 32 -12.06 -13.45 45.04
CA ALA A 32 -12.76 -14.57 44.44
C ALA A 32 -11.94 -15.07 43.23
N GLN A 33 -11.10 -16.10 43.45
CA GLN A 33 -10.41 -16.78 42.35
C GLN A 33 -11.42 -17.61 41.57
N GLN A 34 -11.75 -17.16 40.35
CA GLN A 34 -12.36 -18.04 39.36
C GLN A 34 -11.35 -19.14 39.01
N GLN A 35 -11.77 -20.39 39.13
CA GLN A 35 -10.88 -21.54 39.04
C GLN A 35 -10.70 -21.93 37.56
N PHE A 36 -9.70 -21.34 36.89
CA PHE A 36 -9.41 -21.60 35.49
C PHE A 36 -9.24 -23.09 35.19
N LYS A 37 -9.80 -23.56 34.07
CA LYS A 37 -9.67 -24.95 33.58
C LYS A 37 -8.22 -25.35 33.30
N GLU A 38 -7.40 -24.38 32.93
CA GLU A 38 -5.96 -24.48 32.65
C GLU A 38 -5.31 -23.19 33.17
N GLN A 39 -4.10 -23.26 33.73
CA GLN A 39 -3.40 -22.06 34.20
C GLN A 39 -2.84 -21.24 33.02
N PRO A 40 -3.09 -19.92 32.94
CA PRO A 40 -2.53 -19.07 31.89
C PRO A 40 -1.01 -19.12 31.79
N ARG A 41 -0.49 -19.32 30.57
CA ARG A 41 0.95 -19.25 30.27
C ARG A 41 1.33 -17.78 30.10
N VAL A 42 2.03 -17.19 31.08
CA VAL A 42 2.34 -15.75 31.12
C VAL A 42 3.84 -15.53 31.26
N ASN A 43 4.43 -14.73 30.38
CA ASN A 43 5.88 -14.49 30.34
C ASN A 43 6.37 -13.51 31.44
N GLN A 44 7.69 -13.35 31.56
CA GLN A 44 8.34 -12.52 32.59
C GLN A 44 8.09 -11.00 32.44
N LEU A 45 7.37 -10.58 31.39
CA LEU A 45 6.98 -9.19 31.09
C LEU A 45 5.45 -8.99 31.18
N GLY A 46 4.70 -10.03 31.57
CA GLY A 46 3.25 -10.01 31.79
C GLY A 46 2.39 -10.43 30.59
N ILE A 47 3.00 -10.77 29.44
CA ILE A 47 2.27 -11.13 28.22
C ILE A 47 1.71 -12.55 28.33
N GLN A 48 0.42 -12.75 28.05
CA GLN A 48 -0.19 -14.08 27.98
C GLN A 48 0.03 -14.74 26.61
N TYR A 49 0.52 -15.97 26.60
CA TYR A 49 0.61 -16.85 25.43
C TYR A 49 -0.57 -17.81 25.32
N LEU A 50 -0.71 -18.43 24.13
CA LEU A 50 -1.65 -19.52 23.87
C LEU A 50 -1.53 -20.67 24.88
N SER A 51 -2.62 -21.45 25.02
CA SER A 51 -2.71 -22.63 25.88
C SER A 51 -1.68 -23.72 25.57
N ASN A 52 -1.51 -24.68 26.49
CA ASN A 52 -0.62 -25.83 26.33
C ASN A 52 -1.04 -26.74 25.15
N ASP A 53 -2.34 -26.90 24.87
CA ASP A 53 -2.81 -27.73 23.76
C ASP A 53 -2.55 -27.03 22.41
N LEU A 54 -2.96 -25.76 22.26
CA LEU A 54 -2.71 -25.01 21.04
C LEU A 54 -1.21 -24.84 20.75
N HIS A 55 -0.40 -24.53 21.78
CA HIS A 55 1.05 -24.47 21.63
C HIS A 55 1.63 -25.80 21.12
N LYS A 56 1.20 -26.95 21.66
CA LYS A 56 1.70 -28.28 21.21
C LYS A 56 1.32 -28.59 19.76
N ARG A 57 0.17 -28.12 19.27
CA ARG A 57 -0.24 -28.30 17.86
C ARG A 57 0.54 -27.39 16.91
N ILE A 58 0.88 -26.18 17.36
CA ILE A 58 1.52 -25.13 16.53
C ILE A 58 3.06 -25.24 16.54
N PHE A 59 3.65 -25.58 17.69
CA PHE A 59 5.09 -25.74 17.86
C PHE A 59 5.44 -27.14 18.41
N PRO A 60 5.13 -28.23 17.69
CA PRO A 60 5.27 -29.62 18.19
C PRO A 60 6.72 -30.05 18.51
N THR A 61 7.71 -29.24 18.14
CA THR A 61 9.14 -29.44 18.41
C THR A 61 9.67 -28.59 19.58
N THR A 62 8.81 -27.88 20.31
CA THR A 62 9.15 -26.89 21.34
C THR A 62 8.44 -27.24 22.65
N SER A 63 9.09 -27.08 23.81
CA SER A 63 8.46 -27.35 25.11
C SER A 63 7.51 -26.22 25.49
N THR A 64 6.34 -26.54 26.03
CA THR A 64 5.39 -25.52 26.53
C THR A 64 5.94 -24.69 27.68
N ASN A 65 7.10 -25.05 28.24
CA ASN A 65 7.78 -24.33 29.31
C ASN A 65 9.03 -23.55 28.85
N ASP A 66 9.45 -23.62 27.58
CA ASP A 66 10.71 -23.01 27.12
C ASP A 66 10.75 -21.49 27.36
N TYR A 67 9.59 -20.81 27.30
CA TYR A 67 9.50 -19.37 27.60
C TYR A 67 9.88 -19.01 29.04
N LEU A 68 9.77 -19.92 30.01
CA LEU A 68 10.14 -19.66 31.42
C LEU A 68 11.66 -19.49 31.58
N THR A 69 12.45 -20.07 30.68
CA THR A 69 13.92 -20.05 30.68
C THR A 69 14.44 -19.24 29.47
N PRO A 70 14.58 -17.90 29.59
CA PRO A 70 14.97 -17.07 28.46
C PRO A 70 16.38 -17.42 27.96
N LYS A 71 16.53 -17.55 26.64
CA LYS A 71 17.80 -17.86 25.92
C LYS A 71 18.94 -16.87 26.24
N SER A 72 18.64 -15.71 26.80
CA SER A 72 19.61 -14.80 27.42
C SER A 72 18.95 -14.08 28.60
N LYS A 73 19.50 -14.26 29.80
CA LYS A 73 19.10 -13.45 30.97
C LYS A 73 19.43 -11.97 30.77
N GLU A 74 20.52 -11.67 30.05
CA GLU A 74 20.96 -10.30 29.80
C GLU A 74 19.95 -9.53 28.94
N LEU A 75 19.38 -10.15 27.90
CA LEU A 75 18.33 -9.51 27.08
C LEU A 75 17.07 -9.20 27.89
N LEU A 76 16.65 -10.11 28.78
CA LEU A 76 15.50 -9.89 29.65
C LEU A 76 15.70 -8.70 30.60
N GLU A 77 16.88 -8.55 31.21
CA GLU A 77 17.15 -7.40 32.09
C GLU A 77 17.27 -6.07 31.32
N ILE A 78 17.80 -6.08 30.08
CA ILE A 78 17.78 -4.89 29.21
C ILE A 78 16.33 -4.52 28.84
N SER A 79 15.49 -5.50 28.51
CA SER A 79 14.06 -5.30 28.24
C SER A 79 13.32 -4.71 29.45
N LYS A 80 13.48 -5.30 30.64
CA LYS A 80 12.90 -4.76 31.87
C LYS A 80 13.29 -3.31 32.12
N LYS A 81 14.58 -2.96 32.01
CA LYS A 81 15.04 -1.56 32.12
C LYS A 81 14.37 -0.66 31.08
N HIS A 82 14.24 -1.11 29.84
CA HIS A 82 13.62 -0.34 28.77
C HIS A 82 12.12 -0.10 28.99
N LEU A 83 11.38 -1.10 29.50
CA LEU A 83 9.97 -0.97 29.89
C LEU A 83 9.78 -0.10 31.15
N ASP A 84 10.67 -0.22 32.13
CA ASP A 84 10.67 0.60 33.36
C ASP A 84 10.88 2.08 33.03
N THR A 85 11.91 2.40 32.24
CA THR A 85 12.17 3.73 31.67
C THR A 85 10.94 4.28 30.92
N ASN A 86 10.18 3.41 30.26
CA ASN A 86 8.96 3.78 29.53
C ASN A 86 7.68 3.84 30.38
N GLN A 87 7.77 3.56 31.70
CA GLN A 87 6.68 3.48 32.66
C GLN A 87 5.65 2.37 32.38
N LEU A 88 6.10 1.26 31.77
CA LEU A 88 5.26 0.11 31.39
C LEU A 88 5.49 -1.14 32.27
N LEU A 89 6.68 -1.28 32.86
CA LEU A 89 6.99 -2.43 33.71
C LEU A 89 6.04 -2.47 34.93
N GLY A 90 5.47 -3.65 35.23
CA GLY A 90 4.56 -3.85 36.36
C GLY A 90 3.17 -3.21 36.20
N LYS A 91 2.82 -2.67 35.03
CA LYS A 91 1.43 -2.29 34.71
C LYS A 91 0.57 -3.55 34.56
N LYS A 92 -0.73 -3.42 34.85
CA LYS A 92 -1.71 -4.52 34.72
C LYS A 92 -1.83 -4.97 33.27
N THR A 93 -1.68 -6.26 33.02
CA THR A 93 -1.95 -6.93 31.74
C THR A 93 -3.31 -7.65 31.74
N GLN A 94 -3.82 -8.01 30.56
CA GLN A 94 -5.15 -8.59 30.38
C GLN A 94 -5.10 -10.11 30.30
N ILE A 95 -4.84 -10.75 31.46
CA ILE A 95 -4.87 -12.20 31.59
C ILE A 95 -6.33 -12.70 31.55
N ASN A 96 -6.63 -13.55 30.57
CA ASN A 96 -7.93 -14.15 30.29
C ASN A 96 -7.86 -15.70 30.38
N GLU A 97 -9.00 -16.39 30.34
CA GLU A 97 -9.01 -17.87 30.28
C GLU A 97 -8.19 -18.39 29.07
N PRO A 98 -7.40 -19.49 29.21
CA PRO A 98 -6.71 -20.09 28.08
C PRO A 98 -7.69 -20.68 27.06
N ILE A 99 -7.62 -20.22 25.82
CA ILE A 99 -8.50 -20.67 24.74
C ILE A 99 -8.03 -22.05 24.24
N ASN A 100 -8.96 -22.98 24.13
CA ASN A 100 -8.73 -24.33 23.63
C ASN A 100 -9.80 -24.69 22.58
N ILE A 101 -9.39 -25.34 21.49
CA ILE A 101 -10.26 -25.66 20.34
C ILE A 101 -10.23 -27.17 20.11
N GLN A 102 -11.34 -27.86 20.36
CA GLN A 102 -11.45 -29.29 20.08
C GLN A 102 -11.24 -29.52 18.57
N ASN A 103 -10.54 -30.60 18.22
CA ASN A 103 -10.24 -30.99 16.84
C ASN A 103 -9.47 -29.95 15.98
N PHE A 104 -8.77 -29.01 16.63
CA PHE A 104 -7.85 -28.08 15.95
C PHE A 104 -6.86 -28.84 15.06
N PRO A 105 -6.71 -28.47 13.77
CA PRO A 105 -5.96 -29.25 12.79
C PRO A 105 -4.45 -29.32 13.09
N ASN A 106 -3.89 -30.52 12.94
CA ASN A 106 -2.45 -30.75 13.00
C ASN A 106 -1.73 -30.17 11.78
N LEU A 107 -0.47 -29.75 11.97
CA LEU A 107 0.39 -29.28 10.89
C LEU A 107 0.78 -30.40 9.91
N VAL A 108 1.01 -30.02 8.65
CA VAL A 108 1.51 -30.90 7.57
C VAL A 108 3.05 -30.93 7.52
N GLY A 109 3.71 -30.01 8.24
CA GLY A 109 5.15 -29.95 8.44
C GLY A 109 5.53 -30.08 9.92
N LYS A 110 6.83 -30.27 10.19
CA LYS A 110 7.41 -30.29 11.55
C LYS A 110 7.67 -28.88 12.10
N SER A 111 7.63 -27.88 11.22
CA SER A 111 7.66 -26.45 11.52
C SER A 111 6.61 -25.73 10.68
N LEU A 112 6.37 -24.44 10.96
CA LEU A 112 5.38 -23.66 10.22
C LEU A 112 5.89 -23.30 8.83
N ASP A 113 7.19 -23.05 8.67
CA ASP A 113 7.79 -22.87 7.33
C ASP A 113 7.63 -24.14 6.47
N GLU A 114 7.86 -25.34 7.02
CA GLU A 114 7.61 -26.59 6.28
C GLU A 114 6.11 -26.76 5.95
N HIS A 115 5.22 -26.45 6.90
CA HIS A 115 3.78 -26.54 6.69
C HIS A 115 3.33 -25.62 5.55
N PHE A 116 3.65 -24.33 5.63
CA PHE A 116 3.29 -23.34 4.64
C PHE A 116 3.97 -23.54 3.29
N TYR A 117 5.22 -24.01 3.26
CA TYR A 117 5.86 -24.43 2.02
C TYR A 117 5.06 -25.53 1.32
N LYS A 118 4.65 -26.58 2.06
CA LYS A 118 3.83 -27.67 1.49
C LYS A 118 2.46 -27.22 1.02
N LEU A 119 1.77 -26.35 1.77
CA LEU A 119 0.49 -25.78 1.34
C LEU A 119 0.65 -24.92 0.08
N GLY A 120 1.70 -24.10 0.04
CA GLY A 120 2.04 -23.26 -1.12
C GLY A 120 2.33 -24.09 -2.38
N ILE A 121 3.12 -25.17 -2.27
CA ILE A 121 3.35 -26.09 -3.40
C ILE A 121 2.04 -26.77 -3.84
N LYS A 122 1.22 -27.25 -2.89
CA LYS A 122 -0.08 -27.88 -3.18
C LYS A 122 -1.03 -26.97 -3.97
N SER A 123 -1.04 -25.67 -3.71
CA SER A 123 -1.91 -24.71 -4.41
C SER A 123 -1.27 -24.12 -5.67
N SER A 124 0.07 -24.18 -5.76
CA SER A 124 0.83 -23.78 -6.95
C SER A 124 0.74 -24.79 -8.08
N GLU A 125 0.75 -26.10 -7.80
CA GLU A 125 0.73 -27.14 -8.82
C GLU A 125 -0.72 -27.54 -9.19
N PRO A 126 -1.00 -27.91 -10.46
CA PRO A 126 -0.07 -28.08 -11.58
C PRO A 126 0.33 -26.77 -12.28
N TYR A 127 -0.29 -25.65 -11.92
CA TYR A 127 -0.16 -24.36 -12.62
C TYR A 127 1.29 -23.85 -12.70
N LEU A 128 2.10 -24.04 -11.66
CA LEU A 128 3.51 -23.66 -11.63
C LEU A 128 4.35 -24.48 -12.63
N SER A 129 4.13 -25.80 -12.71
CA SER A 129 4.75 -26.65 -13.73
C SER A 129 4.29 -26.30 -15.15
N MET A 130 2.99 -26.05 -15.35
CA MET A 130 2.41 -25.60 -16.63
C MET A 130 3.03 -24.27 -17.08
N ALA A 131 3.05 -23.26 -16.20
CA ALA A 131 3.61 -21.93 -16.47
C ALA A 131 5.12 -22.00 -16.79
N ARG A 132 5.90 -22.77 -16.02
CA ARG A 132 7.34 -22.98 -16.28
C ARG A 132 7.56 -23.60 -17.65
N LYS A 133 6.85 -24.68 -17.97
CA LYS A 133 6.93 -25.38 -19.27
C LYS A 133 6.59 -24.44 -20.42
N PHE A 134 5.45 -23.75 -20.34
CA PHE A 134 4.97 -22.85 -21.40
C PHE A 134 5.92 -21.65 -21.63
N LEU A 135 6.30 -20.95 -20.56
CA LEU A 135 7.14 -19.75 -20.65
C LEU A 135 8.63 -20.08 -20.89
N SER A 136 9.06 -21.33 -20.73
CA SER A 136 10.38 -21.78 -21.20
C SER A 136 10.44 -22.06 -22.71
N GLY A 137 9.28 -22.14 -23.37
CA GLY A 137 9.17 -22.41 -24.81
C GLY A 137 9.05 -21.16 -25.68
N ASN A 138 8.55 -21.39 -26.89
CA ASN A 138 8.11 -20.36 -27.84
C ASN A 138 6.65 -20.63 -28.21
N ILE A 139 5.88 -19.59 -28.53
CA ILE A 139 4.61 -19.71 -29.24
C ILE A 139 4.86 -19.94 -30.74
N PRO A 140 3.90 -20.51 -31.49
CA PRO A 140 4.00 -20.66 -32.95
C PRO A 140 4.15 -19.32 -33.66
N ILE A 141 4.59 -19.37 -34.93
CA ILE A 141 4.55 -18.21 -35.83
C ILE A 141 3.09 -17.71 -35.91
N LYS A 142 2.92 -16.40 -35.71
CA LYS A 142 1.62 -15.71 -35.76
C LYS A 142 1.08 -15.71 -37.19
N PRO A 143 -0.24 -15.92 -37.41
CA PRO A 143 -0.86 -15.76 -38.72
C PRO A 143 -0.55 -14.41 -39.38
N ASN A 144 -0.51 -14.42 -40.71
CA ASN A 144 -0.42 -13.21 -41.52
C ASN A 144 -1.72 -12.40 -41.42
N GLU A 145 -1.63 -11.09 -41.62
CA GLU A 145 -2.77 -10.17 -41.46
C GLU A 145 -4.03 -10.59 -42.27
N LYS A 146 -3.82 -11.14 -43.47
CA LYS A 146 -4.89 -11.59 -44.38
C LYS A 146 -5.49 -12.96 -44.04
N GLU A 147 -4.86 -13.73 -43.15
CA GLU A 147 -5.32 -15.08 -42.77
C GLU A 147 -6.40 -15.05 -41.68
N TRP A 148 -6.53 -13.94 -40.93
CA TRP A 148 -7.58 -13.77 -39.93
C TRP A 148 -8.98 -13.78 -40.57
N ILE A 149 -9.81 -14.75 -40.17
CA ILE A 149 -11.19 -14.89 -40.65
C ILE A 149 -12.15 -14.08 -39.78
N LEU A 150 -13.01 -13.28 -40.41
CA LEU A 150 -14.12 -12.56 -39.77
C LEU A 150 -15.31 -13.51 -39.52
N GLN A 151 -15.18 -14.39 -38.52
CA GLN A 151 -16.21 -15.38 -38.15
C GLN A 151 -16.51 -15.36 -36.65
N SER A 152 -17.79 -15.26 -36.29
CA SER A 152 -18.28 -15.24 -34.90
C SER A 152 -17.86 -16.50 -34.12
N GLY A 153 -17.30 -16.29 -32.92
CA GLY A 153 -16.78 -17.36 -32.06
C GLY A 153 -15.25 -17.49 -32.18
N TRP A 154 -14.70 -18.62 -31.71
CA TRP A 154 -13.26 -18.89 -31.74
C TRP A 154 -12.85 -19.61 -33.03
N THR A 155 -11.96 -19.01 -33.81
CA THR A 155 -11.26 -19.67 -34.91
C THR A 155 -9.82 -20.00 -34.48
N ARG A 156 -9.37 -21.22 -34.77
CA ARG A 156 -8.08 -21.80 -34.41
C ARG A 156 -7.18 -21.91 -35.64
N TYR A 157 -5.91 -21.55 -35.48
CA TYR A 157 -4.90 -21.48 -36.54
C TYR A 157 -3.68 -22.30 -36.11
N GLU A 158 -3.58 -23.54 -36.59
CA GLU A 158 -2.45 -24.45 -36.34
C GLU A 158 -1.52 -24.48 -37.58
N ILE A 159 -0.21 -24.44 -37.39
CA ILE A 159 0.75 -24.38 -38.51
C ILE A 159 0.56 -25.59 -39.44
N GLY A 160 0.36 -25.33 -40.74
CA GLY A 160 0.19 -26.36 -41.77
C GLY A 160 -1.21 -26.98 -41.81
N LYS A 161 -2.23 -26.36 -41.22
CA LYS A 161 -3.64 -26.76 -41.32
C LYS A 161 -4.53 -25.58 -41.69
N GLU A 162 -5.68 -25.90 -42.29
CA GLU A 162 -6.75 -24.93 -42.50
C GLU A 162 -7.33 -24.41 -41.16
N PRO A 163 -7.84 -23.16 -41.11
CA PRO A 163 -8.45 -22.62 -39.89
C PRO A 163 -9.69 -23.40 -39.43
N GLU A 164 -9.79 -23.65 -38.12
CA GLU A 164 -10.77 -24.55 -37.50
C GLU A 164 -11.69 -23.76 -36.54
N LEU A 165 -13.01 -23.82 -36.73
CA LEU A 165 -13.97 -23.24 -35.78
C LEU A 165 -14.07 -24.14 -34.52
N VAL A 166 -13.88 -23.56 -33.34
CA VAL A 166 -13.94 -24.28 -32.04
C VAL A 166 -14.85 -23.57 -31.03
N GLU A 167 -15.33 -24.31 -30.02
CA GLU A 167 -16.12 -23.69 -28.93
C GLU A 167 -15.26 -22.84 -27.96
N PHE A 168 -13.99 -23.22 -27.77
CA PHE A 168 -13.04 -22.61 -26.82
C PHE A 168 -11.59 -23.07 -27.15
N PRO A 169 -10.54 -22.38 -26.66
CA PRO A 169 -9.16 -22.81 -26.89
C PRO A 169 -8.84 -24.18 -26.27
N LEU A 170 -8.23 -25.05 -27.09
CA LEU A 170 -8.11 -26.49 -26.81
C LEU A 170 -6.95 -26.81 -25.85
N GLU A 171 -5.84 -26.09 -25.98
CA GLU A 171 -4.69 -26.19 -25.07
C GLU A 171 -4.95 -25.51 -23.72
N ASP A 172 -4.22 -25.94 -22.69
CA ASP A 172 -4.45 -25.54 -21.29
C ASP A 172 -3.44 -24.51 -20.77
N GLU A 173 -2.40 -24.20 -21.54
CA GLU A 173 -1.48 -23.07 -21.34
C GLU A 173 -1.64 -22.04 -22.49
N LEU A 174 -2.01 -20.80 -22.15
CA LEU A 174 -2.41 -19.75 -23.11
C LEU A 174 -1.81 -18.37 -22.73
N VAL A 175 -1.57 -17.50 -23.72
CA VAL A 175 -1.53 -16.03 -23.55
C VAL A 175 -2.74 -15.42 -24.23
N PHE A 176 -3.43 -14.47 -23.59
CA PHE A 176 -4.73 -13.93 -24.01
C PHE A 176 -4.78 -12.40 -23.87
N ASP A 177 -5.43 -11.74 -24.83
CA ASP A 177 -5.76 -10.31 -24.85
C ASP A 177 -7.14 -10.09 -25.51
N VAL A 178 -7.86 -9.03 -25.11
CA VAL A 178 -9.23 -8.74 -25.57
C VAL A 178 -9.54 -7.25 -25.58
N GLU A 179 -10.05 -6.76 -26.72
CA GLU A 179 -10.45 -5.36 -26.91
C GLU A 179 -11.97 -5.16 -26.99
N VAL A 180 -12.40 -3.95 -26.60
CA VAL A 180 -13.81 -3.55 -26.51
C VAL A 180 -14.05 -2.14 -27.05
N LEU A 181 -15.22 -1.90 -27.65
CA LEU A 181 -15.69 -0.57 -28.04
C LEU A 181 -16.22 0.20 -26.82
N PHE A 182 -15.37 0.59 -25.88
CA PHE A 182 -15.79 1.01 -24.53
C PHE A 182 -16.77 2.20 -24.47
N LYS A 183 -16.83 3.05 -25.51
CA LYS A 183 -17.85 4.13 -25.63
C LYS A 183 -19.23 3.62 -26.04
N VAL A 184 -19.31 2.46 -26.68
CA VAL A 184 -20.55 1.81 -27.16
C VAL A 184 -20.98 0.67 -26.22
N SER A 185 -20.03 -0.18 -25.81
CA SER A 185 -20.27 -1.37 -24.99
C SER A 185 -19.01 -1.82 -24.26
N LYS A 186 -19.18 -2.33 -23.04
CA LYS A 186 -18.09 -2.91 -22.22
C LYS A 186 -17.88 -4.41 -22.47
N TYR A 187 -18.72 -5.03 -23.30
CA TYR A 187 -18.62 -6.44 -23.70
C TYR A 187 -17.52 -6.64 -24.77
N PRO A 188 -16.92 -7.85 -24.87
CA PRO A 188 -15.83 -8.14 -25.80
C PRO A 188 -16.24 -7.97 -27.27
N VAL A 189 -15.33 -7.42 -28.08
CA VAL A 189 -15.57 -7.19 -29.53
C VAL A 189 -14.64 -8.05 -30.39
N MET A 190 -13.36 -8.07 -30.06
CA MET A 190 -12.33 -8.92 -30.67
C MET A 190 -11.38 -9.41 -29.58
N ALA A 191 -10.86 -10.63 -29.70
CA ALA A 191 -9.83 -11.14 -28.79
C ALA A 191 -8.88 -12.08 -29.52
N THR A 192 -7.66 -12.23 -29.00
CA THR A 192 -6.69 -13.19 -29.53
C THR A 192 -6.08 -14.02 -28.40
N CYS A 193 -5.71 -15.27 -28.68
CA CYS A 193 -4.84 -16.01 -27.79
C CYS A 193 -3.84 -16.90 -28.53
N ALA A 194 -2.70 -17.18 -27.90
CA ALA A 194 -1.66 -18.07 -28.40
C ALA A 194 -1.39 -19.18 -27.40
N SER A 195 -1.33 -20.42 -27.88
CA SER A 195 -0.88 -21.58 -27.10
C SER A 195 0.53 -22.01 -27.53
N SER A 196 1.03 -23.13 -27.01
CA SER A 196 2.26 -23.77 -27.50
C SER A 196 2.11 -24.49 -28.86
N LYS A 197 0.91 -24.48 -29.47
CA LYS A 197 0.60 -25.23 -30.71
C LYS A 197 -0.14 -24.43 -31.78
N ALA A 198 -1.05 -23.53 -31.37
CA ALA A 198 -1.91 -22.80 -32.27
C ALA A 198 -2.12 -21.35 -31.81
N TRP A 199 -2.41 -20.48 -32.78
CA TRP A 199 -3.01 -19.18 -32.53
C TRP A 199 -4.54 -19.29 -32.61
N TYR A 200 -5.22 -18.33 -32.01
CA TYR A 200 -6.67 -18.24 -31.99
C TYR A 200 -7.11 -16.78 -32.12
N GLY A 201 -8.16 -16.55 -32.92
CA GLY A 201 -8.87 -15.28 -32.99
C GLY A 201 -10.33 -15.49 -32.60
N TRP A 202 -10.87 -14.59 -31.77
CA TRP A 202 -12.28 -14.56 -31.39
C TRP A 202 -12.94 -13.30 -31.94
N VAL A 203 -14.11 -13.47 -32.56
CA VAL A 203 -14.92 -12.35 -33.09
C VAL A 203 -16.29 -12.33 -32.40
N SER A 204 -16.72 -11.14 -31.99
CA SER A 204 -18.06 -10.91 -31.45
C SER A 204 -19.16 -11.24 -32.47
N PRO A 205 -20.25 -11.93 -32.04
CA PRO A 205 -21.44 -12.10 -32.86
C PRO A 205 -22.05 -10.78 -33.37
N VAL A 206 -21.87 -9.68 -32.64
CA VAL A 206 -22.42 -8.35 -33.01
C VAL A 206 -21.73 -7.79 -34.26
N LEU A 207 -20.44 -8.04 -34.49
CA LEU A 207 -19.79 -7.61 -35.72
C LEU A 207 -20.38 -8.30 -36.96
N ILE A 208 -20.78 -9.58 -36.82
CA ILE A 208 -21.46 -10.33 -37.88
C ILE A 208 -22.91 -9.87 -38.05
N GLN A 209 -23.61 -9.53 -36.97
CA GLN A 209 -24.95 -8.91 -37.04
C GLN A 209 -24.91 -7.58 -37.81
N ILE A 210 -23.95 -6.71 -37.51
CA ILE A 210 -23.77 -5.42 -38.21
C ILE A 210 -23.41 -5.63 -39.68
N LEU A 211 -22.49 -6.55 -39.99
CA LEU A 211 -22.14 -6.90 -41.38
C LEU A 211 -23.36 -7.42 -42.17
N ASN A 212 -24.25 -8.15 -41.52
CA ASN A 212 -25.51 -8.64 -42.09
C ASN A 212 -26.64 -7.58 -42.10
N GLY A 213 -26.36 -6.33 -41.74
CA GLY A 213 -27.32 -5.21 -41.80
C GLY A 213 -28.36 -5.16 -40.67
N VAL A 214 -28.13 -5.84 -39.54
CA VAL A 214 -29.06 -5.82 -38.39
C VAL A 214 -29.14 -4.40 -37.79
N PRO A 215 -30.36 -3.85 -37.54
CA PRO A 215 -30.54 -2.51 -36.98
C PRO A 215 -29.86 -2.31 -35.62
N LYS A 216 -29.33 -1.11 -35.36
CA LYS A 216 -28.59 -0.78 -34.12
C LYS A 216 -29.37 -1.04 -32.83
N ASN A 217 -30.70 -0.97 -32.88
CA ASN A 217 -31.63 -1.24 -31.79
C ASN A 217 -31.87 -2.75 -31.51
N GLU A 218 -31.43 -3.64 -32.39
CA GLU A 218 -31.59 -5.10 -32.27
C GLU A 218 -30.28 -5.84 -31.93
N LEU A 219 -29.15 -5.12 -31.88
CA LEU A 219 -27.83 -5.68 -31.59
C LEU A 219 -27.69 -6.15 -30.12
N ASP A 220 -27.41 -7.44 -29.93
CA ASP A 220 -27.26 -8.03 -28.59
C ASP A 220 -25.79 -8.11 -28.14
N TRP A 221 -25.37 -7.07 -27.43
CA TRP A 221 -24.04 -6.99 -26.84
C TRP A 221 -23.81 -7.98 -25.68
N ASN A 222 -24.82 -8.66 -25.14
CA ASN A 222 -24.71 -9.42 -23.88
C ASN A 222 -24.10 -10.83 -24.05
N HIS A 223 -22.86 -10.89 -24.53
CA HIS A 223 -22.12 -12.13 -24.79
C HIS A 223 -20.70 -12.06 -24.19
N LEU A 224 -20.15 -13.20 -23.77
CA LEU A 224 -18.84 -13.32 -23.11
C LEU A 224 -18.03 -14.46 -23.73
N ILE A 225 -16.70 -14.39 -23.60
CA ILE A 225 -15.76 -15.32 -24.23
C ILE A 225 -15.73 -16.64 -23.45
N PRO A 226 -16.09 -17.79 -24.03
CA PRO A 226 -15.94 -19.10 -23.38
C PRO A 226 -14.48 -19.55 -23.35
N MET A 227 -14.03 -20.06 -22.21
CA MET A 227 -12.67 -20.61 -22.02
C MET A 227 -12.66 -22.03 -21.40
N ASN A 228 -13.80 -22.54 -20.91
CA ASN A 228 -13.97 -23.88 -20.32
C ASN A 228 -13.16 -24.09 -19.01
N CYS A 229 -12.80 -23.00 -18.34
CA CYS A 229 -12.07 -22.96 -17.07
C CYS A 229 -12.81 -23.59 -15.88
N MET A 230 -14.10 -23.93 -16.02
CA MET A 230 -14.83 -24.67 -14.97
C MET A 230 -14.52 -26.17 -14.93
N LYS A 231 -14.05 -26.77 -16.04
CA LYS A 231 -13.79 -28.22 -16.13
C LYS A 231 -12.32 -28.58 -15.92
N LYS A 232 -11.44 -27.89 -16.64
CA LYS A 232 -9.99 -28.11 -16.64
C LYS A 232 -9.24 -26.99 -15.92
N GLU A 233 -8.16 -27.37 -15.27
CA GLU A 233 -7.06 -26.51 -14.85
C GLU A 233 -6.44 -25.84 -16.08
N LYS A 234 -6.37 -24.49 -16.10
CA LYS A 234 -5.71 -23.72 -17.16
C LYS A 234 -4.79 -22.65 -16.59
N VAL A 235 -3.70 -22.35 -17.30
CA VAL A 235 -2.85 -21.17 -17.06
C VAL A 235 -3.08 -20.17 -18.18
N ILE A 236 -3.49 -18.95 -17.83
CA ILE A 236 -3.79 -17.88 -18.78
C ILE A 236 -2.90 -16.69 -18.45
N VAL A 237 -1.96 -16.36 -19.32
CA VAL A 237 -1.12 -15.16 -19.20
C VAL A 237 -1.87 -13.99 -19.85
N GLY A 238 -1.90 -12.83 -19.17
CA GLY A 238 -2.40 -11.57 -19.72
C GLY A 238 -1.60 -10.41 -19.16
N TYR A 239 -1.54 -9.28 -19.87
CA TYR A 239 -0.78 -8.13 -19.37
C TYR A 239 -1.58 -7.31 -18.36
N ASN A 240 -2.90 -7.21 -18.52
CA ASN A 240 -3.79 -6.50 -17.60
C ASN A 240 -4.94 -7.42 -17.16
N VAL A 241 -4.56 -8.59 -16.65
CA VAL A 241 -5.43 -9.75 -16.37
C VAL A 241 -6.84 -9.41 -15.87
N SER A 242 -7.00 -8.47 -14.96
CA SER A 242 -8.29 -8.16 -14.35
C SER A 242 -9.27 -7.42 -15.28
N TYR A 243 -8.78 -6.76 -16.33
CA TYR A 243 -9.58 -6.25 -17.45
C TYR A 243 -9.93 -7.38 -18.43
N ASP A 244 -8.95 -8.20 -18.78
CA ASP A 244 -9.07 -9.28 -19.78
C ASP A 244 -10.04 -10.37 -19.29
N ARG A 245 -9.82 -10.83 -18.04
CA ARG A 245 -10.65 -11.76 -17.28
C ARG A 245 -12.10 -11.30 -17.18
N ALA A 246 -12.34 -9.99 -17.09
CA ALA A 246 -13.69 -9.42 -17.06
C ALA A 246 -14.45 -9.52 -18.39
N ARG A 247 -13.94 -10.29 -19.37
CA ARG A 247 -14.65 -10.69 -20.60
C ARG A 247 -14.88 -12.21 -20.71
N VAL A 248 -14.34 -13.00 -19.79
CA VAL A 248 -14.39 -14.48 -19.80
C VAL A 248 -15.66 -14.99 -19.12
N LEU A 249 -16.43 -15.83 -19.82
CA LEU A 249 -17.73 -16.35 -19.38
C LEU A 249 -17.63 -17.22 -18.11
N ASP A 250 -16.61 -18.08 -18.03
CA ASP A 250 -16.44 -19.05 -16.95
C ASP A 250 -16.24 -18.39 -15.57
N GLU A 251 -15.70 -17.16 -15.53
CA GLU A 251 -15.35 -16.44 -14.30
C GLU A 251 -16.54 -15.94 -13.48
N TYR A 252 -17.68 -15.82 -14.16
CA TYR A 252 -18.96 -15.38 -13.60
C TYR A 252 -19.78 -16.52 -12.98
N ASN A 253 -19.29 -17.77 -12.95
CA ASN A 253 -19.84 -18.78 -12.05
C ASN A 253 -19.60 -18.35 -10.59
N ILE A 254 -20.46 -18.75 -9.66
CA ILE A 254 -20.21 -18.51 -8.23
C ILE A 254 -19.07 -19.39 -7.69
N LYS A 255 -18.99 -20.64 -8.13
CA LYS A 255 -17.84 -21.51 -7.89
C LYS A 255 -16.57 -20.91 -8.49
N GLN A 256 -15.44 -21.06 -7.79
CA GLN A 256 -14.16 -20.59 -8.30
C GLN A 256 -13.77 -21.38 -9.57
N SER A 257 -13.37 -20.65 -10.61
CA SER A 257 -12.82 -21.26 -11.82
C SER A 257 -11.46 -21.92 -11.55
N LYS A 258 -11.10 -22.91 -12.36
CA LYS A 258 -9.78 -23.54 -12.36
C LYS A 258 -8.77 -22.81 -13.26
N ALA A 259 -8.99 -21.53 -13.53
CA ALA A 259 -8.01 -20.70 -14.21
C ALA A 259 -7.03 -20.10 -13.19
N PHE A 260 -5.73 -20.20 -13.44
CA PHE A 260 -4.73 -19.33 -12.83
C PHE A 260 -4.34 -18.28 -13.87
N TYR A 261 -4.74 -17.03 -13.63
CA TYR A 261 -4.30 -15.89 -14.44
C TYR A 261 -2.94 -15.37 -13.98
N ILE A 262 -1.96 -15.29 -14.88
CA ILE A 262 -0.63 -14.73 -14.63
C ILE A 262 -0.59 -13.32 -15.20
N ASP A 263 -0.55 -12.34 -14.30
CA ASP A 263 -0.61 -10.89 -14.59
C ASP A 263 0.81 -10.33 -14.85
N GLY A 264 1.14 -10.12 -16.12
CA GLY A 264 2.45 -9.62 -16.56
C GLY A 264 2.79 -8.23 -16.00
N MET A 265 1.80 -7.35 -15.82
CA MET A 265 2.00 -6.04 -15.17
C MET A 265 2.34 -6.22 -13.70
N SER A 266 1.64 -7.08 -12.96
CA SER A 266 1.94 -7.36 -11.56
C SER A 266 3.32 -8.00 -11.36
N LEU A 267 3.73 -8.92 -12.26
CA LEU A 267 5.10 -9.45 -12.24
C LEU A 267 6.14 -8.33 -12.47
N HIS A 268 5.90 -7.45 -13.46
CA HIS A 268 6.79 -6.32 -13.72
C HIS A 268 6.91 -5.40 -12.50
N VAL A 269 5.80 -5.00 -11.88
CA VAL A 269 5.79 -4.07 -10.75
C VAL A 269 6.55 -4.63 -9.55
N ALA A 270 6.44 -5.93 -9.28
CA ALA A 270 7.17 -6.59 -8.19
C ALA A 270 8.71 -6.63 -8.40
N ILE A 271 9.19 -6.64 -9.65
CA ILE A 271 10.62 -6.81 -9.99
C ILE A 271 11.31 -5.49 -10.33
N SER A 272 10.63 -4.65 -11.11
CA SER A 272 11.16 -3.46 -11.79
C SER A 272 10.21 -2.26 -11.76
N GLY A 273 9.15 -2.30 -10.94
CA GLY A 273 8.26 -1.16 -10.74
C GLY A 273 8.96 0.00 -10.03
N ILE A 274 8.60 1.24 -10.40
CA ILE A 274 9.14 2.48 -9.82
C ILE A 274 8.15 3.17 -8.87
N CYS A 275 8.67 3.78 -7.80
CA CYS A 275 7.87 4.44 -6.77
C CYS A 275 7.30 5.79 -7.24
N SER A 276 6.35 6.37 -6.49
CA SER A 276 5.73 7.67 -6.82
C SER A 276 6.75 8.82 -6.87
N GLN A 277 7.78 8.80 -6.02
CA GLN A 277 8.84 9.81 -5.99
C GLN A 277 9.86 9.66 -7.15
N GLN A 278 9.90 8.50 -7.80
CA GLN A 278 10.79 8.22 -8.95
C GLN A 278 10.15 8.58 -10.29
N ARG A 279 8.81 8.60 -10.38
CA ARG A 279 8.08 8.85 -11.63
C ARG A 279 8.42 10.19 -12.33
N PRO A 280 8.60 11.33 -11.62
CA PRO A 280 8.99 12.58 -12.28
C PRO A 280 10.38 12.51 -12.93
N THR A 281 11.39 12.01 -12.21
CA THR A 281 12.76 11.85 -12.71
C THR A 281 12.79 10.91 -13.91
N TRP A 282 12.10 9.77 -13.83
CA TRP A 282 11.99 8.84 -14.96
C TRP A 282 11.31 9.47 -16.17
N ALA A 283 10.28 10.31 -15.97
CA ALA A 283 9.59 10.99 -17.06
C ALA A 283 10.48 12.04 -17.77
N LYS A 284 11.33 12.77 -17.03
CA LYS A 284 12.37 13.65 -17.62
C LYS A 284 13.34 12.81 -18.46
N TYR A 285 13.99 11.83 -17.84
CA TYR A 285 14.96 10.93 -18.47
C TYR A 285 14.43 10.26 -19.74
N ASN A 286 13.20 9.70 -19.71
CA ASN A 286 12.59 9.05 -20.87
C ASN A 286 12.20 10.05 -21.98
N LYS A 287 12.00 11.34 -21.67
CA LYS A 287 11.86 12.39 -22.69
C LYS A 287 13.24 12.74 -23.28
N SER A 288 14.29 12.87 -22.47
CA SER A 288 15.69 13.07 -22.92
C SER A 288 16.13 11.95 -23.87
N LYS A 289 15.89 10.68 -23.48
CA LYS A 289 16.27 9.50 -24.27
C LYS A 289 15.58 9.44 -25.62
N ARG A 290 14.30 9.83 -25.71
CA ARG A 290 13.61 9.90 -27.01
C ARG A 290 14.23 10.97 -27.89
N MET A 291 14.46 12.17 -27.35
CA MET A 291 15.11 13.25 -28.09
C MET A 291 16.51 12.89 -28.60
N ALA A 292 17.26 12.02 -27.91
CA ALA A 292 18.51 11.45 -28.44
C ALA A 292 18.24 10.46 -29.59
N ASN A 293 17.40 9.44 -29.38
CA ASN A 293 17.02 8.46 -30.41
C ASN A 293 16.43 9.11 -31.69
N ASP A 294 15.66 10.19 -31.53
CA ASP A 294 15.00 10.93 -32.63
C ASP A 294 16.02 11.75 -33.46
N LEU A 295 17.20 12.08 -32.91
CA LEU A 295 18.32 12.71 -33.61
C LEU A 295 19.19 11.68 -34.33
N ASP A 296 19.57 10.59 -33.65
CA ASP A 296 20.37 9.49 -34.24
C ASP A 296 19.71 8.87 -35.48
N SER A 297 18.39 8.94 -35.57
CA SER A 297 17.59 8.41 -36.68
C SER A 297 17.35 9.41 -37.83
N ASN A 298 17.82 10.66 -37.74
CA ASN A 298 17.70 11.69 -38.78
C ASN A 298 19.05 12.43 -39.02
N PRO A 299 19.99 11.82 -39.78
CA PRO A 299 21.33 12.37 -39.97
C PRO A 299 21.41 13.64 -40.85
N ASP A 300 20.37 13.98 -41.62
CA ASP A 300 20.32 15.18 -42.49
C ASP A 300 20.15 16.50 -41.71
N SER A 301 20.64 16.56 -40.46
CA SER A 301 20.38 17.60 -39.47
C SER A 301 21.60 18.49 -39.15
N GLU A 302 22.50 18.69 -40.12
CA GLU A 302 23.66 19.62 -40.07
C GLU A 302 23.30 21.06 -39.63
N THR A 303 22.02 21.44 -39.68
CA THR A 303 21.51 22.73 -39.21
C THR A 303 21.50 22.90 -37.68
N PHE A 304 21.64 21.85 -36.87
CA PHE A 304 21.63 21.98 -35.40
C PHE A 304 22.97 22.44 -34.82
N LEU A 305 24.10 21.85 -35.24
CA LEU A 305 25.43 22.20 -34.71
C LEU A 305 25.79 23.67 -34.97
N ASN A 306 25.39 24.20 -36.13
CA ASN A 306 25.59 25.61 -36.47
C ASN A 306 24.64 26.56 -35.72
N LYS A 307 23.60 26.06 -35.06
CA LYS A 307 22.60 26.86 -34.35
C LYS A 307 22.92 26.98 -32.86
N SER A 308 23.34 25.90 -32.22
CA SER A 308 23.75 25.88 -30.81
C SER A 308 24.97 26.79 -30.55
N ILE A 309 25.95 26.80 -31.46
CA ILE A 309 27.12 27.69 -31.39
C ILE A 309 26.72 29.18 -31.40
N ASN A 310 25.68 29.56 -32.16
CA ASN A 310 25.22 30.95 -32.24
C ASN A 310 24.40 31.41 -31.01
N ILE A 311 23.84 30.47 -30.23
CA ILE A 311 23.11 30.78 -29.00
C ILE A 311 24.07 30.86 -27.81
N ALA A 312 25.02 29.93 -27.70
CA ALA A 312 25.97 29.86 -26.59
C ALA A 312 26.87 31.10 -26.45
N ASN A 313 27.11 31.84 -27.54
CA ASN A 313 27.91 33.06 -27.54
C ASN A 313 27.15 34.33 -27.09
N ASN A 314 25.84 34.23 -26.79
CA ASN A 314 24.96 35.40 -26.67
C ASN A 314 24.12 35.42 -25.38
N TRP A 315 24.56 34.72 -24.32
CA TRP A 315 23.82 34.55 -23.06
C TRP A 315 24.64 34.86 -21.82
N ASP A 316 23.98 35.52 -20.86
CA ASP A 316 24.46 35.67 -19.48
C ASP A 316 23.88 34.53 -18.61
N PRO A 317 24.70 33.66 -17.99
CA PRO A 317 24.21 32.58 -17.13
C PRO A 317 23.56 33.03 -15.82
N SER A 318 23.59 34.33 -15.47
CA SER A 318 23.11 34.83 -14.17
C SER A 318 21.62 35.17 -14.11
N GLU A 319 20.93 35.30 -15.25
CA GLU A 319 19.49 35.62 -15.30
C GLU A 319 18.57 34.37 -15.35
N LEU A 320 19.11 33.20 -15.70
CA LEU A 320 18.33 31.97 -15.89
C LEU A 320 18.05 31.23 -14.57
N THR A 321 16.84 30.70 -14.42
CA THR A 321 16.57 29.75 -13.32
C THR A 321 17.17 28.37 -13.61
N ASN A 322 17.45 27.61 -12.55
CA ASN A 322 17.97 26.24 -12.68
C ASN A 322 17.08 25.32 -13.53
N ASP A 323 15.76 25.51 -13.49
CA ASP A 323 14.81 24.68 -14.24
C ASP A 323 14.84 25.02 -15.75
N GLU A 324 14.99 26.30 -16.11
CA GLU A 324 15.15 26.72 -17.51
C GLU A 324 16.47 26.20 -18.09
N PHE A 325 17.59 26.43 -17.40
CA PHE A 325 18.91 25.95 -17.81
C PHE A 325 18.93 24.42 -18.01
N GLN A 326 18.21 23.68 -17.16
CA GLN A 326 18.02 22.23 -17.31
C GLN A 326 17.13 21.85 -18.52
N GLU A 327 16.09 22.62 -18.84
CA GLU A 327 15.29 22.37 -20.05
C GLU A 327 16.06 22.69 -21.33
N ILE A 328 16.99 23.65 -21.30
CA ILE A 328 17.83 24.01 -22.44
C ILE A 328 18.90 22.95 -22.69
N LEU A 329 19.65 22.53 -21.66
CA LEU A 329 20.60 21.40 -21.77
C LEU A 329 19.94 20.15 -22.34
N MET A 330 18.70 19.86 -21.91
CA MET A 330 17.90 18.74 -22.38
C MET A 330 17.48 18.83 -23.85
N LYS A 331 17.37 20.04 -24.43
CA LYS A 331 17.02 20.27 -25.83
C LYS A 331 18.25 20.26 -26.75
N GLU A 332 19.32 20.94 -26.34
CA GLU A 332 20.52 21.13 -27.16
C GLU A 332 21.51 19.96 -27.05
N PHE A 333 21.55 19.25 -25.90
CA PHE A 333 22.49 18.17 -25.62
C PHE A 333 21.80 16.95 -24.95
N PRO A 334 20.84 16.28 -25.63
CA PRO A 334 20.06 15.20 -25.04
C PRO A 334 20.89 13.96 -24.66
N GLU A 335 21.88 13.55 -25.46
CA GLU A 335 22.80 12.44 -25.11
C GLU A 335 23.58 12.70 -23.82
N SER A 336 24.21 13.87 -23.72
CA SER A 336 24.97 14.26 -22.51
C SER A 336 24.04 14.32 -21.30
N THR A 337 22.82 14.83 -21.47
CA THR A 337 21.78 14.84 -20.42
C THR A 337 21.40 13.42 -20.00
N VAL A 338 21.22 12.49 -20.93
CA VAL A 338 20.93 11.07 -20.67
C VAL A 338 22.05 10.40 -19.88
N ASN A 339 23.30 10.62 -20.27
CA ASN A 339 24.46 10.07 -19.57
C ASN A 339 24.61 10.66 -18.15
N MET A 340 24.42 11.97 -17.99
CA MET A 340 24.41 12.63 -16.68
C MET A 340 23.29 12.11 -15.76
N ASP A 341 22.04 12.01 -16.26
CA ASP A 341 20.90 11.47 -15.51
C ASP A 341 21.19 10.01 -15.05
N ILE A 342 21.81 9.18 -15.91
CA ILE A 342 22.23 7.80 -15.56
C ILE A 342 23.36 7.80 -14.52
N GLU A 343 24.31 8.72 -14.61
CA GLU A 343 25.39 8.82 -13.64
C GLU A 343 24.93 9.30 -12.26
N THR A 344 23.94 10.19 -12.16
CA THR A 344 23.37 10.59 -10.86
C THR A 344 22.42 9.55 -10.29
N ASP A 345 21.62 8.91 -11.15
CA ASP A 345 20.51 8.04 -10.77
C ASP A 345 20.52 6.69 -11.54
N PRO A 346 21.46 5.77 -11.23
CA PRO A 346 21.61 4.50 -11.97
C PRO A 346 20.38 3.58 -11.96
N TRP A 347 19.44 3.79 -11.04
CA TRP A 347 18.16 3.10 -10.98
C TRP A 347 17.24 3.38 -12.18
N LEU A 348 17.49 4.45 -12.96
CA LEU A 348 16.77 4.74 -14.21
C LEU A 348 16.88 3.59 -15.24
N LEU A 349 17.99 2.84 -15.20
CA LEU A 349 18.21 1.63 -16.00
C LEU A 349 17.66 0.33 -15.35
N LYS A 350 16.88 0.46 -14.26
CA LYS A 350 16.42 -0.66 -13.41
C LYS A 350 14.91 -0.72 -13.20
N GLY A 351 14.14 0.20 -13.79
CA GLY A 351 12.68 0.15 -13.73
C GLY A 351 11.95 1.08 -14.71
N SER A 352 10.64 0.87 -14.83
CA SER A 352 9.76 1.61 -15.75
C SER A 352 8.33 1.79 -15.19
N PRO A 353 7.49 2.65 -15.80
CA PRO A 353 6.06 2.69 -15.55
C PRO A 353 5.30 1.50 -16.14
N ASN A 354 4.19 1.14 -15.50
CA ASN A 354 3.47 -0.13 -15.62
C ASN A 354 2.87 -0.50 -17.00
N SER A 355 2.85 0.36 -18.01
CA SER A 355 2.14 0.12 -19.28
C SER A 355 2.89 -0.82 -20.23
N LEU A 356 2.20 -1.76 -20.91
CA LEU A 356 2.79 -2.76 -21.81
C LEU A 356 3.87 -2.17 -22.73
N ALA A 357 3.58 -1.13 -23.50
CA ALA A 357 4.55 -0.51 -24.41
C ALA A 357 5.84 0.02 -23.75
N ASN A 358 5.79 0.46 -22.48
CA ASN A 358 7.00 0.86 -21.75
C ASN A 358 7.78 -0.36 -21.24
N VAL A 359 7.08 -1.42 -20.83
CA VAL A 359 7.64 -2.64 -20.23
C VAL A 359 8.20 -3.58 -21.31
N ALA A 360 7.54 -3.67 -22.47
CA ALA A 360 7.99 -4.38 -23.66
C ALA A 360 9.27 -3.75 -24.24
N ASN A 361 9.35 -2.42 -24.28
CA ASN A 361 10.58 -1.72 -24.61
C ASN A 361 11.65 -1.96 -23.53
N PHE A 362 11.37 -1.67 -22.25
CA PHE A 362 12.35 -1.79 -21.16
C PHE A 362 12.91 -3.20 -20.94
N HIS A 363 12.09 -4.27 -21.07
CA HIS A 363 12.56 -5.64 -20.89
C HIS A 363 13.00 -6.31 -22.19
N CYS A 364 12.35 -6.05 -23.33
CA CYS A 364 12.54 -6.83 -24.56
C CYS A 364 12.98 -6.01 -25.77
N ASN A 365 13.15 -4.68 -25.64
CA ASN A 365 13.37 -3.74 -26.75
C ASN A 365 12.27 -3.82 -27.84
N ILE A 366 11.06 -4.23 -27.47
CA ILE A 366 9.91 -4.29 -28.37
C ILE A 366 9.17 -2.95 -28.31
N GLU A 367 9.10 -2.26 -29.44
CA GLU A 367 8.26 -1.08 -29.59
C GLU A 367 6.84 -1.48 -30.04
N LEU A 368 5.83 -0.84 -29.46
CA LEU A 368 4.42 -1.10 -29.75
C LEU A 368 3.75 0.19 -30.20
N ASP A 369 3.19 0.17 -31.41
CA ASP A 369 2.42 1.27 -31.94
C ASP A 369 1.11 1.46 -31.16
N LYS A 370 0.69 2.72 -31.02
CA LYS A 370 -0.50 3.15 -30.29
C LYS A 370 -1.54 3.81 -31.20
N HIS A 371 -1.31 3.86 -32.51
CA HIS A 371 -2.25 4.48 -33.44
C HIS A 371 -3.47 3.60 -33.72
N ASP A 372 -3.28 2.31 -34.03
CA ASP A 372 -4.41 1.41 -34.34
C ASP A 372 -5.38 1.22 -33.16
N ARG A 373 -4.88 1.23 -31.93
CA ARG A 373 -5.72 1.16 -30.72
C ARG A 373 -6.81 2.23 -30.66
N LYS A 374 -6.57 3.40 -31.28
CA LYS A 374 -7.55 4.51 -31.31
C LYS A 374 -8.85 4.14 -32.03
N ASP A 375 -8.84 3.15 -32.92
CA ASP A 375 -10.06 2.67 -33.58
C ASP A 375 -11.06 2.06 -32.58
N PHE A 376 -10.58 1.44 -31.49
CA PHE A 376 -11.44 0.93 -30.42
C PHE A 376 -12.06 2.06 -29.55
N GLU A 377 -11.59 3.30 -29.69
CA GLU A 377 -12.26 4.48 -29.16
C GLU A 377 -13.41 5.00 -30.06
N SER A 378 -13.71 4.33 -31.18
CA SER A 378 -14.78 4.72 -32.11
C SER A 378 -16.18 4.46 -31.52
N GLU A 379 -17.14 5.35 -31.85
CA GLU A 379 -18.58 5.11 -31.63
C GLU A 379 -19.26 4.38 -32.80
N ASN A 380 -18.52 4.15 -33.90
CA ASN A 380 -18.98 3.45 -35.09
C ASN A 380 -18.28 2.08 -35.24
N PRO A 381 -18.97 0.96 -34.97
CA PRO A 381 -18.41 -0.38 -35.11
C PRO A 381 -18.05 -0.77 -36.55
N GLN A 382 -18.61 -0.11 -37.57
CA GLN A 382 -18.29 -0.40 -38.97
C GLN A 382 -16.81 -0.14 -39.29
N LEU A 383 -16.15 0.75 -38.56
CA LEU A 383 -14.70 0.98 -38.67
C LEU A 383 -13.91 -0.31 -38.39
N LEU A 384 -14.33 -1.09 -37.39
CA LEU A 384 -13.66 -2.33 -36.99
C LEU A 384 -13.86 -3.45 -38.00
N ILE A 385 -15.04 -3.51 -38.65
CA ILE A 385 -15.29 -4.44 -39.75
C ILE A 385 -14.40 -4.07 -40.95
N ASN A 386 -14.36 -2.79 -41.32
CA ASN A 386 -13.59 -2.29 -42.45
C ASN A 386 -12.06 -2.41 -42.26
N ARG A 387 -11.57 -2.42 -41.02
CA ARG A 387 -10.13 -2.57 -40.67
C ARG A 387 -9.82 -3.88 -39.93
N PHE A 388 -10.72 -4.87 -40.00
CA PHE A 388 -10.70 -6.08 -39.18
C PHE A 388 -9.34 -6.80 -39.15
N HIS A 389 -8.77 -7.05 -40.34
CA HIS A 389 -7.49 -7.73 -40.50
C HIS A 389 -6.37 -7.02 -39.71
N LYS A 390 -6.24 -5.70 -39.90
CA LYS A 390 -5.22 -4.89 -39.21
C LYS A 390 -5.42 -4.86 -37.70
N LEU A 391 -6.67 -4.76 -37.24
CA LEU A 391 -6.98 -4.73 -35.80
C LEU A 391 -6.82 -6.10 -35.12
N MET A 392 -7.13 -7.20 -35.80
CA MET A 392 -6.83 -8.54 -35.28
C MET A 392 -5.32 -8.80 -35.24
N ASN A 393 -4.59 -8.31 -36.25
CA ASN A 393 -3.13 -8.33 -36.29
C ASN A 393 -2.51 -7.47 -35.15
N TYR A 394 -3.11 -6.31 -34.83
CA TYR A 394 -2.75 -5.50 -33.66
C TYR A 394 -2.91 -6.27 -32.34
N CYS A 395 -4.08 -6.86 -32.06
CA CYS A 395 -4.29 -7.62 -30.81
C CYS A 395 -3.31 -8.78 -30.68
N ALA A 396 -3.04 -9.49 -31.80
CA ALA A 396 -2.09 -10.59 -31.82
C ALA A 396 -0.62 -10.14 -31.61
N ASN A 397 -0.27 -8.89 -31.93
CA ASN A 397 1.03 -8.31 -31.58
C ASN A 397 1.13 -8.00 -30.08
N ASP A 398 0.07 -7.46 -29.46
CA ASP A 398 0.02 -7.24 -28.01
C ASP A 398 0.08 -8.58 -27.23
N VAL A 399 -0.53 -9.66 -27.72
CA VAL A 399 -0.34 -11.03 -27.21
C VAL A 399 1.12 -11.50 -27.33
N MET A 400 1.77 -11.28 -28.47
CA MET A 400 3.17 -11.67 -28.69
C MET A 400 4.11 -10.93 -27.72
N ALA A 401 3.94 -9.61 -27.57
CA ALA A 401 4.71 -8.82 -26.63
C ALA A 401 4.44 -9.23 -25.18
N THR A 402 3.19 -9.54 -24.84
CA THR A 402 2.79 -10.05 -23.52
C THR A 402 3.45 -11.40 -23.20
N PHE A 403 3.55 -12.32 -24.18
CA PHE A 403 4.28 -13.58 -24.02
C PHE A 403 5.76 -13.35 -23.72
N GLU A 404 6.49 -12.64 -24.59
CA GLU A 404 7.95 -12.46 -24.43
C GLU A 404 8.32 -11.64 -23.18
N VAL A 405 7.52 -10.63 -22.82
CA VAL A 405 7.66 -9.90 -21.55
C VAL A 405 7.47 -10.84 -20.36
N THR A 406 6.39 -11.63 -20.32
CA THR A 406 6.11 -12.52 -19.19
C THR A 406 7.14 -13.65 -19.09
N LYS A 407 7.59 -14.19 -20.23
CA LYS A 407 8.66 -15.17 -20.36
C LYS A 407 9.98 -14.69 -19.76
N LYS A 408 10.34 -13.41 -19.97
CA LYS A 408 11.52 -12.81 -19.34
C LYS A 408 11.32 -12.49 -17.85
N LEU A 409 10.12 -12.06 -17.43
CA LEU A 409 9.81 -11.69 -16.05
C LEU A 409 9.64 -12.89 -15.11
N PHE A 410 8.97 -13.97 -15.55
CA PHE A 410 8.55 -15.08 -14.70
C PHE A 410 9.68 -15.83 -13.95
N PRO A 411 10.81 -16.21 -14.58
CA PRO A 411 11.91 -16.82 -13.83
C PRO A 411 12.54 -15.83 -12.83
N VAL A 412 12.59 -14.54 -13.17
CA VAL A 412 13.08 -13.48 -12.27
C VAL A 412 12.13 -13.31 -11.08
N PHE A 413 10.80 -13.31 -11.30
CA PHE A 413 9.79 -13.29 -10.25
C PHE A 413 10.00 -14.42 -9.23
N LEU A 414 10.14 -15.67 -9.71
CA LEU A 414 10.33 -16.83 -8.83
C LEU A 414 11.64 -16.78 -8.03
N SER A 415 12.66 -16.05 -8.50
CA SER A 415 13.88 -15.79 -7.71
C SER A 415 13.73 -14.64 -6.70
N ARG A 416 12.94 -13.61 -7.04
CA ARG A 416 12.65 -12.45 -6.19
C ARG A 416 11.66 -12.76 -5.10
N VAL A 417 10.70 -13.64 -5.36
CA VAL A 417 9.60 -14.03 -4.47
C VAL A 417 9.64 -15.56 -4.29
N PRO A 418 10.61 -16.10 -3.52
CA PRO A 418 10.99 -17.50 -3.58
C PRO A 418 10.05 -18.48 -2.86
N HIS A 419 9.22 -18.00 -1.92
CA HIS A 419 8.33 -18.88 -1.15
C HIS A 419 7.02 -19.16 -1.91
N PRO A 420 6.63 -20.44 -2.11
CA PRO A 420 5.58 -20.82 -3.05
C PRO A 420 4.18 -20.28 -2.69
N VAL A 421 3.90 -20.02 -1.41
CA VAL A 421 2.66 -19.36 -0.95
C VAL A 421 2.40 -18.05 -1.69
N SER A 422 3.44 -17.25 -1.98
CA SER A 422 3.27 -15.97 -2.67
C SER A 422 3.00 -16.07 -4.16
N PHE A 423 3.31 -17.21 -4.80
CA PHE A 423 2.81 -17.50 -6.14
C PHE A 423 1.37 -18.05 -6.07
N ALA A 424 1.14 -19.05 -5.21
CA ALA A 424 -0.17 -19.67 -5.02
C ALA A 424 -1.30 -18.67 -4.69
N ALA A 425 -1.04 -17.67 -3.84
CA ALA A 425 -2.05 -16.68 -3.44
C ALA A 425 -2.59 -15.84 -4.61
N LEU A 426 -1.77 -15.64 -5.67
CA LEU A 426 -2.19 -14.91 -6.88
C LEU A 426 -3.36 -15.61 -7.60
N ARG A 427 -3.48 -16.93 -7.50
CA ARG A 427 -4.60 -17.73 -8.04
C ARG A 427 -5.96 -17.39 -7.40
N HIS A 428 -5.95 -16.77 -6.23
CA HIS A 428 -7.16 -16.29 -5.55
C HIS A 428 -7.37 -14.80 -5.76
N LEU A 429 -6.30 -14.01 -5.66
CA LEU A 429 -6.35 -12.55 -5.88
C LEU A 429 -6.71 -12.19 -7.33
N GLY A 430 -6.36 -13.02 -8.31
CA GLY A 430 -6.81 -12.87 -9.70
C GLY A 430 -8.29 -13.22 -9.91
N ASN A 431 -8.85 -14.12 -9.08
CA ASN A 431 -10.13 -14.80 -9.32
C ASN A 431 -11.30 -14.27 -8.46
N LEU A 432 -11.12 -13.10 -7.84
CA LEU A 432 -12.10 -12.37 -7.01
C LEU A 432 -13.45 -12.14 -7.72
N ILE A 433 -14.50 -11.94 -6.92
CA ILE A 433 -15.90 -11.86 -7.37
C ILE A 433 -16.76 -11.01 -6.42
N LEU A 434 -17.61 -10.15 -6.99
CA LEU A 434 -18.53 -9.29 -6.26
C LEU A 434 -19.98 -9.51 -6.75
N PRO A 435 -20.75 -10.42 -6.12
CA PRO A 435 -22.16 -10.62 -6.42
C PRO A 435 -23.01 -9.41 -6.01
N THR A 436 -24.01 -9.05 -6.82
CA THR A 436 -24.95 -7.95 -6.61
C THR A 436 -26.30 -8.28 -7.27
N THR A 437 -27.21 -7.32 -7.38
CA THR A 437 -28.56 -7.52 -7.94
C THR A 437 -29.01 -6.35 -8.83
N THR A 438 -30.23 -6.42 -9.39
CA THR A 438 -30.91 -5.31 -10.09
C THR A 438 -31.04 -4.03 -9.26
N LYS A 439 -30.73 -4.05 -7.96
CA LYS A 439 -30.54 -2.85 -7.12
C LYS A 439 -29.43 -1.94 -7.64
N TRP A 440 -28.42 -2.46 -8.34
CA TRP A 440 -27.30 -1.66 -8.85
C TRP A 440 -27.77 -0.49 -9.73
N SER A 441 -28.62 -0.74 -10.73
CA SER A 441 -29.16 0.32 -11.60
C SER A 441 -29.97 1.35 -10.82
N LYS A 442 -30.84 0.88 -9.90
CA LYS A 442 -31.65 1.73 -9.03
C LYS A 442 -30.81 2.63 -8.12
N TYR A 443 -29.65 2.15 -7.68
CA TYR A 443 -28.68 2.93 -6.91
C TYR A 443 -27.99 4.00 -7.77
N LEU A 444 -27.57 3.67 -9.01
CA LEU A 444 -27.01 4.68 -9.92
C LEU A 444 -28.05 5.78 -10.21
N GLU A 445 -29.30 5.38 -10.43
CA GLU A 445 -30.45 6.28 -10.63
C GLU A 445 -30.76 7.12 -9.38
N SER A 446 -30.76 6.54 -8.17
CA SER A 446 -31.07 7.27 -6.93
C SER A 446 -29.94 8.22 -6.51
N ALA A 447 -28.68 7.78 -6.59
CA ALA A 447 -27.51 8.59 -6.30
C ALA A 447 -27.36 9.75 -7.29
N GLU A 448 -27.55 9.50 -8.60
CA GLU A 448 -27.52 10.57 -9.59
C GLU A 448 -28.74 11.50 -9.46
N SER A 449 -29.95 10.99 -9.22
CA SER A 449 -31.14 11.83 -8.98
C SER A 449 -30.95 12.73 -7.76
N CYS A 450 -30.40 12.21 -6.66
CA CYS A 450 -30.07 12.98 -5.47
C CYS A 450 -28.98 14.02 -5.76
N TYR A 451 -27.91 13.65 -6.46
CA TYR A 451 -26.85 14.58 -6.85
C TYR A 451 -27.36 15.73 -7.74
N GLN A 452 -28.18 15.43 -8.75
CA GLN A 452 -28.74 16.45 -9.63
C GLN A 452 -29.76 17.33 -8.89
N LYS A 453 -30.57 16.80 -7.96
CA LYS A 453 -31.43 17.62 -7.07
C LYS A 453 -30.61 18.59 -6.23
N ASN A 454 -29.59 18.10 -5.49
CA ASN A 454 -28.69 18.94 -4.71
C ASN A 454 -28.02 20.01 -5.59
N ARG A 455 -27.64 19.67 -6.83
CA ARG A 455 -27.05 20.62 -7.78
C ARG A 455 -28.06 21.67 -8.25
N THR A 456 -29.26 21.28 -8.68
CA THR A 456 -30.30 22.20 -9.15
C THR A 456 -30.71 23.15 -8.03
N GLU A 457 -30.90 22.67 -6.80
CA GLU A 457 -31.24 23.51 -5.65
C GLU A 457 -30.15 24.55 -5.35
N VAL A 458 -28.87 24.12 -5.33
CA VAL A 458 -27.74 25.04 -5.18
C VAL A 458 -27.69 26.07 -6.31
N THR A 459 -27.96 25.67 -7.55
CA THR A 459 -27.98 26.60 -8.69
C THR A 459 -29.15 27.57 -8.58
N SER A 460 -30.38 27.11 -8.33
CA SER A 460 -31.57 27.97 -8.28
C SER A 460 -31.51 29.00 -7.15
N THR A 461 -31.01 28.65 -5.97
CA THR A 461 -30.82 29.63 -4.89
C THR A 461 -29.72 30.64 -5.22
N LEU A 462 -28.67 30.25 -5.96
CA LEU A 462 -27.65 31.20 -6.41
C LEU A 462 -28.15 32.12 -7.53
N GLU A 463 -28.97 31.60 -8.44
CA GLU A 463 -29.67 32.38 -9.47
C GLU A 463 -30.66 33.38 -8.84
N GLU A 464 -31.43 32.95 -7.82
CA GLU A 464 -32.30 33.81 -7.03
C GLU A 464 -31.54 34.99 -6.40
N ARG A 465 -30.44 34.72 -5.67
CA ARG A 465 -29.57 35.78 -5.11
C ARG A 465 -28.99 36.70 -6.18
N ALA A 466 -28.66 36.18 -7.37
CA ALA A 466 -28.13 36.99 -8.48
C ALA A 466 -29.22 37.85 -9.15
N ASN A 467 -30.45 37.35 -9.21
CA ASN A 467 -31.60 38.03 -9.82
C ASN A 467 -32.15 39.15 -8.93
N GLU A 468 -32.19 38.97 -7.60
CA GLU A 468 -32.50 40.04 -6.63
C GLU A 468 -31.61 41.27 -6.86
N LEU A 469 -30.30 41.06 -7.01
CA LEU A 469 -29.30 42.12 -7.19
C LEU A 469 -29.43 42.90 -8.51
N VAL A 470 -30.24 42.44 -9.47
CA VAL A 470 -30.57 43.15 -10.71
C VAL A 470 -32.06 43.48 -10.84
N GLN A 471 -32.84 43.33 -9.76
CA GLN A 471 -34.29 43.57 -9.76
C GLN A 471 -34.66 45.00 -10.17
N PHE A 472 -33.81 46.00 -9.90
CA PHE A 472 -33.98 47.37 -10.39
C PHE A 472 -34.00 47.49 -11.92
N VAL A 473 -33.21 46.68 -12.63
CA VAL A 473 -33.19 46.62 -14.10
C VAL A 473 -34.47 45.95 -14.63
N ILE A 474 -34.91 44.90 -13.94
CA ILE A 474 -36.10 44.11 -14.31
C ILE A 474 -37.39 44.90 -14.09
N GLN A 475 -37.50 45.64 -12.98
CA GLN A 475 -38.71 46.37 -12.56
C GLN A 475 -38.67 47.87 -12.88
N GLN A 476 -37.56 48.39 -13.43
CA GLN A 476 -37.34 49.79 -13.79
C GLN A 476 -37.54 50.77 -12.61
N LYS A 477 -37.21 50.35 -11.39
CA LYS A 477 -37.30 51.15 -10.16
C LYS A 477 -35.91 51.47 -9.61
N SER A 478 -35.55 52.75 -9.56
CA SER A 478 -34.31 53.24 -8.93
C SER A 478 -34.23 52.93 -7.43
N GLU A 479 -35.37 52.86 -6.74
CA GLU A 479 -35.49 52.50 -5.32
C GLU A 479 -35.00 51.08 -4.98
N LEU A 480 -34.84 50.21 -5.98
CA LEU A 480 -34.39 48.82 -5.82
C LEU A 480 -32.92 48.60 -6.18
N ILE A 481 -32.16 49.68 -6.39
CA ILE A 481 -30.70 49.60 -6.60
C ILE A 481 -30.06 49.19 -5.26
N PRO A 482 -29.32 48.07 -5.17
CA PRO A 482 -28.62 47.71 -3.95
C PRO A 482 -27.49 48.72 -3.68
N ASP A 483 -27.19 49.00 -2.41
CA ASP A 483 -25.99 49.77 -2.04
C ASP A 483 -24.74 48.94 -2.36
N TYR A 484 -24.23 49.10 -3.57
CA TYR A 484 -23.02 48.43 -4.04
C TYR A 484 -21.74 49.25 -3.82
N GLU A 485 -21.86 50.49 -3.33
CA GLU A 485 -20.72 51.37 -3.08
C GLU A 485 -20.14 51.18 -1.68
N GLN A 486 -20.99 50.96 -0.67
CA GLN A 486 -20.56 50.74 0.72
C GLN A 486 -20.55 49.26 1.14
N ASP A 487 -21.25 48.37 0.42
CA ASP A 487 -21.27 46.93 0.72
C ASP A 487 -19.89 46.27 0.44
N PRO A 488 -19.25 45.61 1.43
CA PRO A 488 -17.90 45.04 1.28
C PRO A 488 -17.75 43.93 0.23
N TRP A 489 -18.84 43.27 -0.17
CA TRP A 489 -18.86 42.18 -1.16
C TRP A 489 -19.33 42.66 -2.53
N LEU A 490 -20.39 43.49 -2.60
CA LEU A 490 -20.96 43.97 -3.86
C LEU A 490 -20.05 44.99 -4.56
N SER A 491 -19.29 45.79 -3.81
CA SER A 491 -18.25 46.70 -4.35
C SER A 491 -17.13 45.99 -5.14
N GLN A 492 -17.00 44.66 -5.02
CA GLN A 492 -16.05 43.84 -5.78
C GLN A 492 -16.59 43.40 -7.16
N LEU A 493 -17.81 43.80 -7.54
CA LEU A 493 -18.45 43.42 -8.80
C LEU A 493 -18.42 44.58 -9.81
N ASN A 494 -18.28 44.27 -11.11
CA ASN A 494 -18.35 45.28 -12.18
C ASN A 494 -19.81 45.66 -12.47
N TRP A 495 -20.26 46.76 -11.85
CA TRP A 495 -21.63 47.29 -11.97
C TRP A 495 -21.91 48.12 -13.23
N THR A 496 -20.91 48.36 -14.10
CA THR A 496 -21.09 49.19 -15.29
C THR A 496 -22.21 48.65 -16.19
N LEU A 497 -23.25 49.47 -16.41
CA LEU A 497 -24.40 49.10 -17.22
C LEU A 497 -24.03 49.13 -18.71
N LYS A 498 -24.15 47.99 -19.39
CA LYS A 498 -23.78 47.88 -20.81
C LYS A 498 -24.82 48.59 -21.69
N GLN A 499 -24.53 49.82 -22.09
CA GLN A 499 -25.37 50.62 -22.99
C GLN A 499 -25.54 49.96 -24.38
N ALA A 500 -26.66 50.25 -25.04
CA ALA A 500 -26.91 49.80 -26.41
C ALA A 500 -26.00 50.53 -27.40
N LYS A 501 -25.22 49.79 -28.20
CA LYS A 501 -24.47 50.38 -29.32
C LYS A 501 -25.43 50.86 -30.40
N LEU A 502 -25.70 52.16 -30.43
CA LEU A 502 -26.40 52.82 -31.54
C LEU A 502 -25.57 52.73 -32.83
N LYS A 503 -26.24 52.76 -33.98
CA LYS A 503 -25.61 52.95 -35.29
C LYS A 503 -25.24 54.44 -35.47
N LYS A 504 -24.45 54.74 -36.51
CA LYS A 504 -24.15 56.13 -36.94
C LYS A 504 -25.40 56.95 -37.31
N ASP A 505 -26.53 56.29 -37.58
CA ASP A 505 -27.83 56.90 -37.88
C ASP A 505 -28.71 57.13 -36.63
N GLY A 506 -28.19 56.89 -35.43
CA GLY A 506 -28.92 57.01 -34.17
C GLY A 506 -29.91 55.87 -33.86
N THR A 507 -30.15 54.95 -34.81
CA THR A 507 -31.09 53.84 -34.60
C THR A 507 -30.43 52.63 -33.93
N LEU A 508 -31.26 51.79 -33.29
CA LEU A 508 -30.81 50.54 -32.68
C LEU A 508 -30.48 49.47 -33.76
N PRO A 509 -29.44 48.64 -33.56
CA PRO A 509 -29.11 47.56 -34.47
C PRO A 509 -30.13 46.41 -34.42
N LYS A 510 -30.44 45.82 -35.59
CA LYS A 510 -31.39 44.68 -35.75
C LYS A 510 -31.09 43.46 -34.86
N LYS A 511 -29.88 43.36 -34.29
CA LYS A 511 -29.53 42.45 -33.21
C LYS A 511 -28.85 43.26 -32.10
N VAL A 512 -29.62 43.61 -31.07
CA VAL A 512 -29.07 44.18 -29.82
C VAL A 512 -28.31 43.07 -29.09
N ALA A 513 -27.21 43.41 -28.40
CA ALA A 513 -26.44 42.43 -27.63
C ALA A 513 -27.29 41.85 -26.49
N TYR A 514 -27.15 40.55 -26.22
CA TYR A 514 -27.88 39.88 -25.12
C TYR A 514 -27.61 40.59 -23.78
N LEU A 515 -28.65 40.73 -22.95
CA LEU A 515 -28.64 41.44 -21.65
C LEU A 515 -28.07 42.88 -21.70
N THR A 516 -28.37 43.63 -22.76
CA THR A 516 -28.11 45.09 -22.80
C THR A 516 -28.94 45.81 -21.74
N GLY A 517 -28.35 46.80 -21.06
CA GLY A 517 -28.92 47.45 -19.88
C GLY A 517 -28.60 46.79 -18.53
N TYR A 518 -28.03 45.58 -18.52
CA TYR A 518 -27.60 44.89 -17.29
C TYR A 518 -26.13 45.19 -16.93
N PRO A 519 -25.74 45.08 -15.64
CA PRO A 519 -24.35 45.12 -15.19
C PRO A 519 -23.45 44.11 -15.91
N GLU A 520 -22.18 44.47 -16.17
CA GLU A 520 -21.24 43.54 -16.79
C GLU A 520 -20.99 42.27 -15.95
N TRP A 521 -20.95 42.37 -14.61
CA TRP A 521 -20.79 41.18 -13.76
C TRP A 521 -21.90 40.13 -13.97
N TYR A 522 -23.13 40.58 -14.19
CA TYR A 522 -24.29 39.71 -14.41
C TYR A 522 -24.29 39.15 -15.84
N ARG A 523 -23.98 40.00 -16.83
CA ARG A 523 -23.84 39.60 -18.24
C ARG A 523 -22.76 38.53 -18.45
N ASP A 524 -21.69 38.59 -17.66
CA ASP A 524 -20.55 37.67 -17.74
C ASP A 524 -20.92 36.21 -17.43
N LEU A 525 -22.01 35.97 -16.70
CA LEU A 525 -22.52 34.64 -16.40
C LEU A 525 -23.10 33.92 -17.63
N PHE A 526 -23.45 34.65 -18.70
CA PHE A 526 -24.15 34.09 -19.86
C PHE A 526 -23.23 33.83 -21.07
N LYS A 527 -21.90 33.83 -20.87
CA LYS A 527 -20.86 33.69 -21.92
C LYS A 527 -20.74 32.30 -22.59
N SER A 528 -21.58 31.32 -22.22
CA SER A 528 -21.46 29.93 -22.70
C SER A 528 -21.96 29.74 -24.15
N THR A 529 -21.47 28.69 -24.84
CA THR A 529 -21.79 28.32 -26.22
C THR A 529 -23.23 27.81 -26.38
N GLY A 530 -24.17 28.75 -26.33
CA GLY A 530 -25.62 28.53 -26.28
C GLY A 530 -26.38 29.77 -25.78
N GLY A 531 -25.72 30.60 -24.96
CA GLY A 531 -26.04 32.03 -24.75
C GLY A 531 -27.36 32.35 -24.05
N ARG A 532 -27.95 31.43 -23.27
CA ARG A 532 -29.23 31.65 -22.56
C ARG A 532 -29.32 31.09 -21.14
N GLU A 533 -28.36 30.29 -20.68
CA GLU A 533 -28.32 29.73 -19.32
C GLU A 533 -27.31 30.50 -18.46
N MET A 534 -27.59 30.65 -17.16
CA MET A 534 -26.68 31.34 -16.23
C MET A 534 -25.60 30.36 -15.74
N ASN A 535 -24.33 30.62 -16.08
CA ASN A 535 -23.20 29.76 -15.70
C ASN A 535 -22.72 30.04 -14.25
N LEU A 536 -23.61 29.78 -13.28
CA LEU A 536 -23.37 30.02 -11.87
C LEU A 536 -23.14 28.71 -11.10
N SER A 537 -22.09 28.67 -10.28
CA SER A 537 -21.64 27.45 -9.59
C SER A 537 -20.80 27.78 -8.36
N LEU A 538 -20.58 26.79 -7.49
CA LEU A 538 -19.67 26.89 -6.33
C LEU A 538 -18.19 27.11 -6.69
N ARG A 539 -17.82 27.00 -7.98
CA ARG A 539 -16.48 27.34 -8.49
C ARG A 539 -16.39 28.76 -9.08
N THR A 540 -17.53 29.39 -9.38
CA THR A 540 -17.59 30.73 -9.99
C THR A 540 -17.15 31.77 -8.96
N ARG A 541 -16.26 32.69 -9.34
CA ARG A 541 -15.61 33.65 -8.40
C ARG A 541 -16.60 34.55 -7.64
N ILE A 542 -17.75 34.87 -8.21
CA ILE A 542 -18.74 35.72 -7.55
C ILE A 542 -19.53 35.00 -6.44
N THR A 543 -19.52 33.66 -6.40
CA THR A 543 -20.39 32.89 -5.50
C THR A 543 -20.12 33.14 -4.00
N PRO A 544 -18.86 33.25 -3.54
CA PRO A 544 -18.56 33.74 -2.17
C PRO A 544 -19.05 35.16 -1.85
N LEU A 545 -19.24 36.01 -2.86
CA LEU A 545 -19.76 37.38 -2.71
C LEU A 545 -21.29 37.37 -2.64
N LEU A 546 -21.96 36.63 -3.55
CA LEU A 546 -23.42 36.42 -3.53
C LEU A 546 -23.91 35.77 -2.23
N LEU A 547 -23.07 34.94 -1.61
CA LEU A 547 -23.33 34.31 -0.31
C LEU A 547 -22.81 35.13 0.88
N ARG A 548 -22.28 36.34 0.67
CA ARG A 548 -21.66 37.22 1.68
C ARG A 548 -20.85 36.46 2.75
N LEU A 549 -19.87 35.67 2.30
CA LEU A 549 -19.07 34.85 3.20
C LEU A 549 -18.11 35.70 4.05
N LYS A 550 -17.86 35.23 5.27
CA LYS A 550 -17.02 35.86 6.30
C LYS A 550 -15.99 34.87 6.83
N TRP A 551 -14.78 35.33 7.14
CA TRP A 551 -13.71 34.55 7.78
C TRP A 551 -13.32 35.22 9.10
N GLU A 552 -13.34 34.47 10.21
CA GLU A 552 -13.19 34.97 11.59
C GLU A 552 -14.17 36.14 11.90
N GLY A 553 -15.32 36.17 11.21
CA GLY A 553 -16.33 37.25 11.27
C GLY A 553 -16.15 38.39 10.24
N TYR A 554 -15.00 38.47 9.57
CA TYR A 554 -14.65 39.56 8.66
C TYR A 554 -14.99 39.27 7.18
N PRO A 555 -15.44 40.26 6.38
CA PRO A 555 -15.80 40.05 4.97
C PRO A 555 -14.65 39.52 4.10
N LEU A 556 -14.95 38.56 3.22
CA LEU A 556 -14.01 38.09 2.21
C LEU A 556 -13.76 39.14 1.11
N PHE A 557 -12.51 39.20 0.65
CA PHE A 557 -12.07 40.07 -0.43
C PHE A 557 -11.15 39.32 -1.41
N TRP A 558 -11.31 39.57 -2.71
CA TRP A 558 -10.51 38.90 -3.75
C TRP A 558 -9.30 39.74 -4.21
N VAL A 559 -8.12 39.12 -4.26
CA VAL A 559 -6.89 39.67 -4.85
C VAL A 559 -6.46 38.76 -6.01
N ASN A 560 -6.10 39.29 -7.19
CA ASN A 560 -5.78 38.43 -8.34
C ASN A 560 -4.43 37.71 -8.18
N SER A 561 -3.44 38.32 -7.53
CA SER A 561 -2.18 37.66 -7.14
C SER A 561 -2.39 36.65 -6.00
N GLN A 562 -2.91 37.08 -4.84
CA GLN A 562 -2.92 36.29 -3.59
C GLN A 562 -4.18 35.43 -3.33
N GLY A 563 -5.25 35.59 -4.11
CA GLY A 563 -6.52 34.87 -3.94
C GLY A 563 -7.45 35.48 -2.89
N TRP A 564 -8.26 34.64 -2.24
CA TRP A 564 -9.16 35.08 -1.16
C TRP A 564 -8.38 35.53 0.09
N CYS A 565 -8.69 36.76 0.51
CA CYS A 565 -8.27 37.39 1.76
C CYS A 565 -9.52 37.78 2.57
N PHE A 566 -9.34 38.33 3.77
CA PHE A 566 -10.41 38.95 4.57
C PHE A 566 -10.02 40.35 5.07
N LYS A 567 -11.00 41.27 5.14
CA LYS A 567 -10.83 42.69 5.50
C LYS A 567 -11.04 42.91 7.01
N VAL A 568 -9.96 43.21 7.74
CA VAL A 568 -9.99 43.56 9.17
C VAL A 568 -9.86 45.08 9.32
N PRO A 569 -10.65 45.77 10.15
CA PRO A 569 -10.47 47.20 10.41
C PRO A 569 -9.09 47.54 10.99
N TYR A 570 -8.51 48.64 10.52
CA TYR A 570 -7.25 49.18 11.03
C TYR A 570 -7.50 49.97 12.33
N GLY A 571 -6.64 49.82 13.33
CA GLY A 571 -6.81 50.40 14.67
C GLY A 571 -7.53 49.49 15.69
N ASP A 572 -7.86 48.26 15.30
CA ASP A 572 -8.21 47.16 16.24
C ASP A 572 -6.95 46.32 16.51
N ASP A 573 -5.93 46.98 17.07
CA ASP A 573 -4.56 46.46 17.13
C ASP A 573 -4.47 45.17 17.96
N GLU A 574 -5.29 45.05 19.01
CA GLU A 574 -5.49 43.81 19.76
C GLU A 574 -5.94 42.63 18.88
N VAL A 575 -6.80 42.87 17.87
CA VAL A 575 -7.24 41.83 16.93
C VAL A 575 -6.16 41.54 15.88
N ILE A 576 -5.45 42.56 15.41
CA ILE A 576 -4.32 42.39 14.48
C ILE A 576 -3.24 41.51 15.14
N GLU A 577 -2.82 41.82 16.37
CA GLU A 577 -1.89 40.98 17.14
C GLU A 577 -2.41 39.54 17.34
N LYS A 578 -3.70 39.36 17.65
CA LYS A 578 -4.31 38.01 17.79
C LYS A 578 -4.33 37.23 16.48
N LEU A 579 -4.50 37.89 15.33
CA LEU A 579 -4.47 37.24 14.01
C LEU A 579 -3.04 36.90 13.57
N GLU A 580 -2.06 37.76 13.88
CA GLU A 580 -0.65 37.47 13.63
C GLU A 580 -0.11 36.38 14.58
N ALA A 581 -0.57 36.34 15.84
CA ALA A 581 -0.33 35.22 16.76
C ALA A 581 -0.97 33.91 16.28
N LYS A 582 -2.14 33.96 15.62
CA LYS A 582 -2.72 32.83 14.86
C LYS A 582 -1.96 32.50 13.56
N ASN A 583 -0.89 33.22 13.24
CA ASN A 583 -0.05 33.05 12.04
C ASN A 583 -0.83 33.26 10.72
N TYR A 584 -1.84 34.13 10.71
CA TYR A 584 -2.39 34.64 9.45
C TYR A 584 -1.35 35.54 8.77
N ILE A 585 -1.28 35.47 7.44
CA ILE A 585 -0.24 36.16 6.66
C ILE A 585 -0.87 37.31 5.88
N GLN A 586 -0.35 38.52 6.07
CA GLN A 586 -0.70 39.67 5.25
C GLN A 586 -0.26 39.44 3.78
N PRO A 587 -1.09 39.79 2.77
CA PRO A 587 -0.75 39.60 1.37
C PRO A 587 0.33 40.60 0.91
N GLN A 588 1.37 40.09 0.26
CA GLN A 588 2.28 40.93 -0.53
C GLN A 588 1.64 41.18 -1.90
N LEU A 589 1.41 42.45 -2.24
CA LEU A 589 0.82 42.88 -3.51
C LEU A 589 1.94 43.37 -4.46
N PRO A 590 1.90 43.03 -5.77
CA PRO A 590 2.75 43.67 -6.77
C PRO A 590 2.34 45.13 -6.99
N GLU A 591 3.21 45.93 -7.63
CA GLU A 591 2.95 47.34 -7.95
C GLU A 591 1.68 47.53 -8.81
N GLU A 592 1.40 46.60 -9.73
CA GLU A 592 0.18 46.57 -10.55
C GLU A 592 -1.13 46.34 -9.74
N GLU A 593 -1.04 45.95 -8.48
CA GLU A 593 -2.18 45.78 -7.57
C GLU A 593 -2.15 46.79 -6.39
N MET A 594 -1.25 47.79 -6.42
CA MET A 594 -1.04 48.72 -5.30
C MET A 594 -2.27 49.62 -5.04
N ASP A 595 -3.00 50.02 -6.09
CA ASP A 595 -4.25 50.80 -6.03
C ASP A 595 -5.31 50.18 -5.09
N ILE A 596 -5.25 48.86 -4.88
CA ILE A 596 -6.12 48.15 -3.94
C ILE A 596 -5.94 48.70 -2.51
N LEU A 597 -4.73 49.12 -2.12
CA LEU A 597 -4.44 49.68 -0.79
C LEU A 597 -5.10 51.03 -0.56
N ASP A 598 -5.31 51.83 -1.59
CA ASP A 598 -6.03 53.11 -1.46
C ASP A 598 -7.54 52.87 -1.42
N SER A 599 -8.05 51.85 -2.12
CA SER A 599 -9.44 51.36 -1.91
C SER A 599 -9.68 50.81 -0.50
N LEU A 600 -8.61 50.34 0.18
CA LEU A 600 -8.63 49.88 1.57
C LEU A 600 -8.47 51.02 2.59
N ARG A 601 -8.34 52.27 2.16
CA ARG A 601 -8.19 53.49 2.99
C ARG A 601 -9.29 54.53 2.76
N ALA A 602 -10.18 54.31 1.79
CA ALA A 602 -11.27 55.20 1.44
C ALA A 602 -12.34 55.33 2.55
N ASN A 603 -13.21 56.34 2.40
CA ASN A 603 -14.40 56.57 3.24
C ASN A 603 -14.15 56.59 4.76
N GLY A 604 -12.96 57.05 5.20
CA GLY A 604 -12.62 57.24 6.60
C GLY A 604 -12.42 55.95 7.41
N LYS A 605 -12.28 54.79 6.74
CA LYS A 605 -12.01 53.49 7.38
C LYS A 605 -10.84 52.83 6.67
N ALA A 606 -9.70 52.72 7.35
CA ALA A 606 -8.59 51.90 6.87
C ALA A 606 -8.82 50.42 7.22
N TYR A 607 -8.29 49.52 6.38
CA TYR A 607 -8.40 48.07 6.54
C TYR A 607 -7.05 47.37 6.29
N VAL A 608 -6.77 46.33 7.09
CA VAL A 608 -5.70 45.36 6.88
C VAL A 608 -6.28 44.13 6.16
N LEU A 609 -5.52 43.55 5.24
CA LEU A 609 -5.86 42.26 4.63
C LEU A 609 -5.07 41.12 5.26
N PHE A 610 -5.73 39.97 5.45
CA PHE A 610 -5.08 38.71 5.78
C PHE A 610 -5.49 37.63 4.78
N LYS A 611 -4.54 36.78 4.34
CA LYS A 611 -4.81 35.68 3.40
C LYS A 611 -5.61 34.56 4.08
N VAL A 612 -6.60 34.01 3.37
CA VAL A 612 -7.26 32.76 3.78
C VAL A 612 -6.25 31.60 3.68
N PRO A 613 -5.99 30.83 4.76
CA PRO A 613 -4.95 29.79 4.78
C PRO A 613 -5.19 28.67 3.77
N HIS A 614 -4.16 28.28 3.01
CA HIS A 614 -4.23 27.16 2.08
C HIS A 614 -3.69 25.85 2.72
N PRO A 615 -4.38 24.71 2.64
CA PRO A 615 -3.98 23.45 3.31
C PRO A 615 -2.60 22.89 2.94
N ASP A 616 -2.12 23.17 1.72
CA ASP A 616 -0.78 22.76 1.27
C ASP A 616 0.35 23.65 1.79
N GLY A 617 0.04 24.85 2.31
CA GLY A 617 0.99 25.75 2.97
C GLY A 617 0.86 27.23 2.55
N PRO A 618 1.56 28.13 3.26
CA PRO A 618 1.36 29.59 3.16
C PRO A 618 1.71 30.23 1.81
N LYS A 619 2.54 29.56 1.01
CA LYS A 619 2.88 30.00 -0.36
C LYS A 619 1.77 29.77 -1.38
N ALA A 620 0.84 28.85 -1.12
CA ALA A 620 -0.31 28.62 -1.99
C ALA A 620 -1.41 29.67 -1.75
N ARG A 621 -2.27 29.88 -2.74
CA ARG A 621 -3.37 30.86 -2.71
C ARG A 621 -4.73 30.18 -2.66
N CYS A 622 -5.62 30.66 -1.80
CA CYS A 622 -6.99 30.17 -1.76
C CYS A 622 -7.79 30.71 -2.95
N THR A 623 -8.11 29.87 -3.93
CA THR A 623 -8.98 30.23 -5.06
C THR A 623 -10.44 29.78 -4.87
N HIS A 624 -10.66 28.69 -4.13
CA HIS A 624 -11.96 28.02 -4.00
C HIS A 624 -12.29 27.72 -2.53
N ILE A 625 -12.75 28.74 -1.80
CA ILE A 625 -13.12 28.63 -0.37
C ILE A 625 -14.35 27.74 -0.12
N LEU A 626 -15.23 27.55 -1.12
CA LEU A 626 -16.37 26.62 -1.07
C LEU A 626 -15.98 25.15 -1.39
N SER A 627 -14.69 24.81 -1.36
CA SER A 627 -14.21 23.45 -1.62
C SER A 627 -14.18 22.58 -0.35
N LYS A 628 -14.22 21.25 -0.55
CA LYS A 628 -14.24 20.22 0.51
C LYS A 628 -13.21 20.41 1.63
N GLN A 629 -12.05 21.02 1.35
CA GLN A 629 -11.00 21.26 2.32
C GLN A 629 -11.41 22.28 3.41
N TYR A 630 -12.33 23.20 3.10
CA TYR A 630 -12.72 24.29 4.01
C TYR A 630 -14.01 24.00 4.79
N VAL A 631 -14.71 22.91 4.52
CA VAL A 631 -16.00 22.58 5.19
C VAL A 631 -15.86 22.53 6.71
N ARG A 632 -14.72 22.05 7.23
CA ARG A 632 -14.42 22.04 8.67
C ARG A 632 -14.48 23.44 9.31
N TYR A 633 -14.05 24.47 8.60
CA TYR A 633 -14.09 25.85 9.08
C TYR A 633 -15.51 26.39 9.16
N PHE A 634 -16.45 25.81 8.40
CA PHE A 634 -17.87 26.12 8.52
C PHE A 634 -18.54 25.33 9.67
N GLU A 635 -17.98 24.16 10.03
CA GLU A 635 -18.43 23.36 11.18
C GLU A 635 -17.88 23.90 12.52
N ASP A 636 -16.69 24.51 12.53
CA ASP A 636 -16.06 25.13 13.72
C ASP A 636 -16.38 26.64 13.91
N GLY A 637 -17.03 27.27 12.92
CA GLY A 637 -17.46 28.67 12.96
C GLY A 637 -16.43 29.69 12.45
N THR A 638 -15.24 29.28 12.02
CA THR A 638 -14.23 30.16 11.41
C THR A 638 -14.71 30.77 10.08
N LEU A 639 -15.46 30.01 9.27
CA LEU A 639 -16.06 30.43 8.00
C LEU A 639 -17.58 30.53 8.18
N THR A 640 -18.14 31.72 7.97
CA THR A 640 -19.58 32.01 8.16
C THR A 640 -20.17 32.75 6.95
N SER A 641 -21.46 33.08 7.01
CA SER A 641 -22.24 33.78 5.98
C SER A 641 -23.32 34.62 6.64
N GLU A 642 -23.78 35.69 5.98
CA GLU A 642 -24.97 36.43 6.40
C GLU A 642 -26.29 35.72 6.07
N TYR A 643 -26.29 34.73 5.17
CA TYR A 643 -27.49 34.03 4.72
C TYR A 643 -27.52 32.58 5.20
N GLU A 644 -28.61 32.17 5.85
CA GLU A 644 -28.80 30.77 6.30
C GLU A 644 -28.70 29.77 5.14
N HIS A 645 -29.13 30.17 3.94
CA HIS A 645 -29.05 29.38 2.72
C HIS A 645 -27.62 28.95 2.36
N ALA A 646 -26.57 29.71 2.73
CA ALA A 646 -25.18 29.29 2.53
C ALA A 646 -24.82 28.04 3.35
N SER A 647 -25.38 27.91 4.56
CA SER A 647 -25.28 26.70 5.40
C SER A 647 -25.90 25.49 4.69
N LYS A 648 -27.05 25.68 4.05
CA LYS A 648 -27.74 24.65 3.26
C LYS A 648 -26.88 24.25 2.04
N ILE A 649 -26.43 25.22 1.26
CA ILE A 649 -25.59 25.04 0.06
C ILE A 649 -24.30 24.28 0.40
N LEU A 650 -23.63 24.61 1.50
CA LEU A 650 -22.42 23.91 1.93
C LEU A 650 -22.67 22.47 2.38
N LYS A 651 -23.80 22.18 3.02
CA LYS A 651 -24.23 20.81 3.37
C LYS A 651 -24.50 19.98 2.11
N LEU A 652 -25.31 20.50 1.18
CA LEU A 652 -25.63 19.86 -0.10
C LEU A 652 -24.36 19.56 -0.93
N ASN A 653 -23.37 20.46 -0.89
CA ASN A 653 -22.06 20.28 -1.53
C ASN A 653 -21.17 19.23 -0.83
N ASN A 654 -21.19 19.15 0.50
CA ASN A 654 -20.47 18.11 1.26
C ASN A 654 -21.04 16.71 0.95
N GLU A 655 -22.37 16.60 0.89
CA GLU A 655 -23.10 15.39 0.49
C GLU A 655 -22.75 14.94 -0.94
N ALA A 656 -22.74 15.88 -1.89
CA ALA A 656 -22.38 15.64 -3.29
C ALA A 656 -20.88 15.37 -3.51
N SER A 657 -20.00 15.85 -2.62
CA SER A 657 -18.54 15.78 -2.81
C SER A 657 -17.98 14.35 -2.86
N TYR A 658 -18.62 13.38 -2.20
CA TYR A 658 -18.22 11.98 -2.33
C TYR A 658 -18.66 11.37 -3.66
N TRP A 659 -19.91 11.59 -4.08
CA TRP A 659 -20.40 11.14 -5.38
C TRP A 659 -19.53 11.72 -6.51
N LEU A 660 -19.35 13.05 -6.55
CA LEU A 660 -18.57 13.73 -7.60
C LEU A 660 -17.14 13.19 -7.77
N SER A 661 -16.50 12.72 -6.70
CA SER A 661 -15.13 12.18 -6.76
C SER A 661 -15.04 10.70 -7.18
N ASN A 662 -16.14 9.94 -7.10
CA ASN A 662 -16.17 8.49 -7.38
C ASN A 662 -17.10 8.10 -8.53
N ARG A 663 -18.06 8.96 -8.90
CA ARG A 663 -19.14 8.73 -9.88
C ARG A 663 -18.67 7.99 -11.12
N ASN A 664 -17.68 8.52 -11.83
CA ASN A 664 -17.20 7.90 -13.06
C ASN A 664 -16.72 6.47 -12.81
N ARG A 665 -15.88 6.23 -11.78
CA ARG A 665 -15.37 4.89 -11.44
C ARG A 665 -16.47 3.89 -11.08
N ILE A 666 -17.56 4.37 -10.49
CA ILE A 666 -18.75 3.58 -10.13
C ILE A 666 -19.58 3.28 -11.38
N MET A 667 -19.85 4.28 -12.23
CA MET A 667 -20.55 4.12 -13.53
C MET A 667 -19.73 3.25 -14.51
N ASP A 668 -18.40 3.27 -14.39
CA ASP A 668 -17.46 2.53 -15.23
C ASP A 668 -17.36 1.05 -14.87
N GLN A 669 -17.89 0.61 -13.72
CA GLN A 669 -17.96 -0.82 -13.37
C GLN A 669 -18.66 -1.66 -14.45
N PHE A 670 -18.15 -2.87 -14.68
CA PHE A 670 -18.76 -3.82 -15.61
C PHE A 670 -19.62 -4.83 -14.86
N VAL A 671 -20.94 -4.72 -15.04
CA VAL A 671 -21.97 -5.48 -14.33
C VAL A 671 -22.62 -6.43 -15.33
N VAL A 672 -22.47 -7.74 -15.11
CA VAL A 672 -23.14 -8.76 -15.93
C VAL A 672 -24.36 -9.26 -15.17
N TYR A 673 -25.53 -9.27 -15.81
CA TYR A 673 -26.80 -9.71 -15.23
C TYR A 673 -27.13 -11.15 -15.64
N ASN A 674 -27.80 -11.90 -14.75
CA ASN A 674 -28.18 -13.30 -14.99
C ASN A 674 -29.24 -13.44 -16.10
N GLN A 675 -28.80 -13.69 -17.34
CA GLN A 675 -29.65 -14.01 -18.48
C GLN A 675 -29.71 -15.54 -18.66
N SER A 676 -30.90 -16.12 -18.48
CA SER A 676 -31.10 -17.58 -18.31
C SER A 676 -30.65 -18.50 -19.46
N SER A 677 -30.25 -17.94 -20.60
CA SER A 677 -29.73 -18.66 -21.78
C SER A 677 -28.25 -18.39 -22.08
N LYS A 678 -27.61 -17.38 -21.46
CA LYS A 678 -26.26 -16.91 -21.82
C LYS A 678 -25.25 -16.96 -20.68
N THR A 679 -25.67 -16.64 -19.45
CA THR A 679 -24.78 -16.58 -18.27
C THR A 679 -24.75 -17.87 -17.48
N LYS A 680 -23.56 -18.34 -17.11
CA LYS A 680 -23.34 -19.59 -16.36
C LYS A 680 -23.04 -19.36 -14.86
N PHE A 681 -23.86 -18.52 -14.20
CA PHE A 681 -23.64 -18.15 -12.79
C PHE A 681 -23.75 -19.34 -11.81
N PHE A 682 -24.58 -20.32 -12.18
CA PHE A 682 -24.74 -21.59 -11.45
C PHE A 682 -24.82 -22.74 -12.45
N ASP A 683 -24.45 -23.93 -12.01
CA ASP A 683 -24.41 -25.13 -12.88
C ASP A 683 -25.83 -25.63 -13.23
N THR A 684 -26.85 -25.32 -12.42
CA THR A 684 -28.21 -25.86 -12.59
C THR A 684 -29.21 -24.82 -13.10
N LYS A 685 -30.06 -25.25 -14.05
CA LYS A 685 -31.19 -24.46 -14.57
C LYS A 685 -32.25 -24.11 -13.50
N LYS A 686 -32.23 -24.77 -12.32
CA LYS A 686 -33.07 -24.40 -11.17
C LYS A 686 -32.53 -23.14 -10.50
N GLN A 687 -31.26 -23.14 -10.07
CA GLN A 687 -30.63 -21.99 -9.43
C GLN A 687 -30.64 -20.75 -10.33
N ILE A 688 -30.33 -20.91 -11.63
CA ILE A 688 -30.41 -19.81 -12.61
C ILE A 688 -31.81 -19.15 -12.63
N LYS A 689 -32.89 -19.92 -12.47
CA LYS A 689 -34.27 -19.42 -12.42
C LYS A 689 -34.70 -18.87 -11.04
N GLU A 690 -33.96 -19.19 -9.99
CA GLU A 690 -34.18 -18.74 -8.61
C GLU A 690 -33.47 -17.39 -8.33
N HIS A 691 -32.32 -17.18 -8.96
CA HIS A 691 -31.48 -15.98 -8.85
C HIS A 691 -31.60 -15.04 -10.05
N LYS A 692 -32.78 -14.89 -10.68
CA LYS A 692 -32.96 -14.07 -11.91
C LYS A 692 -32.51 -12.61 -11.78
N GLU A 693 -32.69 -12.02 -10.61
CA GLU A 693 -32.34 -10.62 -10.35
C GLU A 693 -30.85 -10.41 -10.01
N MET A 694 -30.06 -11.49 -10.02
CA MET A 694 -28.64 -11.46 -9.68
C MET A 694 -27.80 -10.84 -10.80
N ALA A 695 -26.78 -10.12 -10.40
CA ALA A 695 -25.69 -9.67 -11.24
C ALA A 695 -24.34 -9.94 -10.55
N ILE A 696 -23.26 -9.90 -11.32
CA ILE A 696 -21.91 -10.11 -10.81
C ILE A 696 -20.99 -9.05 -11.42
N ILE A 697 -20.14 -8.47 -10.57
CA ILE A 697 -19.04 -7.60 -10.92
C ILE A 697 -17.74 -8.37 -10.66
N LEU A 698 -16.78 -8.27 -11.57
CA LEU A 698 -15.40 -8.75 -11.34
C LEU A 698 -14.52 -7.51 -11.12
N PRO A 699 -13.88 -7.34 -9.94
CA PRO A 699 -13.12 -6.14 -9.64
C PRO A 699 -11.83 -6.08 -10.49
N ASN A 700 -11.52 -4.90 -11.03
CA ASN A 700 -10.37 -4.66 -11.91
C ASN A 700 -9.04 -4.54 -11.12
N LEU A 701 -8.73 -5.59 -10.36
CA LEU A 701 -7.64 -5.64 -9.38
C LEU A 701 -6.34 -6.18 -9.97
N ALA A 702 -5.33 -5.32 -10.07
CA ALA A 702 -3.95 -5.73 -10.32
C ALA A 702 -3.38 -6.36 -9.05
N THR A 703 -2.98 -7.62 -9.12
CA THR A 703 -2.66 -8.46 -7.94
C THR A 703 -1.44 -7.99 -7.15
N MET A 704 -0.43 -7.42 -7.80
CA MET A 704 0.72 -6.73 -7.19
C MET A 704 0.93 -5.35 -7.84
N GLY A 705 -0.08 -4.48 -7.76
CA GLY A 705 -0.07 -3.16 -8.40
C GLY A 705 0.88 -2.12 -7.78
N THR A 706 1.43 -2.35 -6.58
CA THR A 706 2.45 -1.49 -5.96
C THR A 706 3.83 -2.16 -5.83
N ILE A 707 4.88 -1.34 -5.69
CA ILE A 707 6.24 -1.82 -5.32
C ILE A 707 6.28 -2.60 -4.00
N THR A 708 5.27 -2.43 -3.12
CA THR A 708 5.13 -3.19 -1.86
C THR A 708 4.41 -4.52 -2.06
N ARG A 709 4.13 -4.91 -3.32
CA ARG A 709 3.31 -6.06 -3.75
C ARG A 709 1.84 -5.98 -3.32
N ARG A 710 1.36 -4.83 -2.82
CA ARG A 710 -0.06 -4.65 -2.50
C ARG A 710 -0.87 -4.56 -3.79
N ALA A 711 -2.07 -5.15 -3.76
CA ALA A 711 -3.00 -5.06 -4.87
C ALA A 711 -3.47 -3.61 -5.09
N THR A 712 -3.87 -3.28 -6.33
CA THR A 712 -4.46 -1.97 -6.66
C THR A 712 -5.68 -2.11 -7.55
N GLU A 713 -6.74 -1.37 -7.19
CA GLU A 713 -7.99 -1.20 -7.91
C GLU A 713 -8.52 0.19 -7.49
N ASN A 714 -9.28 0.87 -8.35
CA ASN A 714 -9.58 2.30 -8.21
C ASN A 714 -10.93 2.62 -7.53
N THR A 715 -11.70 1.62 -7.11
CA THR A 715 -13.12 1.78 -6.74
C THR A 715 -13.38 1.14 -5.38
N TRP A 716 -13.34 -0.19 -5.32
CA TRP A 716 -13.62 -1.07 -4.19
C TRP A 716 -12.53 -0.98 -3.11
N LEU A 717 -11.25 -0.96 -3.51
CA LEU A 717 -10.14 -0.72 -2.57
C LEU A 717 -10.10 0.72 -2.02
N THR A 718 -10.94 1.61 -2.53
CA THR A 718 -11.10 3.00 -2.05
C THR A 718 -12.51 3.32 -1.54
N ALA A 719 -13.41 2.34 -1.53
CA ALA A 719 -14.82 2.54 -1.22
C ALA A 719 -15.00 2.88 0.27
N SER A 720 -15.49 4.08 0.57
CA SER A 720 -15.73 4.48 1.96
C SER A 720 -16.97 3.80 2.53
N ASN A 721 -16.99 3.59 3.85
CA ASN A 721 -18.19 3.17 4.57
C ASN A 721 -19.34 4.18 4.35
N ALA A 722 -20.58 3.69 4.42
CA ALA A 722 -21.80 4.49 4.35
C ALA A 722 -21.79 5.62 5.39
N LYS A 723 -22.24 6.82 4.99
CA LYS A 723 -22.44 7.98 5.87
C LYS A 723 -23.72 8.73 5.51
N LYS A 724 -24.47 9.09 6.55
CA LYS A 724 -25.75 9.80 6.46
C LYS A 724 -25.67 11.16 5.73
N ASN A 725 -24.47 11.75 5.64
CA ASN A 725 -24.19 13.00 4.92
C ASN A 725 -23.37 12.81 3.63
N ARG A 726 -23.49 11.67 2.93
CA ARG A 726 -22.78 11.41 1.65
C ARG A 726 -23.59 10.57 0.66
N ILE A 727 -23.93 11.18 -0.48
CA ILE A 727 -24.59 10.52 -1.61
C ILE A 727 -23.71 9.39 -2.14
N GLY A 728 -24.29 8.21 -2.35
CA GLY A 728 -23.63 7.04 -2.93
C GLY A 728 -22.59 6.35 -2.03
N SER A 729 -22.47 6.73 -0.75
CA SER A 729 -21.49 6.15 0.17
C SER A 729 -21.82 4.73 0.64
N GLU A 730 -23.04 4.25 0.39
CA GLU A 730 -23.52 2.89 0.63
C GLU A 730 -22.97 1.84 -0.35
N LEU A 731 -22.14 2.23 -1.33
CA LEU A 731 -21.60 1.38 -2.42
C LEU A 731 -21.23 -0.07 -2.02
N LYS A 732 -20.55 -0.26 -0.88
CA LYS A 732 -20.18 -1.61 -0.38
C LYS A 732 -21.42 -2.50 -0.18
N ALA A 733 -22.50 -1.96 0.39
CA ALA A 733 -23.71 -2.70 0.77
C ALA A 733 -24.57 -3.19 -0.42
N LEU A 734 -24.26 -2.72 -1.64
CA LEU A 734 -24.86 -3.24 -2.88
C LEU A 734 -24.30 -4.60 -3.28
N ILE A 735 -23.20 -5.03 -2.65
CA ILE A 735 -22.65 -6.38 -2.81
C ILE A 735 -23.39 -7.30 -1.86
N GLU A 736 -24.20 -8.20 -2.43
CA GLU A 736 -25.19 -9.01 -1.74
C GLU A 736 -24.95 -10.49 -2.07
N ALA A 737 -24.86 -11.33 -1.04
CA ALA A 737 -24.67 -12.77 -1.23
C ALA A 737 -25.93 -13.38 -1.89
N PRO A 738 -25.79 -14.30 -2.87
CA PRO A 738 -26.93 -15.06 -3.38
C PRO A 738 -27.57 -15.90 -2.27
N LYS A 739 -28.91 -16.04 -2.32
CA LYS A 739 -29.69 -16.85 -1.37
C LYS A 739 -29.04 -18.22 -1.10
N GLY A 740 -28.90 -18.59 0.17
CA GLY A 740 -28.19 -19.80 0.61
C GLY A 740 -26.67 -19.65 0.77
N TYR A 741 -26.13 -18.45 0.53
CA TYR A 741 -24.76 -18.06 0.82
C TYR A 741 -24.73 -16.82 1.72
N CYS A 742 -23.63 -16.64 2.43
CA CYS A 742 -23.28 -15.42 3.16
C CYS A 742 -21.81 -15.04 2.91
N PHE A 743 -21.46 -13.81 3.25
CA PHE A 743 -20.07 -13.37 3.40
C PHE A 743 -19.58 -13.67 4.81
N ILE A 744 -18.32 -14.09 4.91
CA ILE A 744 -17.61 -14.37 6.16
C ILE A 744 -16.25 -13.71 6.08
N GLY A 745 -15.83 -13.01 7.12
CA GLY A 745 -14.53 -12.34 7.09
C GLY A 745 -14.16 -11.60 8.36
N ALA A 746 -12.97 -11.01 8.35
CA ALA A 746 -12.47 -10.20 9.46
C ALA A 746 -11.48 -9.12 8.97
N ASP A 747 -11.19 -8.17 9.86
CA ASP A 747 -10.20 -7.10 9.75
C ASP A 747 -8.97 -7.52 10.58
N VAL A 748 -7.74 -7.56 10.01
CA VAL A 748 -6.55 -7.97 10.78
C VAL A 748 -6.12 -6.86 11.73
N ASP A 749 -6.59 -6.93 12.98
CA ASP A 749 -6.32 -5.96 14.04
C ASP A 749 -4.87 -5.46 14.07
N SER A 750 -4.70 -4.20 13.63
CA SER A 750 -3.45 -3.44 13.60
C SER A 750 -2.27 -4.19 12.95
N GLU A 751 -2.52 -4.91 11.86
CA GLU A 751 -1.55 -5.76 11.11
C GLU A 751 -0.13 -5.18 11.09
N GLU A 752 0.06 -4.07 10.37
CA GLU A 752 1.38 -3.45 10.14
C GLU A 752 2.08 -3.01 11.44
N LEU A 753 1.30 -2.58 12.43
CA LEU A 753 1.83 -2.15 13.74
C LEU A 753 2.34 -3.34 14.54
N TRP A 754 1.61 -4.46 14.53
CA TRP A 754 2.03 -5.71 15.16
C TRP A 754 3.26 -6.31 14.48
N ILE A 755 3.33 -6.26 13.13
CA ILE A 755 4.53 -6.69 12.40
C ILE A 755 5.75 -5.84 12.81
N ALA A 756 5.59 -4.51 12.84
CA ALA A 756 6.67 -3.60 13.26
C ALA A 756 7.10 -3.83 14.72
N SER A 757 6.14 -4.05 15.64
CA SER A 757 6.45 -4.31 17.04
C SER A 757 7.12 -5.67 17.25
N LEU A 758 6.68 -6.72 16.54
CA LEU A 758 7.30 -8.05 16.56
C LEU A 758 8.73 -8.05 16.01
N VAL A 759 9.01 -7.26 14.96
CA VAL A 759 10.39 -7.03 14.47
C VAL A 759 11.25 -6.37 15.55
N GLY A 760 10.71 -5.42 16.32
CA GLY A 760 11.41 -4.85 17.48
C GLY A 760 11.66 -5.87 18.61
N ASP A 761 10.64 -6.62 18.99
CA ASP A 761 10.69 -7.64 20.04
C ASP A 761 11.62 -8.82 19.70
N SER A 762 11.75 -9.15 18.41
CA SER A 762 12.68 -10.20 17.93
C SER A 762 14.14 -9.93 18.34
N MET A 763 14.53 -8.66 18.49
CA MET A 763 15.88 -8.28 18.95
C MET A 763 16.12 -8.63 20.43
N PHE A 764 15.06 -8.80 21.22
CA PHE A 764 15.10 -9.24 22.62
C PHE A 764 14.82 -10.74 22.78
N GLU A 765 14.45 -11.43 21.70
CA GLU A 765 14.01 -12.84 21.67
C GLU A 765 12.75 -13.12 22.54
N ILE A 766 11.94 -12.10 22.86
CA ILE A 766 10.73 -12.19 23.72
C ILE A 766 9.65 -11.16 23.35
N HIS A 767 8.37 -11.59 23.35
CA HIS A 767 7.22 -10.70 23.15
C HIS A 767 7.03 -9.73 24.32
N GLY A 768 6.64 -8.49 24.01
CA GLY A 768 6.63 -7.39 24.97
C GLY A 768 8.01 -6.83 25.27
N GLY A 769 9.05 -7.28 24.55
CA GLY A 769 10.46 -6.93 24.80
C GLY A 769 10.76 -5.44 24.65
N THR A 770 10.13 -4.80 23.66
CA THR A 770 10.14 -3.35 23.42
C THR A 770 8.92 -2.67 24.06
N ALA A 771 9.05 -1.37 24.34
CA ALA A 771 7.90 -0.56 24.77
C ALA A 771 6.79 -0.57 23.71
N LEU A 772 7.13 -0.58 22.42
CA LEU A 772 6.13 -0.69 21.35
C LEU A 772 5.41 -2.05 21.37
N GLY A 773 6.12 -3.16 21.52
CA GLY A 773 5.55 -4.51 21.65
C GLY A 773 4.57 -4.58 22.80
N TRP A 774 4.99 -4.13 23.99
CA TRP A 774 4.14 -4.10 25.17
C TRP A 774 2.88 -3.23 24.97
N MET A 775 3.03 -1.99 24.46
CA MET A 775 1.90 -1.08 24.18
C MET A 775 0.95 -1.57 23.06
N THR A 776 1.40 -2.51 22.21
CA THR A 776 0.59 -3.09 21.12
C THR A 776 -0.14 -4.37 21.57
N LEU A 777 0.43 -5.15 22.50
CA LEU A 777 -0.14 -6.41 22.98
C LEU A 777 -1.01 -6.27 24.25
N GLU A 778 -0.72 -5.30 25.11
CA GLU A 778 -1.35 -5.12 26.44
C GLU A 778 -1.74 -3.65 26.75
N GLY A 779 -1.56 -2.74 25.79
CA GLY A 779 -1.81 -1.30 25.99
C GLY A 779 -3.29 -0.94 26.10
N GLU A 780 -3.73 -0.45 27.26
CA GLU A 780 -5.14 -0.16 27.54
C GLU A 780 -5.49 1.34 27.42
N LYS A 781 -6.62 1.62 26.78
CA LYS A 781 -7.19 2.97 26.61
C LYS A 781 -7.51 3.64 27.96
N SER A 782 -8.03 2.91 28.94
CA SER A 782 -8.42 3.47 30.26
C SER A 782 -7.21 3.97 31.06
N GLN A 783 -6.11 3.21 31.01
CA GLN A 783 -4.86 3.50 31.70
C GLN A 783 -3.96 4.48 30.93
N LYS A 784 -4.38 4.90 29.73
CA LYS A 784 -3.59 5.66 28.74
C LYS A 784 -2.24 4.97 28.37
N THR A 785 -2.13 3.66 28.58
CA THR A 785 -0.94 2.88 28.22
C THR A 785 -0.91 2.46 26.75
N ASP A 786 -2.03 2.59 26.03
CA ASP A 786 -2.05 2.38 24.58
C ASP A 786 -1.25 3.45 23.80
N LEU A 787 -0.61 3.02 22.72
CA LEU A 787 0.27 3.84 21.88
C LEU A 787 -0.34 5.18 21.44
N HIS A 788 -1.64 5.20 21.09
CA HIS A 788 -2.30 6.43 20.65
C HIS A 788 -2.60 7.38 21.79
N SER A 789 -2.92 6.86 22.98
CA SER A 789 -3.10 7.67 24.20
C SER A 789 -1.77 8.28 24.68
N LYS A 790 -0.65 7.52 24.60
CA LYS A 790 0.69 8.04 24.90
C LYS A 790 1.07 9.16 23.92
N THR A 791 0.82 8.99 22.62
CA THR A 791 1.08 10.02 21.61
C THR A 791 0.17 11.24 21.74
N SER A 792 -1.13 11.08 21.98
CA SER A 792 -2.04 12.21 22.18
C SER A 792 -1.65 13.04 23.41
N SER A 793 -1.17 12.39 24.47
CA SER A 793 -0.66 13.07 25.67
C SER A 793 0.67 13.82 25.47
N ILE A 794 1.45 13.48 24.44
CA ILE A 794 2.69 14.21 24.08
C ILE A 794 2.38 15.40 23.15
N LEU A 795 1.42 15.22 22.23
CA LEU A 795 1.06 16.22 21.20
C LEU A 795 -0.02 17.22 21.63
N GLY A 796 -0.81 16.93 22.66
CA GLY A 796 -1.94 17.77 23.08
C GLY A 796 -3.16 17.74 22.14
N ILE A 797 -3.29 16.69 21.33
CA ILE A 797 -4.38 16.51 20.34
C ILE A 797 -5.34 15.37 20.74
N SER A 798 -6.43 15.15 19.99
CA SER A 798 -7.33 14.03 20.28
C SER A 798 -6.67 12.66 20.01
N ARG A 799 -7.17 11.60 20.64
CA ARG A 799 -6.68 10.22 20.40
C ARG A 799 -6.93 9.76 18.95
N ASN A 800 -7.92 10.31 18.25
CA ASN A 800 -8.21 9.99 16.85
C ASN A 800 -7.19 10.64 15.91
N ASP A 801 -6.84 11.90 16.17
CA ASP A 801 -5.80 12.62 15.42
C ASP A 801 -4.43 11.99 15.67
N ALA A 802 -4.15 11.60 16.92
CA ALA A 802 -2.98 10.80 17.28
C ALA A 802 -2.97 9.39 16.65
N LYS A 803 -4.12 8.83 16.26
CA LYS A 803 -4.17 7.62 15.41
C LYS A 803 -3.63 7.93 14.02
N VAL A 804 -4.23 8.91 13.32
CA VAL A 804 -3.80 9.33 11.97
C VAL A 804 -2.31 9.70 11.96
N PHE A 805 -1.86 10.44 12.98
CA PHE A 805 -0.47 10.85 13.15
C PHE A 805 0.48 9.66 13.32
N ASN A 806 0.17 8.69 14.20
CA ASN A 806 1.08 7.57 14.48
C ASN A 806 1.34 6.68 13.27
N TYR A 807 0.33 6.39 12.45
CA TYR A 807 0.54 5.65 11.21
C TYR A 807 1.51 6.41 10.29
N GLY A 808 1.28 7.71 10.05
CA GLY A 808 2.22 8.54 9.27
C GLY A 808 3.64 8.58 9.84
N ARG A 809 3.78 8.67 11.17
CA ARG A 809 5.07 8.72 11.89
C ARG A 809 5.86 7.42 11.78
N ILE A 810 5.21 6.26 11.97
CA ILE A 810 5.85 4.94 11.91
C ILE A 810 6.30 4.63 10.48
N TYR A 811 5.53 5.06 9.47
CA TYR A 811 5.93 5.02 8.05
C TYR A 811 6.95 6.11 7.66
N GLY A 812 7.95 6.32 8.52
CA GLY A 812 9.18 7.06 8.22
C GLY A 812 8.99 8.53 7.85
N ALA A 813 7.87 9.16 8.22
CA ALA A 813 7.72 10.60 8.10
C ALA A 813 8.73 11.35 8.99
N GLY A 814 8.99 12.61 8.66
CA GLY A 814 9.93 13.48 9.38
C GLY A 814 9.24 14.61 10.16
N ILE A 815 10.03 15.39 10.90
CA ILE A 815 9.58 16.55 11.68
C ILE A 815 8.75 17.51 10.83
N LYS A 816 9.18 17.85 9.60
CA LYS A 816 8.42 18.74 8.69
C LYS A 816 6.99 18.26 8.40
N PHE A 817 6.78 16.95 8.25
CA PHE A 817 5.43 16.39 8.03
C PHE A 817 4.61 16.45 9.32
N ALA A 818 5.22 16.06 10.44
CA ALA A 818 4.61 16.11 11.76
C ALA A 818 4.15 17.53 12.15
N SER A 819 4.99 18.56 11.98
CA SER A 819 4.64 19.95 12.29
C SER A 819 3.48 20.44 11.43
N ARG A 820 3.49 20.14 10.12
CA ARG A 820 2.37 20.48 9.21
C ARG A 820 1.08 19.79 9.61
N LEU A 821 1.14 18.50 9.94
CA LEU A 821 -0.04 17.72 10.36
C LEU A 821 -0.56 18.17 11.74
N LEU A 822 0.33 18.53 12.66
CA LEU A 822 -0.04 19.09 13.97
C LEU A 822 -0.77 20.43 13.81
N LYS A 823 -0.27 21.35 12.96
CA LYS A 823 -0.96 22.60 12.61
C LYS A 823 -2.29 22.37 11.88
N GLN A 824 -2.43 21.27 11.14
CA GLN A 824 -3.72 20.88 10.56
C GLN A 824 -4.74 20.42 11.62
N PHE A 825 -4.31 19.88 12.77
CA PHE A 825 -5.21 19.50 13.87
C PHE A 825 -5.43 20.61 14.91
N ASN A 826 -4.46 21.52 15.08
CA ASN A 826 -4.58 22.69 15.95
C ASN A 826 -4.01 23.92 15.24
N ASN A 827 -4.89 24.76 14.70
CA ASN A 827 -4.50 25.96 13.94
C ASN A 827 -3.82 27.02 14.83
N SER A 828 -3.96 26.96 16.16
CA SER A 828 -3.48 27.96 17.11
C SER A 828 -2.00 27.80 17.52
N ILE A 829 -1.30 26.77 17.04
CA ILE A 829 0.11 26.51 17.37
C ILE A 829 1.02 27.17 16.32
N SER A 830 2.01 27.97 16.78
CA SER A 830 2.98 28.61 15.88
C SER A 830 3.90 27.60 15.19
N ASP A 831 4.55 28.02 14.08
CA ASP A 831 5.52 27.13 13.42
C ASP A 831 6.74 26.79 14.29
N LYS A 832 7.09 27.61 15.29
CA LYS A 832 8.17 27.30 16.23
C LYS A 832 7.75 26.17 17.18
N GLU A 833 6.64 26.37 17.89
CA GLU A 833 6.09 25.40 18.83
C GLU A 833 5.73 24.07 18.13
N ALA A 834 5.16 24.13 16.93
CA ALA A 834 4.81 22.93 16.18
C ALA A 834 6.05 22.10 15.82
N ASN A 835 7.18 22.75 15.50
CA ASN A 835 8.46 22.05 15.29
C ASN A 835 9.08 21.53 16.59
N GLU A 836 8.95 22.25 17.70
CA GLU A 836 9.44 21.82 19.02
C GLU A 836 8.64 20.63 19.58
N ILE A 837 7.31 20.67 19.50
CA ILE A 837 6.42 19.57 19.90
C ILE A 837 6.67 18.35 19.01
N ALA A 838 6.78 18.54 17.68
CA ALA A 838 7.12 17.45 16.76
C ALA A 838 8.49 16.85 17.08
N LYS A 839 9.53 17.68 17.28
CA LYS A 839 10.87 17.22 17.67
C LYS A 839 10.83 16.44 18.98
N LYS A 840 10.19 16.98 20.03
CA LYS A 840 9.99 16.32 21.33
C LYS A 840 9.33 14.95 21.18
N LEU A 841 8.36 14.79 20.27
CA LEU A 841 7.77 13.48 19.98
C LEU A 841 8.76 12.53 19.31
N TYR A 842 9.51 12.96 18.29
CA TYR A 842 10.52 12.09 17.65
C TYR A 842 11.65 11.70 18.61
N ASP A 843 12.12 12.63 19.45
CA ASP A 843 13.16 12.37 20.46
C ASP A 843 12.67 11.35 21.52
N ASN A 844 11.39 11.40 21.94
CA ASN A 844 10.82 10.41 22.86
C ASN A 844 10.46 9.06 22.20
N THR A 845 10.18 9.03 20.88
CA THR A 845 9.72 7.81 20.18
C THR A 845 10.81 7.16 19.35
N LYS A 846 11.26 7.80 18.27
CA LYS A 846 12.34 7.28 17.42
C LYS A 846 13.71 7.38 18.09
N GLY A 847 13.92 8.39 18.93
CA GLY A 847 15.15 8.57 19.71
C GLY A 847 16.22 9.42 19.04
N MET A 848 17.25 9.74 19.82
CA MET A 848 18.47 10.42 19.36
C MET A 848 19.28 9.53 18.41
N THR A 849 20.13 10.11 17.56
CA THR A 849 21.11 9.34 16.76
C THR A 849 22.52 9.46 17.30
N GLY A 850 23.29 8.38 17.21
CA GLY A 850 24.73 8.37 17.44
C GLY A 850 25.45 7.65 16.30
N ARG A 851 26.68 8.07 15.98
CA ARG A 851 27.53 7.52 14.91
C ARG A 851 28.79 6.88 15.49
N SER A 852 29.33 5.85 14.86
CA SER A 852 30.60 5.23 15.28
C SER A 852 31.28 4.44 14.17
N LYS A 853 32.62 4.50 14.12
CA LYS A 853 33.49 3.65 13.28
C LYS A 853 33.38 2.14 13.57
N HIS A 854 32.71 1.75 14.66
CA HIS A 854 32.51 0.34 15.01
C HIS A 854 31.21 -0.27 14.44
N PHE A 855 30.33 0.55 13.85
CA PHE A 855 29.10 0.07 13.20
C PHE A 855 29.39 -0.55 11.83
N ASN A 856 28.34 -0.87 11.06
CA ASN A 856 28.48 -1.29 9.66
C ASN A 856 28.56 -0.03 8.77
N ASN A 857 29.34 -0.05 7.69
CA ASN A 857 29.42 1.07 6.74
C ASN A 857 28.05 1.39 6.13
N ASN A 858 27.20 0.38 5.92
CA ASN A 858 25.83 0.56 5.42
C ASN A 858 24.86 1.12 6.50
N GLN A 859 25.22 1.01 7.79
CA GLN A 859 24.46 1.53 8.93
C GLN A 859 25.36 2.38 9.86
N PRO A 860 25.85 3.56 9.42
CA PRO A 860 26.84 4.36 10.16
C PRO A 860 26.24 5.14 11.34
N LYS A 861 24.92 5.06 11.54
CA LYS A 861 24.15 5.66 12.64
C LYS A 861 23.27 4.61 13.30
N LEU A 862 23.04 4.74 14.61
CA LEU A 862 22.01 4.02 15.35
C LEU A 862 21.17 4.98 16.17
N TYR A 863 19.88 4.68 16.30
CA TYR A 863 18.93 5.35 17.17
C TYR A 863 19.01 4.81 18.60
N TYR A 864 18.81 5.67 19.61
CA TYR A 864 18.74 5.30 21.03
C TYR A 864 17.88 6.28 21.84
N GLY A 865 17.51 5.92 23.07
CA GLY A 865 16.75 6.76 24.01
C GLY A 865 15.23 6.82 23.77
N GLY A 866 14.76 6.46 22.58
CA GLY A 866 13.33 6.47 22.24
C GLY A 866 12.62 5.13 22.51
N SER A 867 11.29 5.18 22.71
CA SER A 867 10.44 3.99 22.92
C SER A 867 10.43 2.99 21.75
N GLU A 868 10.88 3.40 20.57
CA GLU A 868 10.83 2.64 19.31
C GLU A 868 12.20 2.51 18.64
N SER A 869 13.29 3.03 19.25
CA SER A 869 14.62 3.08 18.62
C SER A 869 15.11 1.72 18.12
N VAL A 870 14.90 0.64 18.87
CA VAL A 870 15.28 -0.73 18.48
C VAL A 870 14.54 -1.19 17.21
N MET A 871 13.23 -0.96 17.14
CA MET A 871 12.41 -1.27 15.95
C MET A 871 12.89 -0.49 14.73
N PHE A 872 13.13 0.82 14.85
CA PHE A 872 13.64 1.62 13.75
C PHE A 872 15.05 1.22 13.29
N ASN A 873 15.93 0.80 14.21
CA ASN A 873 17.25 0.28 13.86
C ASN A 873 17.16 -1.05 13.09
N ALA A 874 16.25 -1.94 13.50
CA ALA A 874 16.01 -3.21 12.81
C ALA A 874 15.42 -3.01 11.41
N LEU A 875 14.41 -2.13 11.26
CA LEU A 875 13.83 -1.81 9.96
C LEU A 875 14.82 -1.08 9.03
N GLU A 876 15.59 -0.11 9.54
CA GLU A 876 16.65 0.51 8.73
C GLU A 876 17.74 -0.50 8.36
N ALA A 877 18.06 -1.50 9.21
CA ALA A 877 19.01 -2.57 8.88
C ALA A 877 18.48 -3.51 7.77
N ILE A 878 17.22 -3.95 7.84
CA ILE A 878 16.59 -4.75 6.77
C ILE A 878 16.60 -3.97 5.45
N ALA A 879 16.19 -2.70 5.48
CA ALA A 879 16.21 -1.82 4.32
C ALA A 879 17.62 -1.48 3.81
N GLN A 880 18.68 -1.67 4.61
CA GLN A 880 20.09 -1.43 4.26
C GLN A 880 20.84 -2.70 3.79
N GLN A 881 20.18 -3.86 3.73
CA GLN A 881 20.74 -5.05 3.07
C GLN A 881 21.02 -4.78 1.57
N ASP A 882 22.00 -5.48 1.01
CA ASP A 882 22.34 -5.39 -0.42
C ASP A 882 21.22 -5.95 -1.32
N GLU A 883 20.37 -6.83 -0.79
CA GLU A 883 19.07 -7.20 -1.37
C GLU A 883 18.03 -7.31 -0.26
N PRO A 884 17.31 -6.21 0.06
CA PRO A 884 16.30 -6.20 1.12
C PRO A 884 15.19 -7.21 0.89
N LYS A 885 14.90 -8.01 1.92
CA LYS A 885 13.90 -9.11 1.94
C LYS A 885 12.83 -8.84 2.99
N THR A 886 11.62 -9.35 2.77
CA THR A 886 10.64 -9.51 3.87
C THR A 886 11.13 -10.57 4.87
N PRO A 887 10.94 -10.38 6.19
CA PRO A 887 11.43 -11.31 7.21
C PRO A 887 10.80 -12.69 7.12
N VAL A 888 9.55 -12.79 6.63
CA VAL A 888 8.77 -14.04 6.65
C VAL A 888 8.90 -14.83 5.36
N LEU A 889 8.42 -14.35 4.20
CA LEU A 889 8.47 -15.13 2.95
C LEU A 889 9.72 -14.85 2.09
N GLY A 890 10.61 -13.95 2.52
CA GLY A 890 11.87 -13.66 1.83
C GLY A 890 11.71 -12.97 0.48
N ALA A 891 10.57 -12.30 0.24
CA ALA A 891 10.31 -11.56 -0.98
C ALA A 891 11.20 -10.31 -1.04
N ARG A 892 11.86 -10.07 -2.17
CA ARG A 892 12.84 -8.99 -2.35
C ARG A 892 12.20 -7.72 -2.93
N ILE A 893 12.82 -6.58 -2.66
CA ILE A 893 12.43 -5.28 -3.24
C ILE A 893 12.76 -5.20 -4.76
N THR A 894 12.03 -4.33 -5.47
CA THR A 894 12.33 -3.90 -6.85
C THR A 894 13.77 -3.41 -7.00
N ASP A 895 14.43 -3.72 -8.11
CA ASP A 895 15.81 -3.29 -8.35
C ASP A 895 15.96 -1.76 -8.41
N ALA A 896 14.91 -1.04 -8.78
CA ALA A 896 14.88 0.42 -8.74
C ALA A 896 15.03 1.02 -7.32
N LEU A 897 14.95 0.21 -6.26
CA LEU A 897 15.12 0.63 -4.86
C LEU A 897 16.15 -0.23 -4.09
N ASN A 898 17.06 -0.89 -4.81
CA ASN A 898 18.20 -1.60 -4.23
C ASN A 898 19.37 -0.63 -3.95
N VAL A 899 20.08 -0.76 -2.81
CA VAL A 899 21.26 0.07 -2.46
C VAL A 899 22.22 0.22 -3.63
N LYS A 900 22.55 -0.88 -4.32
CA LYS A 900 23.56 -0.91 -5.39
C LYS A 900 23.21 -0.07 -6.63
N ASN A 901 21.96 0.37 -6.75
CA ASN A 901 21.47 1.19 -7.86
C ASN A 901 21.16 2.65 -7.44
N LEU A 902 21.41 3.01 -6.17
CA LEU A 902 21.09 4.34 -5.60
C LEU A 902 22.38 5.07 -5.20
N LYS A 903 22.59 6.29 -5.73
CA LYS A 903 23.69 7.19 -5.33
C LYS A 903 23.17 8.37 -4.50
N ASN A 904 22.65 9.40 -5.15
CA ASN A 904 22.34 10.69 -4.52
C ASN A 904 21.13 10.62 -3.58
N ASN A 905 20.11 9.83 -3.93
CA ASN A 905 18.92 9.63 -3.10
C ASN A 905 18.76 8.15 -2.71
N ASN A 906 18.84 7.87 -1.40
CA ASN A 906 18.75 6.52 -0.85
C ASN A 906 17.28 6.07 -0.59
N TYR A 907 16.29 6.94 -0.82
CA TYR A 907 14.84 6.67 -0.63
C TYR A 907 14.47 5.96 0.69
N MET A 908 15.20 6.25 1.78
CA MET A 908 15.22 5.44 3.01
C MET A 908 13.82 5.22 3.61
N THR A 909 12.99 6.28 3.67
CA THR A 909 11.59 6.19 4.12
C THR A 909 10.78 5.20 3.28
N SER A 910 10.85 5.27 1.95
CA SER A 910 10.12 4.34 1.07
C SER A 910 10.54 2.89 1.26
N ARG A 911 11.82 2.65 1.57
CA ARG A 911 12.41 1.31 1.75
C ARG A 911 12.08 0.70 3.11
N VAL A 912 12.07 1.52 4.18
CA VAL A 912 11.55 1.14 5.50
C VAL A 912 10.05 0.81 5.43
N ASN A 913 9.26 1.66 4.74
CA ASN A 913 7.82 1.45 4.59
C ASN A 913 7.52 0.20 3.77
N TRP A 914 8.32 -0.09 2.75
CA TRP A 914 8.24 -1.32 1.97
C TRP A 914 8.43 -2.56 2.84
N THR A 915 9.36 -2.55 3.80
CA THR A 915 9.60 -3.69 4.70
C THR A 915 8.35 -4.06 5.50
N ILE A 916 7.62 -3.09 6.05
CA ILE A 916 6.38 -3.35 6.78
C ILE A 916 5.24 -3.72 5.82
N GLN A 917 4.94 -2.87 4.83
CA GLN A 917 3.78 -3.05 3.94
C GLN A 917 3.85 -4.33 3.11
N SER A 918 5.05 -4.73 2.67
CA SER A 918 5.23 -5.99 1.94
C SER A 918 5.21 -7.20 2.87
N SER A 919 5.48 -7.03 4.16
CA SER A 919 5.21 -8.08 5.15
C SER A 919 3.71 -8.28 5.39
N GLY A 920 2.89 -7.22 5.33
CA GLY A 920 1.42 -7.38 5.33
C GLY A 920 0.92 -8.21 4.13
N VAL A 921 1.51 -8.02 2.95
CA VAL A 921 1.22 -8.88 1.78
C VAL A 921 1.59 -10.35 2.04
N ASP A 922 2.71 -10.61 2.72
CA ASP A 922 3.09 -11.97 3.14
C ASP A 922 2.05 -12.57 4.13
N TYR A 923 1.50 -11.75 5.04
CA TYR A 923 0.44 -12.13 5.98
C TYR A 923 -0.85 -12.53 5.23
N LEU A 924 -1.32 -11.68 4.31
CA LEU A 924 -2.49 -11.95 3.48
C LEU A 924 -2.33 -13.24 2.65
N HIS A 925 -1.16 -13.47 2.07
CA HIS A 925 -0.88 -14.70 1.31
C HIS A 925 -0.94 -15.96 2.19
N LEU A 926 -0.43 -15.89 3.43
CA LEU A 926 -0.49 -16.99 4.40
C LEU A 926 -1.93 -17.28 4.86
N LEU A 927 -2.74 -16.25 5.10
CA LEU A 927 -4.18 -16.40 5.40
C LEU A 927 -4.94 -17.10 4.27
N ILE A 928 -4.72 -16.65 3.03
CA ILE A 928 -5.42 -17.19 1.84
C ILE A 928 -5.11 -18.68 1.63
N ILE A 929 -3.83 -19.07 1.71
CA ILE A 929 -3.40 -20.45 1.47
C ILE A 929 -3.73 -21.38 2.65
N SER A 930 -3.76 -20.86 3.88
CA SER A 930 -4.35 -21.58 5.03
C SER A 930 -5.82 -21.86 4.79
N MET A 931 -6.61 -20.84 4.42
CA MET A 931 -8.05 -20.98 4.21
C MET A 931 -8.38 -21.94 3.07
N GLU A 932 -7.65 -21.92 1.96
CA GLU A 932 -7.84 -22.90 0.88
C GLU A 932 -7.66 -24.34 1.38
N TYR A 933 -6.56 -24.61 2.09
CA TYR A 933 -6.29 -25.95 2.63
C TYR A 933 -7.33 -26.38 3.68
N LEU A 934 -7.75 -25.47 4.55
CA LEU A 934 -8.75 -25.74 5.58
C LEU A 934 -10.15 -25.99 4.98
N CYS A 935 -10.58 -25.19 4.00
CA CYS A 935 -11.85 -25.41 3.30
C CYS A 935 -11.87 -26.75 2.58
N GLU A 936 -10.80 -27.14 1.87
CA GLU A 936 -10.70 -28.45 1.24
C GLU A 936 -10.69 -29.60 2.26
N LYS A 937 -9.90 -29.47 3.35
CA LYS A 937 -9.83 -30.50 4.40
C LYS A 937 -11.20 -30.75 5.06
N TYR A 938 -11.98 -29.69 5.31
CA TYR A 938 -13.24 -29.75 6.06
C TYR A 938 -14.52 -29.67 5.20
N GLY A 939 -14.38 -29.88 3.88
CA GLY A 939 -15.51 -30.10 2.95
C GLY A 939 -16.25 -28.85 2.48
N ILE A 940 -15.67 -27.67 2.62
CA ILE A 940 -16.29 -26.39 2.25
C ILE A 940 -15.98 -26.07 0.78
N GLU A 941 -16.43 -26.94 -0.13
CA GLU A 941 -16.07 -26.92 -1.56
C GLU A 941 -16.43 -25.61 -2.29
N ASP A 942 -17.52 -24.96 -1.90
CA ASP A 942 -18.03 -23.73 -2.53
C ASP A 942 -17.56 -22.43 -1.83
N ALA A 943 -16.54 -22.49 -0.96
CA ALA A 943 -15.92 -21.29 -0.38
C ALA A 943 -15.00 -20.59 -1.38
N ARG A 944 -15.26 -19.30 -1.65
CA ARG A 944 -14.46 -18.49 -2.60
C ARG A 944 -14.10 -17.14 -2.00
N LEU A 945 -12.87 -16.68 -2.22
CA LEU A 945 -12.45 -15.33 -1.85
C LEU A 945 -13.21 -14.31 -2.73
N ALA A 946 -14.03 -13.45 -2.10
CA ALA A 946 -14.84 -12.46 -2.80
C ALA A 946 -14.03 -11.18 -3.03
N ILE A 947 -13.45 -10.62 -1.96
CA ILE A 947 -12.57 -9.45 -2.01
C ILE A 947 -11.64 -9.39 -0.80
N THR A 948 -10.50 -8.72 -0.98
CA THR A 948 -9.57 -8.28 0.08
C THR A 948 -9.42 -6.76 0.00
N VAL A 949 -9.62 -6.03 1.09
CA VAL A 949 -9.53 -4.56 1.16
C VAL A 949 -8.55 -4.16 2.25
N HIS A 950 -7.30 -3.85 1.88
CA HIS A 950 -6.19 -3.65 2.83
C HIS A 950 -5.98 -4.91 3.71
N ASP A 951 -6.31 -4.81 4.99
CA ASP A 951 -6.30 -5.82 6.06
C ASP A 951 -7.66 -6.54 6.25
N GLU A 952 -8.72 -6.12 5.54
CA GLU A 952 -10.04 -6.76 5.50
C GLU A 952 -10.06 -7.90 4.46
N LEU A 953 -10.55 -9.10 4.81
CA LEU A 953 -10.74 -10.21 3.86
C LEU A 953 -12.12 -10.85 3.97
N ARG A 954 -12.83 -11.00 2.84
CA ARG A 954 -14.19 -11.53 2.75
C ARG A 954 -14.27 -12.75 1.83
N TYR A 955 -14.73 -13.88 2.37
CA TYR A 955 -15.09 -15.09 1.64
C TYR A 955 -16.60 -15.15 1.42
N LEU A 956 -17.03 -15.56 0.23
CA LEU A 956 -18.39 -16.04 -0.02
C LEU A 956 -18.45 -17.53 0.30
N VAL A 957 -19.40 -17.95 1.14
CA VAL A 957 -19.54 -19.35 1.62
C VAL A 957 -21.02 -19.71 1.72
N LYS A 958 -21.35 -21.00 1.58
CA LYS A 958 -22.71 -21.51 1.86
C LYS A 958 -23.11 -21.26 3.32
N GLU A 959 -24.36 -20.86 3.52
CA GLU A 959 -24.89 -20.50 4.84
C GLU A 959 -24.79 -21.66 5.86
N ASN A 960 -25.00 -22.90 5.40
CA ASN A 960 -24.90 -24.12 6.22
C ASN A 960 -23.51 -24.32 6.87
N ASP A 961 -22.45 -23.80 6.24
CA ASP A 961 -21.06 -23.95 6.71
C ASP A 961 -20.56 -22.70 7.46
N LYS A 962 -21.41 -21.68 7.71
CA LYS A 962 -20.96 -20.34 8.11
C LYS A 962 -20.12 -20.31 9.39
N TYR A 963 -20.55 -20.98 10.46
CA TYR A 963 -19.77 -21.05 11.70
C TYR A 963 -18.50 -21.92 11.55
N LYS A 964 -18.54 -22.96 10.70
CA LYS A 964 -17.38 -23.81 10.41
C LYS A 964 -16.29 -22.98 9.70
N ALA A 965 -16.64 -22.27 8.63
CA ALA A 965 -15.71 -21.41 7.90
C ALA A 965 -15.19 -20.24 8.76
N ALA A 966 -16.02 -19.63 9.60
CA ALA A 966 -15.59 -18.60 10.56
C ALA A 966 -14.56 -19.14 11.57
N LEU A 967 -14.73 -20.37 12.07
CA LEU A 967 -13.77 -20.99 12.99
C LEU A 967 -12.45 -21.37 12.28
N LEU A 968 -12.53 -21.82 11.02
CA LEU A 968 -11.34 -22.06 10.20
C LEU A 968 -10.58 -20.75 9.88
N LEU A 969 -11.28 -19.62 9.72
CA LEU A 969 -10.68 -18.31 9.56
C LEU A 969 -9.91 -17.87 10.81
N GLN A 970 -10.46 -18.08 12.01
CA GLN A 970 -9.72 -17.88 13.26
C GLN A 970 -8.45 -18.76 13.33
N ILE A 971 -8.55 -20.04 12.95
CA ILE A 971 -7.40 -20.98 12.93
C ILE A 971 -6.33 -20.56 11.92
N SER A 972 -6.74 -20.09 10.73
CA SER A 972 -5.87 -19.53 9.69
C SER A 972 -5.04 -18.34 10.20
N ASN A 973 -5.66 -17.45 10.99
CA ASN A 973 -4.97 -16.32 11.62
C ASN A 973 -3.98 -16.78 12.70
N VAL A 974 -4.34 -17.75 13.53
CA VAL A 974 -3.44 -18.35 14.52
C VAL A 974 -2.18 -18.94 13.86
N TRP A 975 -2.34 -19.73 12.78
CA TRP A 975 -1.21 -20.25 12.00
C TRP A 975 -0.37 -19.14 11.37
N THR A 976 -0.99 -18.08 10.86
CA THR A 976 -0.30 -16.95 10.22
C THR A 976 0.51 -16.14 11.24
N ARG A 977 -0.09 -15.74 12.38
CA ARG A 977 0.62 -15.12 13.51
C ARG A 977 1.79 -15.99 13.96
N ALA A 978 1.58 -17.29 14.12
CA ALA A 978 2.63 -18.22 14.57
C ALA A 978 3.80 -18.35 13.57
N MET A 979 3.53 -18.31 12.27
CA MET A 979 4.57 -18.36 11.23
C MET A 979 5.46 -17.11 11.26
N PHE A 980 4.86 -15.94 11.47
CA PHE A 980 5.60 -14.70 11.72
C PHE A 980 6.49 -14.81 12.97
N CYS A 981 5.95 -15.32 14.08
CA CYS A 981 6.71 -15.51 15.32
C CYS A 981 7.88 -16.51 15.14
N GLU A 982 7.68 -17.64 14.46
CA GLU A 982 8.76 -18.61 14.18
C GLU A 982 9.87 -18.01 13.30
N GLN A 983 9.52 -17.29 12.22
CA GLN A 983 10.50 -16.62 11.36
C GLN A 983 11.21 -15.44 12.04
N LEU A 984 10.59 -14.82 13.06
CA LEU A 984 11.21 -13.81 13.91
C LEU A 984 11.86 -14.41 15.20
N GLY A 985 12.01 -15.74 15.25
CA GLY A 985 12.84 -16.45 16.24
C GLY A 985 12.19 -16.71 17.60
N ILE A 986 10.92 -16.34 17.79
CA ILE A 986 10.16 -16.50 19.03
C ILE A 986 9.09 -17.58 18.82
N LYS A 987 9.29 -18.78 19.40
CA LYS A 987 8.34 -19.91 19.24
C LYS A 987 7.19 -19.87 20.26
N GLU A 988 6.52 -18.73 20.32
CA GLU A 988 5.33 -18.49 21.15
C GLU A 988 4.37 -17.59 20.37
N VAL A 989 3.10 -17.50 20.79
CA VAL A 989 2.14 -16.51 20.23
C VAL A 989 1.34 -15.88 21.37
N PRO A 990 1.27 -14.54 21.46
CA PRO A 990 0.40 -13.85 22.42
C PRO A 990 -1.09 -14.15 22.15
N GLN A 991 -1.83 -14.56 23.18
CA GLN A 991 -3.25 -14.89 23.03
C GLN A 991 -4.08 -13.66 22.59
N SER A 992 -3.69 -12.45 23.01
CA SER A 992 -4.36 -11.18 22.67
C SER A 992 -4.32 -10.81 21.19
N CYS A 993 -3.40 -11.37 20.39
CA CYS A 993 -3.32 -11.13 18.94
C CYS A 993 -3.51 -12.39 18.08
N ALA A 994 -3.59 -13.57 18.70
CA ALA A 994 -3.67 -14.85 17.98
C ALA A 994 -4.97 -15.02 17.18
N PHE A 995 -6.06 -14.48 17.72
CA PHE A 995 -7.40 -14.48 17.12
C PHE A 995 -7.74 -13.09 16.58
N PHE A 996 -8.61 -13.01 15.59
CA PHE A 996 -9.32 -11.76 15.26
C PHE A 996 -10.20 -11.35 16.44
N SER A 997 -10.33 -10.05 16.73
CA SER A 997 -11.27 -9.56 17.75
C SER A 997 -12.67 -10.13 17.52
N GLU A 998 -13.15 -10.05 16.28
CA GLU A 998 -14.41 -10.63 15.83
C GLU A 998 -14.30 -11.15 14.38
N VAL A 999 -15.17 -12.08 14.01
CA VAL A 999 -15.42 -12.51 12.63
C VAL A 999 -16.86 -12.13 12.28
N ASP A 1000 -17.01 -11.33 11.22
CA ASP A 1000 -18.31 -10.94 10.66
C ASP A 1000 -18.90 -12.08 9.82
N ILE A 1001 -20.22 -12.26 9.91
CA ILE A 1001 -21.05 -13.14 9.10
C ILE A 1001 -22.29 -12.35 8.65
N ASP A 1002 -22.37 -12.03 7.36
CA ASP A 1002 -23.36 -11.08 6.82
C ASP A 1002 -23.87 -11.50 5.43
N PHE A 1003 -25.04 -11.03 5.02
CA PHE A 1003 -25.56 -11.20 3.67
C PHE A 1003 -25.20 -10.03 2.74
N ILE A 1004 -24.74 -8.91 3.28
CA ILE A 1004 -24.19 -7.78 2.52
C ILE A 1004 -22.75 -7.47 2.89
N LEU A 1005 -22.02 -6.78 2.02
CA LEU A 1005 -20.67 -6.29 2.35
C LEU A 1005 -20.74 -4.90 3.01
N ARG A 1006 -20.34 -4.81 4.27
CA ARG A 1006 -20.14 -3.55 5.01
C ARG A 1006 -18.96 -3.71 5.97
N LYS A 1007 -18.45 -2.61 6.56
CA LYS A 1007 -17.30 -2.73 7.48
C LYS A 1007 -17.68 -3.46 8.77
N GLU A 1008 -18.73 -3.00 9.42
CA GLU A 1008 -19.21 -3.51 10.71
C GLU A 1008 -20.66 -3.98 10.50
N VAL A 1009 -21.00 -5.21 10.88
CA VAL A 1009 -22.33 -5.81 10.60
C VAL A 1009 -23.50 -5.06 11.24
N SER A 1010 -23.23 -4.17 12.19
CA SER A 1010 -24.21 -3.33 12.88
C SER A 1010 -24.59 -2.06 12.12
N MET A 1011 -23.88 -1.70 11.04
CA MET A 1011 -24.14 -0.45 10.31
C MET A 1011 -25.49 -0.50 9.57
N ASP A 1012 -26.33 0.50 9.82
CA ASP A 1012 -27.64 0.67 9.15
C ASP A 1012 -27.53 0.99 7.65
N CYS A 1013 -26.35 1.43 7.18
CA CYS A 1013 -26.08 1.84 5.80
C CYS A 1013 -27.04 2.91 5.25
N VAL A 1014 -27.58 3.77 6.12
CA VAL A 1014 -28.47 4.88 5.72
C VAL A 1014 -27.65 6.06 5.15
N THR A 1015 -28.07 6.54 3.98
CA THR A 1015 -27.48 7.67 3.23
C THR A 1015 -28.58 8.47 2.51
N PRO A 1016 -28.30 9.63 1.89
CA PRO A 1016 -29.30 10.37 1.12
C PRO A 1016 -29.86 9.61 -0.10
N SER A 1017 -29.11 8.65 -0.64
CA SER A 1017 -29.49 7.82 -1.80
C SER A 1017 -30.02 6.42 -1.42
N ASN A 1018 -29.77 5.97 -0.18
CA ASN A 1018 -30.42 4.83 0.47
C ASN A 1018 -30.99 5.22 1.85
N PRO A 1019 -32.25 5.67 1.95
CA PRO A 1019 -32.86 6.06 3.23
C PRO A 1019 -33.29 4.87 4.09
N THR A 1020 -33.36 3.66 3.52
CA THR A 1020 -33.86 2.46 4.22
C THR A 1020 -32.72 1.78 5.01
N PRO A 1021 -32.87 1.58 6.33
CA PRO A 1021 -31.85 0.89 7.12
C PRO A 1021 -31.80 -0.60 6.77
N ILE A 1022 -30.58 -1.13 6.63
CA ILE A 1022 -30.34 -2.56 6.36
C ILE A 1022 -30.22 -3.31 7.70
N PRO A 1023 -30.92 -4.46 7.88
CA PRO A 1023 -30.81 -5.27 9.10
C PRO A 1023 -29.37 -5.67 9.42
N SER A 1024 -29.04 -5.80 10.71
CA SER A 1024 -27.68 -6.17 11.14
C SER A 1024 -27.35 -7.64 10.89
N GLY A 1025 -26.08 -7.94 10.58
CA GLY A 1025 -25.54 -9.30 10.52
C GLY A 1025 -25.10 -9.85 11.89
N GLU A 1026 -24.46 -11.02 11.89
CA GLU A 1026 -23.85 -11.62 13.09
C GLU A 1026 -22.35 -11.27 13.14
N SER A 1027 -21.84 -10.83 14.29
CA SER A 1027 -20.39 -10.72 14.54
C SER A 1027 -20.02 -11.56 15.75
N MET A 1028 -18.91 -12.29 15.70
CA MET A 1028 -18.52 -13.24 16.75
C MET A 1028 -17.03 -13.20 17.07
N ASN A 1029 -16.72 -12.90 18.33
CA ASN A 1029 -15.41 -13.23 18.90
C ASN A 1029 -15.21 -14.74 19.03
N ILE A 1030 -13.97 -15.16 19.24
CA ILE A 1030 -13.58 -16.58 19.35
C ILE A 1030 -14.36 -17.37 20.42
N LEU A 1031 -14.75 -16.77 21.55
CA LEU A 1031 -15.46 -17.47 22.63
C LEU A 1031 -16.91 -17.78 22.23
N GLY A 1032 -17.66 -16.79 21.73
CA GLY A 1032 -19.04 -17.00 21.26
C GLY A 1032 -19.09 -17.90 20.01
N LEU A 1033 -18.07 -17.82 19.16
CA LEU A 1033 -17.92 -18.72 18.01
C LEU A 1033 -17.64 -20.17 18.46
N LEU A 1034 -16.80 -20.38 19.48
CA LEU A 1034 -16.58 -21.72 20.04
C LEU A 1034 -17.84 -22.30 20.67
N GLU A 1035 -18.64 -21.50 21.39
CA GLU A 1035 -19.94 -21.92 21.91
C GLU A 1035 -20.86 -22.41 20.77
N ARG A 1036 -21.06 -21.59 19.72
CA ARG A 1036 -21.83 -21.97 18.52
C ARG A 1036 -21.26 -23.19 17.79
N CYS A 1037 -19.95 -23.41 17.86
CA CYS A 1037 -19.25 -24.53 17.23
C CYS A 1037 -19.10 -25.79 18.13
N ASN A 1038 -19.83 -25.86 19.26
CA ASN A 1038 -19.72 -26.94 20.24
C ASN A 1038 -18.26 -27.17 20.70
N ASN A 1039 -17.55 -26.09 21.04
CA ASN A 1039 -16.13 -26.01 21.39
C ASN A 1039 -15.15 -26.58 20.33
N GLY A 1040 -15.57 -26.67 19.07
CA GLY A 1040 -14.76 -27.18 17.96
C GLY A 1040 -15.18 -28.58 17.47
N LYS A 1041 -16.20 -29.21 18.06
CA LYS A 1041 -16.75 -30.48 17.53
C LYS A 1041 -17.27 -30.38 16.09
N ILE A 1042 -17.61 -29.17 15.60
CA ILE A 1042 -17.90 -28.94 14.17
C ILE A 1042 -16.73 -29.26 13.23
N LEU A 1043 -15.51 -29.41 13.77
CA LEU A 1043 -14.28 -29.82 13.08
C LEU A 1043 -13.90 -31.30 13.34
N GLU A 1044 -14.82 -32.10 13.88
CA GLU A 1044 -14.67 -33.57 13.87
C GLU A 1044 -14.66 -34.08 12.42
N GLU A 1045 -13.80 -35.06 12.10
CA GLU A 1045 -13.55 -35.52 10.72
C GLU A 1045 -14.68 -36.45 10.23
N GLY A 1046 -15.90 -35.88 10.11
CA GLY A 1046 -17.15 -36.62 9.93
C GLY A 1046 -17.48 -37.07 8.51
N ASP A 1047 -16.98 -36.39 7.46
CA ASP A 1047 -17.33 -36.72 6.08
C ASP A 1047 -16.30 -37.67 5.43
N LYS A 1048 -16.54 -38.97 5.60
CA LYS A 1048 -15.72 -40.10 5.11
C LYS A 1048 -15.50 -40.13 3.59
N LYS A 1049 -16.11 -39.22 2.82
CA LYS A 1049 -15.92 -39.06 1.37
C LYS A 1049 -14.63 -38.31 1.02
N ILE A 1050 -14.15 -37.44 1.91
CA ILE A 1050 -12.97 -36.60 1.67
C ILE A 1050 -11.71 -37.43 1.94
N LYS A 1051 -10.89 -37.65 0.91
CA LYS A 1051 -9.61 -38.38 1.07
C LYS A 1051 -8.61 -37.49 1.82
N PRO A 1052 -7.98 -37.94 2.91
CA PRO A 1052 -7.03 -37.13 3.66
C PRO A 1052 -5.80 -36.78 2.81
N LEU A 1053 -5.51 -35.47 2.70
CA LEU A 1053 -4.44 -34.89 1.88
C LEU A 1053 -3.03 -35.30 2.36
N LYS A 1054 -2.50 -36.40 1.82
CA LYS A 1054 -1.14 -36.89 2.08
C LYS A 1054 -0.08 -36.08 1.32
N LEU A 1055 0.21 -34.87 1.79
CA LEU A 1055 1.30 -34.02 1.29
C LEU A 1055 2.70 -34.45 1.78
N THR A 1056 2.87 -35.72 2.14
CA THR A 1056 4.14 -36.32 2.62
C THR A 1056 5.26 -36.31 1.56
N ASN A 1057 4.88 -36.27 0.28
CA ASN A 1057 5.81 -36.46 -0.84
C ASN A 1057 6.48 -35.15 -1.28
N VAL A 1058 6.03 -33.99 -0.78
CA VAL A 1058 6.61 -32.68 -1.08
C VAL A 1058 7.93 -32.53 -0.29
N LYS A 1059 9.06 -32.56 -1.00
CA LYS A 1059 10.38 -32.29 -0.44
C LYS A 1059 10.46 -30.81 -0.02
N TYR A 1060 10.75 -30.57 1.25
CA TYR A 1060 11.05 -29.25 1.80
C TYR A 1060 12.55 -29.17 2.12
N VAL A 1061 13.18 -28.05 1.74
CA VAL A 1061 14.56 -27.72 2.14
C VAL A 1061 14.45 -26.67 3.24
N LYS A 1062 15.05 -26.95 4.40
CA LYS A 1062 15.00 -26.01 5.53
C LYS A 1062 15.65 -24.69 5.15
N ARG A 1063 14.90 -23.60 5.30
CA ARG A 1063 15.37 -22.23 5.14
C ARG A 1063 15.82 -21.66 6.49
N ASP A 1064 16.87 -20.85 6.48
CA ASP A 1064 17.22 -20.01 7.63
C ASP A 1064 16.41 -18.71 7.59
N PRO A 1065 15.77 -18.28 8.70
CA PRO A 1065 14.98 -17.06 8.73
C PRO A 1065 15.78 -15.80 8.41
N VAL A 1066 15.20 -14.94 7.58
CA VAL A 1066 15.85 -13.75 7.00
C VAL A 1066 16.38 -12.78 8.07
N ILE A 1067 15.70 -12.68 9.22
CA ILE A 1067 16.11 -11.80 10.32
C ILE A 1067 17.50 -12.16 10.88
N PHE A 1068 17.95 -13.42 10.74
CA PHE A 1068 19.27 -13.85 11.20
C PHE A 1068 20.41 -13.42 10.26
N GLU A 1069 20.11 -13.02 9.02
CA GLU A 1069 21.10 -12.48 8.08
C GLU A 1069 21.65 -11.11 8.55
N LEU A 1070 20.83 -10.30 9.23
CA LEU A 1070 21.13 -8.88 9.57
C LEU A 1070 22.39 -8.68 10.42
N ASP A 1071 22.69 -9.63 11.30
CA ASP A 1071 23.85 -9.62 12.19
C ASP A 1071 24.57 -10.99 12.12
N LYS A 1072 24.58 -11.65 10.96
CA LYS A 1072 25.12 -13.01 10.81
C LYS A 1072 26.56 -13.12 11.33
N ASP A 1073 27.37 -12.11 11.08
CA ASP A 1073 28.80 -12.06 11.38
C ASP A 1073 29.12 -11.55 12.80
N LEU A 1074 28.11 -11.16 13.59
CA LEU A 1074 28.30 -10.76 14.99
C LEU A 1074 28.05 -11.95 15.94
N PRO A 1075 28.99 -12.30 16.84
CA PRO A 1075 28.72 -13.30 17.87
C PRO A 1075 27.68 -12.80 18.87
N ARG A 1076 27.03 -13.72 19.59
CA ARG A 1076 25.89 -13.44 20.48
C ARG A 1076 26.16 -12.34 21.51
N SER A 1077 27.38 -12.27 22.06
CA SER A 1077 27.83 -11.20 22.95
C SER A 1077 27.82 -9.81 22.31
N CYS A 1078 28.23 -9.69 21.04
CA CYS A 1078 28.14 -8.46 20.26
C CYS A 1078 26.67 -8.07 19.98
N LYS A 1079 25.79 -9.04 19.70
CA LYS A 1079 24.35 -8.78 19.50
C LYS A 1079 23.70 -8.22 20.78
N ILE A 1080 23.96 -8.83 21.94
CA ILE A 1080 23.43 -8.35 23.22
C ILE A 1080 23.99 -6.94 23.53
N ALA A 1081 25.28 -6.69 23.28
CA ALA A 1081 25.87 -5.36 23.44
C ALA A 1081 25.28 -4.32 22.45
N LYS A 1082 24.92 -4.73 21.22
CA LYS A 1082 24.23 -3.88 20.23
C LYS A 1082 22.83 -3.51 20.71
N VAL A 1083 22.03 -4.46 21.21
CA VAL A 1083 20.70 -4.19 21.77
C VAL A 1083 20.82 -3.28 22.99
N LYS A 1084 21.74 -3.55 23.93
CA LYS A 1084 21.99 -2.68 25.09
C LYS A 1084 22.37 -1.24 24.68
N LEU A 1085 23.17 -1.08 23.62
CA LEU A 1085 23.53 0.22 23.07
C LEU A 1085 22.30 0.97 22.52
N GLN A 1086 21.42 0.29 21.78
CA GLN A 1086 20.19 0.87 21.24
C GLN A 1086 19.16 1.20 22.34
N SER A 1087 19.15 0.46 23.44
CA SER A 1087 18.34 0.71 24.64
C SER A 1087 18.99 1.65 25.67
N SER A 1088 20.04 2.39 25.29
CA SER A 1088 20.63 3.41 26.17
C SER A 1088 19.70 4.60 26.35
N ASN A 1089 19.53 5.09 27.58
CA ASN A 1089 18.57 6.16 27.87
C ASN A 1089 19.08 7.56 27.49
N ASP A 1090 20.36 7.83 27.69
CA ASP A 1090 20.99 9.13 27.39
C ASP A 1090 22.34 8.99 26.67
N THR A 1091 22.94 10.12 26.28
CA THR A 1091 24.23 10.15 25.56
C THR A 1091 25.42 9.71 26.42
N LYS A 1092 25.34 9.76 27.75
CA LYS A 1092 26.39 9.29 28.67
C LYS A 1092 26.39 7.76 28.72
N GLU A 1093 25.23 7.16 28.95
CA GLU A 1093 25.04 5.71 28.88
C GLU A 1093 25.38 5.19 27.47
N TRP A 1094 24.92 5.87 26.42
CA TRP A 1094 25.21 5.45 25.04
C TRP A 1094 26.72 5.40 24.77
N LYS A 1095 27.49 6.40 25.23
CA LYS A 1095 28.98 6.36 25.15
C LYS A 1095 29.57 5.17 25.93
N GLN A 1096 29.07 4.88 27.13
CA GLN A 1096 29.54 3.73 27.93
C GLN A 1096 29.23 2.38 27.26
N ASN A 1097 28.00 2.19 26.77
CA ASN A 1097 27.58 1.00 26.05
C ASN A 1097 28.31 0.88 24.70
N LEU A 1098 28.69 1.99 24.05
CA LEU A 1098 29.50 1.96 22.83
C LEU A 1098 30.90 1.40 23.11
N TYR A 1099 31.54 1.79 24.20
CA TYR A 1099 32.81 1.19 24.64
C TYR A 1099 32.67 -0.29 25.03
N ALA A 1100 31.50 -0.74 25.48
CA ALA A 1100 31.23 -2.17 25.70
C ALA A 1100 31.10 -2.92 24.35
N PHE A 1101 30.30 -2.40 23.41
CA PHE A 1101 30.14 -2.97 22.07
C PHE A 1101 31.44 -3.01 21.28
N ALA A 1102 32.23 -1.93 21.29
CA ALA A 1102 33.53 -1.87 20.62
C ALA A 1102 34.53 -2.90 21.16
N ARG A 1103 34.58 -3.10 22.50
CA ARG A 1103 35.42 -4.14 23.13
C ARG A 1103 34.92 -5.56 22.82
N ALA A 1104 33.61 -5.77 22.73
CA ALA A 1104 33.05 -7.05 22.32
C ALA A 1104 33.43 -7.37 20.86
N LYS A 1105 33.29 -6.40 19.95
CA LYS A 1105 33.64 -6.54 18.53
C LYS A 1105 35.15 -6.75 18.32
N GLY A 1106 36.00 -6.05 19.09
CA GLY A 1106 37.45 -6.29 19.10
C GLY A 1106 37.79 -7.74 19.45
N ARG A 1107 37.32 -8.22 20.61
CA ARG A 1107 37.52 -9.61 21.06
C ARG A 1107 37.00 -10.66 20.08
N ALA A 1108 35.92 -10.37 19.35
CA ALA A 1108 35.39 -11.26 18.32
C ALA A 1108 36.37 -11.39 17.14
N ASN A 1109 36.96 -10.27 16.69
CA ASN A 1109 37.99 -10.28 15.66
C ASN A 1109 39.27 -10.99 16.15
N ASP A 1110 39.73 -10.69 17.37
CA ASP A 1110 40.91 -11.32 17.99
C ASP A 1110 40.77 -12.86 18.03
N GLN A 1111 39.56 -13.37 18.27
CA GLN A 1111 39.26 -14.81 18.26
C GLN A 1111 39.17 -15.42 16.86
N LEU A 1112 38.87 -14.64 15.82
CA LEU A 1112 38.84 -15.10 14.43
C LEU A 1112 40.24 -15.18 13.82
N ASP A 1113 41.14 -14.25 14.14
CA ASP A 1113 42.53 -14.31 13.68
C ASP A 1113 43.35 -15.41 14.40
N LEU A 1114 42.97 -15.80 15.62
CA LEU A 1114 43.48 -17.00 16.30
C LEU A 1114 42.95 -18.32 15.73
N GLY A 1115 41.98 -18.29 14.81
CA GLY A 1115 41.35 -19.47 14.20
C GLY A 1115 41.91 -19.89 12.84
N LYS A 1116 43.04 -19.32 12.40
CA LYS A 1116 43.78 -19.75 11.20
C LYS A 1116 45.01 -20.54 11.64
N ASP A 1117 44.97 -21.85 11.41
CA ASP A 1117 46.00 -22.75 11.88
C ASP A 1117 47.38 -22.49 11.27
N ILE A 1118 48.37 -22.82 12.09
CA ILE A 1118 49.79 -22.57 11.86
C ILE A 1118 50.35 -23.67 10.95
N GLU A 1119 50.69 -23.35 9.70
CA GLU A 1119 51.77 -24.07 9.02
C GLU A 1119 53.12 -23.59 9.60
N ILE A 1120 53.92 -24.53 10.11
CA ILE A 1120 55.13 -24.22 10.88
C ILE A 1120 56.33 -24.07 9.92
N GLU A 1121 56.56 -22.86 9.42
CA GLU A 1121 57.93 -22.43 9.04
C GLU A 1121 58.56 -21.59 10.17
N PRO A 1122 59.84 -21.80 10.53
CA PRO A 1122 60.47 -21.12 11.67
C PRO A 1122 61.10 -19.75 11.30
N PRO A 1123 60.54 -18.60 11.73
CA PRO A 1123 61.10 -17.29 11.41
C PRO A 1123 62.38 -17.00 12.22
N LYS A 1124 63.43 -16.56 11.52
CA LYS A 1124 64.77 -16.31 12.09
C LYS A 1124 64.77 -15.14 13.09
N ARG A 1125 65.38 -15.35 14.26
CA ARG A 1125 65.52 -14.36 15.36
C ARG A 1125 66.01 -12.99 14.88
N LYS A 1126 65.26 -11.92 15.14
CA LYS A 1126 65.76 -10.54 15.23
C LYS A 1126 65.33 -9.87 16.55
N LYS A 1127 66.10 -8.88 16.99
CA LYS A 1127 66.18 -8.44 18.39
C LYS A 1127 65.04 -7.51 18.82
N ILE A 1128 64.54 -7.73 20.04
CA ILE A 1128 63.62 -6.80 20.73
C ILE A 1128 64.38 -5.51 21.10
N ILE A 1129 63.83 -4.36 20.72
CA ILE A 1129 64.23 -3.05 21.27
C ILE A 1129 62.98 -2.39 21.85
N LYS A 1130 62.99 -2.11 23.17
CA LYS A 1130 61.89 -1.41 23.84
C LYS A 1130 61.88 0.07 23.43
N LYS A 1131 60.76 0.56 22.88
CA LYS A 1131 60.42 1.99 22.84
C LYS A 1131 59.25 2.27 23.79
N LYS A 1132 59.29 3.41 24.47
CA LYS A 1132 58.19 3.91 25.32
C LYS A 1132 56.98 4.29 24.44
N PRO A 1133 55.74 4.19 24.94
CA PRO A 1133 54.57 4.67 24.21
C PRO A 1133 54.68 6.19 23.99
N LYS A 1134 54.39 6.66 22.77
CA LYS A 1134 54.09 8.07 22.52
C LYS A 1134 52.60 8.31 22.70
N ARG A 1135 52.28 9.40 23.38
CA ARG A 1135 50.93 9.96 23.51
C ARG A 1135 50.63 10.74 22.23
N ASN A 1136 49.62 10.33 21.47
CA ASN A 1136 48.77 11.16 20.58
C ASN A 1136 47.84 10.25 19.76
N ASP A 1137 46.55 10.27 20.12
CA ASP A 1137 45.41 9.88 19.30
C ASP A 1137 44.22 10.68 19.85
N LEU A 1138 44.17 11.97 19.51
CA LEU A 1138 43.01 12.81 19.81
C LEU A 1138 41.93 12.52 18.78
N ILE A 1139 40.70 12.30 19.26
CA ILE A 1139 39.55 12.03 18.40
C ILE A 1139 38.84 13.36 18.17
N ASP A 1140 39.02 13.93 16.98
CA ASP A 1140 38.18 15.05 16.56
C ASP A 1140 36.72 14.60 16.45
N VAL A 1141 35.83 15.38 17.07
CA VAL A 1141 34.38 15.19 17.03
C VAL A 1141 33.76 16.55 16.81
N ASP A 1142 33.39 16.86 15.56
CA ASP A 1142 32.64 18.07 15.24
C ASP A 1142 31.31 18.09 16.02
N ILE A 1143 31.15 19.11 16.86
CA ILE A 1143 29.88 19.43 17.52
C ILE A 1143 29.62 20.92 17.25
N GLN A 1144 28.67 21.21 16.36
CA GLN A 1144 28.21 22.58 16.13
C GLN A 1144 27.45 23.09 17.37
N VAL A 1145 28.14 23.84 18.22
CA VAL A 1145 27.55 24.67 19.29
C VAL A 1145 27.56 26.12 18.81
N LYS A 1146 26.43 26.81 18.91
CA LYS A 1146 26.22 28.14 18.29
C LYS A 1146 26.48 29.35 19.20
N ASP A 1147 27.13 29.14 20.34
CA ASP A 1147 27.39 30.19 21.34
C ASP A 1147 28.78 30.03 21.94
N GLU A 1148 29.68 30.98 21.66
CA GLU A 1148 31.08 30.93 22.09
C GLU A 1148 31.30 31.38 23.54
N ASN A 1149 30.34 32.08 24.14
CA ASN A 1149 30.55 32.67 25.46
C ASN A 1149 30.38 31.63 26.57
N LEU A 1150 29.36 30.78 26.47
CA LEU A 1150 29.13 29.68 27.41
C LEU A 1150 30.28 28.67 27.45
N ALA A 1151 31.00 28.50 26.34
CA ALA A 1151 32.15 27.60 26.23
C ALA A 1151 33.36 28.06 27.09
N LYS A 1152 33.54 29.38 27.28
CA LYS A 1152 34.68 29.96 28.01
C LYS A 1152 34.50 29.88 29.54
N GLU A 1153 33.27 29.85 30.01
CA GLU A 1153 32.96 29.85 31.45
C GLU A 1153 33.10 28.45 32.08
N ILE A 1154 32.64 27.40 31.37
CA ILE A 1154 32.68 25.99 31.84
C ILE A 1154 34.13 25.49 32.04
N ILE A 1155 35.09 25.98 31.25
CA ILE A 1155 36.49 25.55 31.31
C ILE A 1155 37.19 25.99 32.61
N LYS A 1156 36.65 26.98 33.34
CA LYS A 1156 37.32 27.61 34.49
C LYS A 1156 37.00 26.97 35.86
N GLN A 1157 36.24 25.88 35.92
CA GLN A 1157 35.71 25.31 37.18
C GLN A 1157 36.29 23.95 37.63
N TYR A 1158 37.23 23.33 36.91
CA TYR A 1158 37.70 21.96 37.21
C TYR A 1158 39.23 21.75 37.16
N GLU A 1159 39.98 22.41 38.06
CA GLU A 1159 41.39 22.09 38.34
C GLU A 1159 41.75 22.06 39.85
N GLU A 1160 40.99 21.34 40.69
CA GLU A 1160 41.47 20.90 42.01
C GLU A 1160 41.12 19.42 42.32
N PRO A 1161 42.08 18.60 42.81
CA PRO A 1161 41.82 17.21 43.22
C PRO A 1161 41.60 17.08 44.74
N PRO A 1162 40.53 16.39 45.20
CA PRO A 1162 40.28 16.19 46.63
C PRO A 1162 41.24 15.17 47.26
N ARG A 1163 41.69 15.46 48.48
CA ARG A 1163 42.46 14.53 49.35
C ARG A 1163 41.53 13.49 49.98
N TYR A 1164 42.06 12.32 50.35
CA TYR A 1164 41.40 11.39 51.27
C TYR A 1164 42.41 10.77 52.24
N SER A 1165 41.98 10.59 53.50
CA SER A 1165 42.80 10.07 54.61
C SER A 1165 42.40 8.62 54.95
N PRO A 1166 43.33 7.78 55.48
CA PRO A 1166 43.09 6.35 55.67
C PRO A 1166 42.71 5.95 57.11
N SER A 1167 42.05 4.79 57.24
CA SER A 1167 41.83 4.03 58.48
C SER A 1167 41.45 2.57 58.11
N LEU A 1168 41.72 1.53 58.90
CA LEU A 1168 42.78 1.32 59.90
C LEU A 1168 42.99 -0.20 60.09
N ALA A 1169 44.19 -0.71 59.83
CA ALA A 1169 44.64 -2.04 60.26
C ALA A 1169 46.18 -2.10 60.15
N GLY A 1170 46.87 -2.69 61.12
CA GLY A 1170 48.32 -2.80 61.05
C GLY A 1170 48.90 -3.90 61.92
N SER A 1171 50.04 -4.43 61.49
CA SER A 1171 51.07 -5.04 62.33
C SER A 1171 52.37 -5.22 61.54
N ASN A 1172 53.50 -5.26 62.24
CA ASN A 1172 54.84 -5.09 61.71
C ASN A 1172 55.43 -6.36 61.07
N VAL A 1173 56.48 -6.20 60.25
CA VAL A 1173 57.85 -6.74 60.51
C VAL A 1173 58.84 -6.17 59.45
N THR A 1174 60.15 -6.31 59.65
CA THR A 1174 61.19 -5.39 59.15
C THR A 1174 62.30 -6.02 58.28
N TYR A 1175 63.05 -5.13 57.62
CA TYR A 1175 64.52 -5.09 57.44
C TYR A 1175 65.24 -5.46 56.12
N LYS A 1176 66.23 -4.59 55.84
CA LYS A 1176 67.57 -4.75 55.22
C LYS A 1176 67.78 -4.52 53.72
N LYS A 1177 69.07 -4.36 53.38
CA LYS A 1177 69.64 -3.65 52.23
C LYS A 1177 70.69 -4.51 51.49
N ASP A 1178 71.08 -3.96 50.34
CA ASP A 1178 72.43 -3.87 49.75
C ASP A 1178 72.58 -4.56 48.37
N LYS A 1179 72.99 -3.89 47.27
CA LYS A 1179 74.19 -3.09 46.91
C LYS A 1179 75.37 -3.96 46.42
N ILE A 1180 75.78 -3.77 45.15
CA ILE A 1180 77.16 -3.82 44.61
C ILE A 1180 77.15 -3.29 43.15
N LEU A 1181 78.32 -2.99 42.55
CA LEU A 1181 78.49 -1.99 41.47
C LEU A 1181 79.73 -2.31 40.58
N ARG A 1182 79.94 -1.54 39.49
CA ARG A 1182 81.08 -1.50 38.51
C ARG A 1182 80.91 -2.43 37.27
N SER A 1183 81.47 -2.21 36.06
CA SER A 1183 82.22 -1.11 35.37
C SER A 1183 82.48 -1.52 33.88
N SER A 1184 82.88 -0.72 32.88
CA SER A 1184 82.83 0.73 32.53
C SER A 1184 83.50 0.95 31.12
N ARG A 1185 83.57 2.21 30.60
CA ARG A 1185 84.50 2.72 29.54
C ARG A 1185 84.29 2.26 28.06
N ILE A 1186 84.66 3.01 26.97
CA ILE A 1186 84.91 4.46 26.72
C ILE A 1186 85.03 4.78 25.17
N VAL A 1187 84.73 6.02 24.69
CA VAL A 1187 85.24 6.71 23.43
C VAL A 1187 84.92 6.10 22.02
N SER A 1188 84.90 6.81 20.86
CA SER A 1188 84.29 8.06 20.31
C SER A 1188 84.34 7.99 18.73
N THR A 1189 84.19 8.96 17.78
CA THR A 1189 84.08 10.45 17.65
C THR A 1189 83.68 10.83 16.17
N ARG A 1190 83.05 12.00 15.89
CA ARG A 1190 83.04 12.80 14.61
C ARG A 1190 82.40 12.17 13.33
N ASN A 1191 81.98 12.87 12.23
CA ASN A 1191 81.57 14.27 11.92
C ASN A 1191 80.79 14.33 10.56
N ASN A 1192 80.04 15.44 10.30
CA ASN A 1192 79.70 16.22 9.06
C ASN A 1192 79.84 15.62 7.61
N SER A 1193 79.13 16.05 6.53
CA SER A 1193 77.94 16.93 6.27
C SER A 1193 77.51 16.92 4.76
N THR A 1194 76.40 17.62 4.39
CA THR A 1194 76.09 18.31 3.08
C THR A 1194 75.87 17.57 1.72
N THR A 1195 74.60 17.51 1.24
CA THR A 1195 73.97 18.04 -0.05
C THR A 1195 74.69 18.07 -1.44
N PRO A 1196 74.03 18.27 -2.63
CA PRO A 1196 72.67 17.90 -3.16
C PRO A 1196 72.54 17.60 -4.72
N ARG A 1197 71.28 17.47 -5.26
CA ARG A 1197 70.73 17.83 -6.64
C ARG A 1197 70.82 16.90 -7.92
N LYS A 1198 69.66 16.84 -8.64
CA LYS A 1198 69.41 16.81 -10.14
C LYS A 1198 69.83 15.57 -11.01
N SER A 1199 69.31 15.29 -12.25
CA SER A 1199 68.01 15.54 -12.96
C SER A 1199 67.92 14.86 -14.37
N GLN A 1200 66.70 14.73 -14.97
CA GLN A 1200 66.35 14.52 -16.42
C GLN A 1200 66.63 13.14 -17.10
N ILE A 1201 66.23 12.74 -18.35
CA ILE A 1201 65.04 12.85 -19.29
C ILE A 1201 65.27 11.80 -20.45
N LEU A 1202 64.24 11.16 -21.08
CA LEU A 1202 64.11 10.87 -22.57
C LEU A 1202 63.05 9.81 -23.03
N ASN A 1203 62.20 10.19 -24.01
CA ASN A 1203 61.68 9.55 -25.26
C ASN A 1203 61.03 8.12 -25.40
N ASN A 1204 60.30 8.01 -26.52
CA ASN A 1204 59.44 6.92 -27.10
C ASN A 1204 60.17 6.26 -28.32
N PRO A 1205 59.82 5.05 -28.85
CA PRO A 1205 58.74 4.92 -29.87
C PRO A 1205 58.03 3.54 -30.10
N ARG A 1206 56.68 3.56 -30.17
CA ARG A 1206 55.77 3.16 -31.29
C ARG A 1206 56.00 1.91 -32.24
N VAL A 1207 54.87 1.22 -32.54
CA VAL A 1207 54.47 0.39 -33.75
C VAL A 1207 54.77 -1.13 -33.81
N VAL A 1208 53.74 -1.97 -34.04
CA VAL A 1208 53.53 -2.97 -35.16
C VAL A 1208 52.25 -3.81 -34.93
N TYR A 1209 51.54 -4.17 -36.01
CA TYR A 1209 50.36 -5.06 -36.07
C TYR A 1209 50.73 -6.47 -36.59
N LYS A 1210 49.97 -7.52 -36.21
CA LYS A 1210 49.60 -8.61 -37.15
C LYS A 1210 48.40 -9.45 -36.68
N LYS A 1211 47.91 -10.31 -37.58
CA LYS A 1211 46.71 -11.18 -37.45
C LYS A 1211 47.06 -12.57 -38.07
N ASP A 1212 46.07 -13.35 -38.49
CA ASP A 1212 46.17 -14.59 -39.30
C ASP A 1212 46.64 -15.84 -38.47
N ASP A 1213 46.19 -17.10 -38.70
CA ASP A 1213 45.10 -17.62 -39.55
C ASP A 1213 44.58 -19.03 -39.09
N GLU A 1214 43.78 -19.72 -39.93
CA GLU A 1214 42.95 -20.90 -39.59
C GLU A 1214 43.57 -22.34 -39.70
N LEU A 1215 42.71 -23.36 -39.49
CA LEU A 1215 42.64 -24.70 -40.16
C LEU A 1215 43.51 -25.94 -39.75
N SER A 1216 42.88 -26.78 -38.89
CA SER A 1216 42.34 -28.14 -39.27
C SER A 1216 43.08 -29.50 -39.03
N ARG A 1217 42.26 -30.46 -38.54
CA ARG A 1217 42.12 -31.91 -38.91
C ARG A 1217 43.04 -33.05 -38.37
N PHE A 1218 42.44 -34.26 -38.43
CA PHE A 1218 42.94 -35.65 -38.28
C PHE A 1218 43.24 -36.17 -36.84
N VAL A 1219 43.01 -37.46 -36.47
CA VAL A 1219 42.50 -38.65 -37.21
C VAL A 1219 41.59 -39.57 -36.32
N ASN A 1220 40.92 -40.55 -36.96
CA ASN A 1220 39.91 -41.49 -36.41
C ASN A 1220 40.41 -42.50 -35.36
N SER A 1221 39.48 -43.10 -34.57
CA SER A 1221 39.45 -44.57 -34.34
C SER A 1221 38.15 -45.13 -33.72
N ALA A 1222 37.70 -46.29 -34.24
CA ALA A 1222 36.76 -47.29 -33.67
C ALA A 1222 36.97 -48.62 -34.46
N PRO A 1223 36.33 -49.78 -34.20
CA PRO A 1223 35.44 -50.23 -33.11
C PRO A 1223 35.83 -51.63 -32.51
N ARG A 1224 35.01 -52.19 -31.58
CA ARG A 1224 34.71 -53.64 -31.27
C ARG A 1224 34.04 -53.72 -29.86
N SER A 1225 32.84 -54.28 -29.62
CA SER A 1225 32.30 -55.68 -29.65
C SER A 1225 32.81 -56.59 -28.51
N SER A 1226 32.02 -57.41 -27.80
CA SER A 1226 30.57 -57.75 -27.83
C SER A 1226 29.96 -57.66 -26.39
N SER A 1227 29.06 -58.45 -25.76
CA SER A 1227 28.26 -59.70 -26.00
C SER A 1227 27.27 -59.87 -24.80
N SER A 1228 26.18 -60.67 -24.76
CA SER A 1228 25.35 -61.36 -25.78
C SER A 1228 24.14 -62.11 -25.11
N ALA A 1229 22.99 -62.20 -25.80
CA ALA A 1229 21.85 -63.14 -25.59
C ALA A 1229 20.89 -62.91 -24.38
N SER A 1230 19.62 -63.38 -24.37
CA SER A 1230 18.93 -64.34 -25.26
C SER A 1230 17.39 -64.14 -25.42
N SER A 1231 16.86 -64.50 -26.60
CA SER A 1231 15.50 -65.07 -26.93
C SER A 1231 14.18 -64.38 -26.51
N ALA A 1232 13.06 -64.48 -27.26
CA ALA A 1232 12.80 -64.91 -28.66
C ALA A 1232 11.33 -64.56 -29.08
N SER A 1233 10.99 -64.72 -30.37
CA SER A 1233 9.61 -64.78 -30.90
C SER A 1233 9.53 -65.71 -32.13
N PRO A 1234 8.35 -66.24 -32.51
CA PRO A 1234 8.00 -66.29 -33.94
C PRO A 1234 6.48 -66.33 -34.30
N ARG A 1235 6.08 -65.57 -35.35
CA ARG A 1235 4.95 -65.82 -36.32
C ARG A 1235 3.51 -65.95 -35.74
N GLY A 1236 2.40 -65.77 -36.48
CA GLY A 1236 2.13 -65.25 -37.84
C GLY A 1236 0.75 -65.73 -38.40
N ILE A 1237 0.21 -65.03 -39.42
CA ILE A 1237 -0.81 -65.50 -40.43
C ILE A 1237 -2.34 -65.41 -40.13
N ILE A 1238 -2.98 -64.34 -40.66
CA ILE A 1238 -4.12 -64.25 -41.64
C ILE A 1238 -5.58 -64.77 -41.34
N TYR A 1239 -6.56 -63.87 -41.68
CA TYR A 1239 -7.96 -64.01 -42.20
C TYR A 1239 -9.27 -64.09 -41.34
N GLN A 1240 -10.19 -63.17 -41.73
CA GLN A 1240 -11.65 -63.28 -42.02
C GLN A 1240 -12.80 -63.17 -40.98
N ARG A 1241 -13.73 -62.25 -41.35
CA ARG A 1241 -15.22 -62.32 -41.38
C ARG A 1241 -16.12 -62.06 -40.14
N ARG A 1242 -16.93 -60.99 -40.30
CA ARG A 1242 -18.41 -60.90 -40.20
C ARG A 1242 -19.16 -61.51 -38.99
N ASN A 1243 -19.79 -60.64 -38.19
CA ASN A 1243 -21.23 -60.27 -38.26
C ASN A 1243 -21.49 -59.12 -37.24
N LEU A 1244 -22.37 -58.13 -37.43
CA LEU A 1244 -23.80 -58.07 -37.80
C LEU A 1244 -24.79 -58.59 -36.74
N SER A 1245 -25.37 -57.65 -35.98
CA SER A 1245 -26.73 -57.78 -35.42
C SER A 1245 -27.36 -56.39 -35.23
N THR A 1246 -28.16 -55.96 -36.20
CA THR A 1246 -29.01 -54.76 -36.13
C THR A 1246 -30.42 -55.10 -35.71
N SER A 1247 -31.03 -54.28 -34.86
CA SER A 1247 -32.49 -54.14 -34.73
C SER A 1247 -32.78 -52.70 -34.29
N THR A 1248 -33.35 -51.81 -35.11
CA THR A 1248 -34.79 -51.69 -35.47
C THR A 1248 -35.69 -51.57 -34.22
N MET A 1249 -36.32 -50.44 -33.87
CA MET A 1249 -37.07 -49.38 -34.61
C MET A 1249 -38.58 -49.65 -34.68
N GLU A 1250 -39.30 -49.01 -33.76
CA GLU A 1250 -40.73 -48.64 -33.74
C GLU A 1250 -40.80 -47.46 -32.74
N ILE A 1251 -41.41 -46.29 -32.95
CA ILE A 1251 -42.53 -45.82 -33.78
C ILE A 1251 -43.89 -46.41 -33.38
N THR A 1252 -44.60 -45.73 -32.48
CA THR A 1252 -45.96 -45.23 -32.78
C THR A 1252 -46.49 -44.17 -31.77
N THR A 1253 -46.72 -42.96 -32.30
CA THR A 1253 -47.89 -42.08 -32.09
C THR A 1253 -48.66 -41.94 -30.76
N ARG A 1254 -49.01 -40.66 -30.46
CA ARG A 1254 -50.34 -40.16 -30.00
C ARG A 1254 -50.78 -40.41 -28.54
N GLU A 1255 -51.66 -39.59 -27.92
CA GLU A 1255 -52.14 -38.20 -28.12
C GLU A 1255 -52.95 -37.76 -26.86
N LYS A 1256 -53.27 -36.46 -26.72
CA LYS A 1256 -54.40 -35.92 -25.88
C LYS A 1256 -54.29 -36.13 -24.33
N LEU A 1257 -55.04 -35.43 -23.45
CA LEU A 1257 -55.69 -34.11 -23.45
C LEU A 1257 -56.03 -33.69 -21.99
N ARG A 1258 -56.32 -32.39 -21.77
CA ARG A 1258 -57.14 -31.81 -20.66
C ARG A 1258 -56.53 -31.90 -19.25
N ARG A 1259 -56.57 -30.89 -18.35
CA ARG A 1259 -57.42 -29.73 -17.96
C ARG A 1259 -58.03 -30.01 -16.57
N GLY A 1260 -57.91 -29.04 -15.66
CA GLY A 1260 -58.40 -29.09 -14.26
C GLY A 1260 -57.32 -28.51 -13.33
N ILE A 1261 -57.32 -27.26 -12.85
CA ILE A 1261 -58.35 -26.30 -12.38
C ILE A 1261 -58.83 -26.60 -10.95
N ARG A 1262 -58.41 -25.71 -10.03
CA ARG A 1262 -58.74 -25.48 -8.59
C ARG A 1262 -57.57 -25.76 -7.64
N LEU A 1263 -57.39 -25.06 -6.52
CA LEU A 1263 -57.75 -23.74 -5.96
C LEU A 1263 -57.50 -23.91 -4.45
N ARG A 1264 -56.92 -22.91 -3.76
CA ARG A 1264 -56.83 -22.83 -2.27
C ARG A 1264 -55.96 -23.92 -1.60
N SER A 1265 -55.41 -23.73 -0.40
CA SER A 1265 -55.09 -22.50 0.37
C SER A 1265 -54.14 -22.84 1.54
N SER A 1266 -53.67 -21.79 2.24
CA SER A 1266 -53.42 -21.74 3.69
C SER A 1266 -52.46 -22.76 4.35
N HIS A 1267 -51.36 -22.21 4.88
CA HIS A 1267 -50.51 -22.71 5.97
C HIS A 1267 -49.65 -23.96 5.67
N ASN A 1268 -48.38 -24.03 6.08
CA ASN A 1268 -47.51 -23.06 6.79
C ASN A 1268 -46.36 -22.59 5.90
#